data_AF-A0A8A3P5C0-F1
#
_entry.id   AF-A0A8A3P5C0-F1
#
_cell.length_a   1.000
_cell.length_b   1.000
_cell.length_c   1.000
_cell.angle_alpha   90.00
_cell.angle_beta   90.00
_cell.angle_gamma   90.00
#
_symmetry.space_group_name_H-M   'P 1'
#
loop_
_entity.id
_entity.type
_entity.pdbx_description
1 polymer ?
#
loop_
_entity_poly.entity_id
_entity_poly.type
_entity_poly.pdbx_seq_one_letter_code
_entity_poly.pdbx_strand_id
1 'polypeptide(L)'
;MTSLSRPSTSYSAASTSYQYGSTNSNSYSLPPLGRRSSTARPSTTRPSTGRRSRASSILGGGESQQIICAISEGRGVSPTVGLAFVNISTGEAVLSQICDNQFYVKTLHKLQVFEPTQILIVSTSGPPHPKSKMYEVVEENILGARIITVDRRYWSETSGIEYIQQLAFKEDLEAIKVAIGGNYFSVCCFSAALKYIDMSLSLTFAFHSLRVKYQPSEDSMMIDLATIQSLELIQNLQNAKSKDCLFGLMNETLTPMGSRLLRSNILQPSTQSTLLVARYDALAELSENEDMFLQTRQALKSIPDIEKLLTCLIIIPTIPGIWNSEQDINRILMLKSFAQSIGPVFESLSGARSELLAQIRNNCRTEVVDSTMQLINEVVNEDVTYQKTPLDLRNQRTYAVKAGVSGFLDVARQTFKEATEDVHQHVTEIHQKYEMQGETRFDNLRRYYLRFSENEFDGRSIPDVLINRFRRKGYIECQTLDLVKLNQKIEDSHIEVILGSDKTIQELLENVRSEIPSLFRVCESIAMLDMITSFGQLVTSQGTYVRPEITDCIAIKSGRHPIRDKVPSNKFVPNDYYATQQSRFQVITGCNMSGKSTYIRGVALMSVMAQVGCFVPASYASFPMIHQLFARVSMDDSIEANVSTFASEMRETAFILRNIDEKSLAIIDELGRGTSTRDGLAIALSIAEALAESRALIWFATHFKELAQIMSERPGVEVYHLSVDMDNPNTMTMLYKIGQGCVAEQHYGLALARVVDLPPKILAVAEKVSKTLVAQIAAKKISSRASATNKRRKLLRGLKEHLEQLQDSPMDNQTLLEWVERVRREFIIRMENIENEKADSDTETSEDENTNEESDILFSEGSRSKETPARDGTTGLLIAQGLKKAGIDFEVFEQATSANSKNRARDWSMALHWGSQHLHSCLPDEILKNIESLECDTYYQDEHGPIPSLSFHDAQSGETLLNLPSDGIRRVSRKKMRGLFSKGLAIQYNKRLASFTASDTTVTVKFEDGTSASGTHLVGADGAKSSLRTRLLGDTAALTPMPYTMYNFKTNFTAEQARYLKETSTFHPIMNFGTNHELKTFSMISILDVVDREKPETWMFQLFWSVFEEDPKLQEKVATMSHEEKLKFLQSNAELWADPWKSALKWIPKGTEVPADVCMLWKDPVQWDNHHGRVTLAGDAAHAMPPHRGQGLNNAIQDAAHYVEAIKKIREGTSSAAEAISAYDAEVLERGRREINISAATSVAAHDLNVFKTSPLYRMGFRQPQAVDEVSPWTR
;
A
#
# COMPACT_ATOMS: atom_id res chain seq x y z
N MET A 1 -9.57 5.45 66.24
CA MET A 1 -8.94 4.44 67.12
C MET A 1 -9.55 3.08 66.81
N THR A 2 -8.80 1.99 67.08
CA THR A 2 -9.28 0.62 67.34
C THR A 2 -10.23 -0.08 66.35
N SER A 3 -9.62 -0.75 65.36
CA SER A 3 -9.69 -2.21 65.11
C SER A 3 -10.98 -3.05 65.33
N LEU A 4 -11.21 -3.94 64.34
CA LEU A 4 -11.92 -5.25 64.37
C LEU A 4 -13.46 -5.30 64.26
N SER A 5 -13.97 -5.77 63.11
CA SER A 5 -14.40 -7.18 62.93
C SER A 5 -14.95 -7.50 61.52
N ARG A 6 -15.04 -8.79 61.20
CA ARG A 6 -15.47 -9.47 59.94
C ARG A 6 -16.99 -9.74 59.91
N PRO A 7 -17.62 -10.37 58.87
CA PRO A 7 -17.32 -10.44 57.42
C PRO A 7 -18.58 -10.36 56.49
N SER A 8 -18.38 -10.62 55.18
CA SER A 8 -19.20 -11.48 54.30
C SER A 8 -20.06 -10.90 53.15
N THR A 9 -19.74 -11.42 51.96
CA THR A 9 -20.59 -11.84 50.82
C THR A 9 -21.40 -10.87 49.93
N SER A 10 -21.10 -11.03 48.63
CA SER A 10 -21.99 -11.15 47.46
C SER A 10 -22.69 -9.93 46.82
N TYR A 11 -22.28 -9.70 45.56
CA TYR A 11 -23.11 -9.44 44.37
C TYR A 11 -24.20 -8.34 44.40
N SER A 12 -23.98 -7.30 43.60
CA SER A 12 -24.68 -7.08 42.31
C SER A 12 -25.03 -5.61 42.01
N ALA A 13 -25.27 -5.36 40.72
CA ALA A 13 -26.10 -4.30 40.14
C ALA A 13 -25.63 -2.83 40.17
N ALA A 14 -25.44 -2.33 38.94
CA ALA A 14 -26.01 -1.09 38.39
C ALA A 14 -25.69 0.27 39.07
N SER A 15 -24.90 1.08 38.36
CA SER A 15 -24.94 2.55 38.46
C SER A 15 -25.88 3.13 37.40
N THR A 16 -27.08 3.54 37.81
CA THR A 16 -27.97 4.38 37.00
C THR A 16 -27.45 5.82 36.88
N SER A 17 -27.82 6.44 35.77
CA SER A 17 -27.81 7.88 35.45
C SER A 17 -28.15 8.85 36.60
N TYR A 18 -27.53 10.03 36.60
CA TYR A 18 -28.12 11.40 36.56
C TYR A 18 -26.93 12.40 36.55
N GLN A 19 -26.63 13.24 35.54
CA GLN A 19 -27.34 14.33 34.83
C GLN A 19 -27.22 15.72 35.53
N TYR A 20 -26.92 16.75 34.72
CA TYR A 20 -26.75 18.20 35.02
C TYR A 20 -25.53 18.62 35.87
N GLY A 21 -24.91 19.79 35.65
CA GLY A 21 -25.23 20.84 34.67
C GLY A 21 -24.06 21.81 34.41
N SER A 22 -24.25 22.77 33.49
CA SER A 22 -23.23 23.70 32.99
C SER A 22 -23.14 25.01 33.77
N THR A 23 -21.94 25.62 33.80
CA THR A 23 -21.78 27.09 33.87
C THR A 23 -20.49 27.53 33.16
N ASN A 24 -20.57 28.62 32.40
CA ASN A 24 -19.44 29.28 31.74
C ASN A 24 -18.63 30.16 32.71
N SER A 25 -17.31 30.21 32.53
CA SER A 25 -16.52 31.44 32.78
C SER A 25 -15.17 31.42 32.06
N ASN A 26 -14.91 32.44 31.24
CA ASN A 26 -13.60 32.73 30.66
C ASN A 26 -12.58 33.13 31.75
N SER A 27 -11.34 32.63 31.67
CA SER A 27 -10.14 33.47 31.85
C SER A 27 -8.85 32.72 31.50
N TYR A 28 -7.96 33.40 30.77
CA TYR A 28 -6.60 32.92 30.46
C TYR A 28 -5.72 32.86 31.71
N SER A 29 -5.00 31.75 31.91
CA SER A 29 -3.77 31.73 32.72
C SER A 29 -2.92 30.48 32.44
N LEU A 30 -1.74 30.68 31.83
CA LEU A 30 -0.63 29.72 31.84
C LEU A 30 -0.07 29.58 33.27
N PRO A 31 0.27 28.36 33.72
CA PRO A 31 1.57 28.14 34.40
C PRO A 31 2.17 26.75 34.04
N PRO A 32 3.27 26.27 34.64
CA PRO A 32 4.60 26.50 34.08
C PRO A 32 5.43 25.23 33.80
N LEU A 33 6.38 25.33 32.87
CA LEU A 33 7.40 24.30 32.63
C LEU A 33 8.36 24.17 33.83
N GLY A 34 8.42 22.98 34.45
CA GLY A 34 9.15 22.79 35.72
C GLY A 34 9.64 21.36 36.02
N ARG A 35 10.79 21.00 35.43
CA ARG A 35 11.76 19.95 35.85
C ARG A 35 11.42 18.44 35.72
N ARG A 36 12.25 17.82 34.87
CA ARG A 36 13.04 16.58 35.08
C ARG A 36 12.29 15.23 35.25
N SER A 37 12.21 14.48 34.16
CA SER A 37 12.43 13.02 34.22
C SER A 37 13.91 12.70 33.98
N SER A 38 14.45 11.73 34.70
CA SER A 38 15.84 11.30 34.62
C SER A 38 16.20 10.65 33.29
N THR A 39 17.46 10.82 32.89
CA THR A 39 18.08 10.17 31.73
C THR A 39 18.16 8.65 31.91
N ALA A 40 17.55 7.90 31.00
CA ALA A 40 17.84 6.48 30.80
C ALA A 40 18.73 6.34 29.55
N ARG A 41 19.96 5.83 29.73
CA ARG A 41 20.88 5.53 28.61
C ARG A 41 20.28 4.43 27.73
N PRO A 42 20.32 4.54 26.38
CA PRO A 42 20.03 3.39 25.53
C PRO A 42 21.18 2.39 25.62
N SER A 43 20.88 1.17 26.10
CA SER A 43 21.81 0.04 26.04
C SER A 43 22.02 -0.40 24.60
N THR A 44 23.27 -0.75 24.26
CA THR A 44 23.71 -1.20 22.93
C THR A 44 23.15 -2.58 22.55
N THR A 45 21.90 -2.64 22.12
CA THR A 45 21.39 -3.80 21.36
C THR A 45 21.97 -3.78 19.95
N ARG A 46 22.86 -4.74 19.66
CA ARG A 46 23.19 -5.15 18.28
C ARG A 46 21.88 -5.35 17.49
N PRO A 47 21.79 -4.91 16.22
CA PRO A 47 20.62 -5.17 15.42
C PRO A 47 20.51 -6.67 15.15
N SER A 48 19.53 -7.35 15.75
CA SER A 48 19.03 -8.59 15.17
C SER A 48 18.55 -8.30 13.75
N THR A 49 18.72 -9.25 12.84
CA THR A 49 18.28 -9.17 11.43
C THR A 49 16.76 -9.13 11.31
N GLY A 50 16.17 -7.99 11.69
CA GLY A 50 14.75 -7.71 11.54
C GLY A 50 14.38 -7.71 10.07
N ARG A 51 13.59 -8.70 9.65
CA ARG A 51 12.88 -8.66 8.37
C ARG A 51 12.18 -7.30 8.25
N ARG A 52 12.39 -6.61 7.13
CA ARG A 52 11.68 -5.35 6.80
C ARG A 52 10.18 -5.57 7.01
N SER A 53 9.53 -4.79 7.87
CA SER A 53 8.07 -4.76 7.91
C SER A 53 7.58 -4.22 6.58
N ARG A 54 6.75 -4.98 5.86
CA ARG A 54 6.11 -4.49 4.63
C ARG A 54 5.26 -3.26 4.96
N ALA A 55 5.00 -2.43 3.95
CA ALA A 55 3.76 -1.66 3.93
C ALA A 55 2.58 -2.63 4.13
N SER A 56 1.49 -2.19 4.76
CA SER A 56 0.30 -3.02 4.95
C SER A 56 -0.18 -3.59 3.61
N SER A 57 -0.48 -4.89 3.57
CA SER A 57 -1.10 -5.54 2.41
C SER A 57 -2.38 -4.80 2.03
N ILE A 58 -2.63 -4.62 0.74
CA ILE A 58 -3.79 -3.87 0.22
C ILE A 58 -5.10 -4.59 0.60
N LEU A 59 -5.04 -5.91 0.80
CA LEU A 59 -6.12 -6.76 1.34
C LEU A 59 -6.00 -7.04 2.85
N GLY A 60 -5.17 -6.32 3.60
CA GLY A 60 -5.11 -6.35 5.07
C GLY A 60 -4.58 -7.62 5.77
N GLY A 61 -3.68 -7.41 6.73
CA GLY A 61 -3.51 -8.26 7.92
C GLY A 61 -3.08 -9.73 7.77
N GLY A 62 -2.75 -10.21 6.56
CA GLY A 62 -2.29 -11.58 6.37
C GLY A 62 -0.93 -11.86 7.02
N GLU A 63 -0.68 -13.11 7.43
CA GLU A 63 0.68 -13.55 7.73
C GLU A 63 1.58 -13.35 6.51
N SER A 64 2.87 -13.03 6.72
CA SER A 64 3.81 -12.74 5.63
C SER A 64 4.26 -14.01 4.88
N GLN A 65 3.35 -14.56 4.07
CA GLN A 65 3.61 -15.70 3.20
C GLN A 65 4.61 -15.35 2.09
N GLN A 66 5.38 -16.35 1.68
CA GLN A 66 6.32 -16.31 0.56
C GLN A 66 5.78 -17.14 -0.60
N ILE A 67 4.98 -16.49 -1.45
CA ILE A 67 4.43 -17.05 -2.68
C ILE A 67 5.26 -16.56 -3.85
N ILE A 68 5.62 -17.47 -4.76
CA ILE A 68 6.26 -17.18 -6.05
C ILE A 68 5.27 -17.55 -7.13
N CYS A 69 4.93 -16.60 -8.00
CA CYS A 69 4.08 -16.86 -9.16
C CYS A 69 4.93 -16.89 -10.42
N ALA A 70 4.82 -17.91 -11.25
CA ALA A 70 5.30 -17.86 -12.63
C ALA A 70 4.12 -17.61 -13.59
N ILE A 71 4.30 -16.71 -14.54
CA ILE A 71 3.29 -16.32 -15.53
C ILE A 71 3.84 -16.35 -16.96
N SER A 72 3.07 -16.94 -17.89
CA SER A 72 3.45 -17.09 -19.30
C SER A 72 2.25 -16.84 -20.22
N GLU A 73 2.49 -16.14 -21.33
CA GLU A 73 1.48 -15.75 -22.33
C GLU A 73 1.58 -16.62 -23.59
N GLY A 74 0.47 -17.27 -23.95
CA GLY A 74 0.28 -17.95 -25.22
C GLY A 74 -0.15 -16.99 -26.33
N ARG A 75 0.64 -16.92 -27.41
CA ARG A 75 0.34 -16.10 -28.59
C ARG A 75 -0.77 -16.76 -29.42
N GLY A 76 -1.98 -16.21 -29.36
CA GLY A 76 -3.17 -16.68 -30.08
C GLY A 76 -4.21 -15.57 -30.27
N VAL A 77 -5.36 -15.89 -30.87
CA VAL A 77 -6.45 -14.92 -31.11
C VAL A 77 -7.06 -14.39 -29.81
N SER A 78 -7.18 -15.26 -28.80
CA SER A 78 -7.41 -14.91 -27.40
C SER A 78 -6.15 -15.22 -26.58
N PRO A 79 -5.62 -14.27 -25.78
CA PRO A 79 -4.46 -14.55 -24.95
C PRO A 79 -4.79 -15.62 -23.91
N THR A 80 -4.03 -16.72 -23.95
CA THR A 80 -4.13 -17.80 -22.97
C THR A 80 -2.97 -17.65 -22.00
N VAL A 81 -3.25 -17.45 -20.72
CA VAL A 81 -2.23 -17.21 -19.70
C VAL A 81 -2.08 -18.45 -18.82
N GLY A 82 -0.86 -18.97 -18.75
CA GLY A 82 -0.48 -19.95 -17.74
C GLY A 82 -0.04 -19.27 -16.45
N LEU A 83 -0.47 -19.80 -15.31
CA LEU A 83 -0.10 -19.37 -13.97
C LEU A 83 0.32 -20.58 -13.14
N ALA A 84 1.38 -20.43 -12.35
CA ALA A 84 1.74 -21.39 -11.30
C ALA A 84 2.17 -20.62 -10.05
N PHE A 85 1.40 -20.74 -8.97
CA PHE A 85 1.69 -20.16 -7.66
C PHE A 85 2.31 -21.23 -6.77
N VAL A 86 3.54 -21.04 -6.31
CA VAL A 86 4.20 -21.94 -5.34
C VAL A 86 4.35 -21.21 -4.01
N ASN A 87 3.66 -21.70 -2.99
CA ASN A 87 3.67 -21.15 -1.64
C ASN A 87 4.70 -21.89 -0.77
N ILE A 88 5.87 -21.28 -0.59
CA ILE A 88 6.98 -21.83 0.21
C ILE A 88 6.62 -21.84 1.71
N SER A 89 5.55 -21.15 2.12
CA SER A 89 5.09 -21.12 3.52
C SER A 89 4.07 -22.21 3.86
N THR A 90 3.39 -22.80 2.87
CA THR A 90 2.35 -23.84 3.08
C THR A 90 2.59 -25.13 2.28
N GLY A 91 3.64 -25.21 1.46
CA GLY A 91 3.97 -26.44 0.71
C GLY A 91 2.93 -26.78 -0.36
N GLU A 92 2.31 -25.75 -0.93
CA GLU A 92 1.23 -25.87 -1.92
C GLU A 92 1.61 -25.17 -3.23
N ALA A 93 1.30 -25.83 -4.34
CA ALA A 93 1.49 -25.34 -5.68
C ALA A 93 0.14 -25.37 -6.44
N VAL A 94 -0.37 -24.19 -6.79
CA VAL A 94 -1.62 -24.03 -7.53
C VAL A 94 -1.31 -23.68 -8.99
N LEU A 95 -1.62 -24.60 -9.89
CA LEU A 95 -1.53 -24.41 -11.34
C LEU A 95 -2.88 -23.94 -11.88
N SER A 96 -2.84 -23.05 -12.86
CA SER A 96 -4.05 -22.53 -13.52
C SER A 96 -3.74 -22.12 -14.95
N GLN A 97 -4.68 -22.35 -15.87
CA GLN A 97 -4.64 -21.78 -17.20
C GLN A 97 -5.91 -20.96 -17.42
N ILE A 98 -5.77 -19.72 -17.88
CA ILE A 98 -6.85 -18.74 -18.01
C ILE A 98 -6.92 -18.25 -19.45
N CYS A 99 -8.08 -18.40 -20.08
CA CYS A 99 -8.41 -17.67 -21.30
C CYS A 99 -8.90 -16.28 -20.90
N ASP A 100 -8.15 -15.24 -21.30
CA ASP A 100 -8.36 -13.86 -20.87
C ASP A 100 -8.60 -12.94 -22.07
N ASN A 101 -8.93 -11.67 -21.80
CA ASN A 101 -9.00 -10.61 -22.80
C ASN A 101 -7.66 -9.83 -22.87
N GLN A 102 -7.55 -8.87 -23.79
CA GLN A 102 -6.34 -8.05 -23.96
C GLN A 102 -5.99 -7.17 -22.75
N PHE A 103 -6.88 -7.05 -21.76
CA PHE A 103 -6.69 -6.31 -20.51
C PHE A 103 -6.33 -7.23 -19.33
N TYR A 104 -6.22 -8.55 -19.53
CA TYR A 104 -5.74 -9.52 -18.53
C TYR A 104 -6.50 -9.50 -17.18
N VAL A 105 -7.81 -9.23 -17.20
CA VAL A 105 -8.61 -8.98 -15.99
C VAL A 105 -8.65 -10.20 -15.07
N LYS A 106 -8.89 -11.39 -15.60
CA LYS A 106 -8.95 -12.63 -14.80
C LYS A 106 -7.58 -12.99 -14.21
N THR A 107 -6.54 -12.75 -15.00
CA THR A 107 -5.13 -12.92 -14.61
C THR A 107 -4.74 -11.97 -13.47
N LEU A 108 -5.04 -10.67 -13.60
CA LEU A 108 -4.80 -9.66 -12.56
C LEU A 108 -5.55 -9.97 -11.28
N HIS A 109 -6.84 -10.34 -11.36
CA HIS A 109 -7.63 -10.76 -10.22
C HIS A 109 -6.97 -11.95 -9.48
N LYS A 110 -6.54 -12.99 -10.21
CA LYS A 110 -5.88 -14.14 -9.57
C LYS A 110 -4.51 -13.78 -8.95
N LEU A 111 -3.75 -12.86 -9.56
CA LEU A 111 -2.53 -12.31 -8.94
C LEU A 111 -2.84 -11.50 -7.68
N GLN A 112 -3.89 -10.68 -7.67
CA GLN A 112 -4.29 -9.87 -6.51
C GLN A 112 -4.78 -10.73 -5.34
N VAL A 113 -5.55 -11.80 -5.59
CA VAL A 113 -6.02 -12.71 -4.53
C VAL A 113 -4.87 -13.48 -3.87
N PHE A 114 -3.87 -13.92 -4.65
CA PHE A 114 -2.73 -14.69 -4.13
C PHE A 114 -1.58 -13.82 -3.56
N GLU A 115 -1.61 -12.49 -3.74
CA GLU A 115 -0.58 -11.53 -3.29
C GLU A 115 0.89 -12.04 -3.43
N PRO A 116 1.34 -12.48 -4.63
CA PRO A 116 2.64 -13.10 -4.81
C PRO A 116 3.79 -12.15 -4.48
N THR A 117 4.81 -12.66 -3.79
CA THR A 117 5.98 -11.86 -3.37
C THR A 117 6.95 -11.60 -4.53
N GLN A 118 6.96 -12.52 -5.50
CA GLN A 118 7.79 -12.48 -6.69
C GLN A 118 6.98 -13.01 -7.86
N ILE A 119 7.06 -12.34 -9.01
CA ILE A 119 6.41 -12.73 -10.25
C ILE A 119 7.50 -13.02 -11.28
N LEU A 120 7.63 -14.29 -11.66
CA LEU A 120 8.55 -14.74 -12.68
C LEU A 120 7.89 -14.60 -14.06
N ILE A 121 8.55 -13.92 -14.98
CA ILE A 121 8.10 -13.75 -16.37
C ILE A 121 9.20 -14.27 -17.31
N VAL A 122 8.83 -14.88 -18.43
CA VAL A 122 9.81 -15.31 -19.43
C VAL A 122 10.62 -14.12 -19.95
N SER A 123 11.95 -14.28 -20.02
CA SER A 123 12.88 -13.18 -20.37
C SER A 123 12.56 -12.51 -21.72
N THR A 124 11.98 -13.23 -22.68
CA THR A 124 11.58 -12.70 -23.99
C THR A 124 10.39 -11.72 -23.94
N SER A 125 9.74 -11.56 -22.79
CA SER A 125 8.55 -10.72 -22.59
C SER A 125 8.80 -9.54 -21.64
N GLY A 126 10.05 -9.29 -21.24
CA GLY A 126 10.44 -8.20 -20.35
C GLY A 126 11.93 -7.85 -20.49
N PRO A 127 12.45 -6.88 -19.71
CA PRO A 127 13.81 -6.38 -19.86
C PRO A 127 14.88 -7.50 -19.76
N PRO A 128 15.90 -7.53 -20.65
CA PRO A 128 16.29 -6.47 -21.60
C PRO A 128 15.53 -6.44 -22.93
N HIS A 129 14.58 -7.37 -23.16
CA HIS A 129 13.72 -7.34 -24.34
C HIS A 129 12.56 -6.33 -24.16
N PRO A 130 11.87 -5.93 -25.25
CA PRO A 130 10.66 -5.12 -25.15
C PRO A 130 9.62 -5.77 -24.23
N LYS A 131 8.98 -4.97 -23.37
CA LYS A 131 7.91 -5.43 -22.48
C LYS A 131 6.73 -5.94 -23.32
N SER A 132 6.18 -7.10 -22.98
CA SER A 132 4.91 -7.56 -23.56
C SER A 132 3.73 -6.80 -22.96
N LYS A 133 2.56 -6.83 -23.62
CA LYS A 133 1.39 -6.13 -23.05
C LYS A 133 0.97 -6.71 -21.70
N MET A 134 1.10 -8.03 -21.52
CA MET A 134 0.94 -8.68 -20.22
C MET A 134 1.93 -8.14 -19.17
N TYR A 135 3.21 -7.93 -19.53
CA TYR A 135 4.21 -7.37 -18.61
C TYR A 135 3.81 -5.96 -18.15
N GLU A 136 3.47 -5.06 -19.08
CA GLU A 136 3.04 -3.69 -18.76
C GLU A 136 1.83 -3.71 -17.82
N VAL A 137 0.80 -4.49 -18.17
CA VAL A 137 -0.45 -4.56 -17.39
C VAL A 137 -0.22 -5.13 -15.98
N VAL A 138 0.66 -6.12 -15.82
CA VAL A 138 1.03 -6.66 -14.49
C VAL A 138 1.87 -5.65 -13.69
N GLU A 139 2.81 -4.96 -14.32
CA GLU A 139 3.65 -3.93 -13.69
C GLU A 139 2.85 -2.70 -13.23
N GLU A 140 1.85 -2.28 -14.01
CA GLU A 140 0.95 -1.18 -13.69
C GLU A 140 -0.03 -1.50 -12.54
N ASN A 141 -0.51 -2.75 -12.45
CA ASN A 141 -1.64 -3.11 -11.58
C ASN A 141 -1.27 -3.95 -10.34
N ILE A 142 -0.06 -4.53 -10.26
CA ILE A 142 0.38 -5.35 -9.12
C ILE A 142 1.51 -4.65 -8.35
N LEU A 143 1.12 -3.79 -7.41
CA LEU A 143 2.05 -3.03 -6.58
C LEU A 143 2.70 -3.90 -5.49
N GLY A 144 4.02 -3.81 -5.35
CA GLY A 144 4.80 -4.41 -4.26
C GLY A 144 5.33 -5.83 -4.51
N ALA A 145 4.92 -6.51 -5.59
CA ALA A 145 5.53 -7.75 -6.04
C ALA A 145 6.81 -7.49 -6.85
N ARG A 146 7.88 -8.28 -6.64
CA ARG A 146 9.09 -8.15 -7.47
C ARG A 146 8.93 -8.94 -8.77
N ILE A 147 8.85 -8.25 -9.90
CA ILE A 147 8.91 -8.88 -11.23
C ILE A 147 10.36 -9.30 -11.53
N ILE A 148 10.56 -10.55 -11.97
CA ILE A 148 11.87 -11.14 -12.25
C ILE A 148 11.81 -11.85 -13.60
N THR A 149 12.74 -11.53 -14.51
CA THR A 149 12.84 -12.21 -15.81
C THR A 149 13.65 -13.50 -15.70
N VAL A 150 13.08 -14.61 -16.19
CA VAL A 150 13.67 -15.96 -16.14
C VAL A 150 13.86 -16.49 -17.56
N ASP A 151 15.05 -17.02 -17.85
CA ASP A 151 15.43 -17.55 -19.16
C ASP A 151 14.41 -18.58 -19.69
N ARG A 152 13.99 -18.41 -20.95
CA ARG A 152 13.05 -19.27 -21.68
C ARG A 152 13.37 -20.77 -21.55
N ARG A 153 14.64 -21.17 -21.44
CA ARG A 153 15.06 -22.57 -21.29
C ARG A 153 14.48 -23.30 -20.09
N TYR A 154 14.03 -22.58 -19.06
CA TYR A 154 13.45 -23.17 -17.84
C TYR A 154 11.92 -23.32 -17.91
N TRP A 155 11.27 -22.82 -18.97
CA TRP A 155 9.83 -22.87 -19.18
C TRP A 155 9.44 -24.09 -20.03
N SER A 156 9.77 -25.29 -19.54
CA SER A 156 9.58 -26.55 -20.26
C SER A 156 8.38 -27.34 -19.74
N GLU A 157 7.53 -27.82 -20.65
CA GLU A 157 6.43 -28.72 -20.30
C GLU A 157 6.96 -30.07 -19.81
N THR A 158 7.97 -30.65 -20.49
CA THR A 158 8.52 -31.97 -20.12
C THR A 158 9.09 -31.95 -18.71
N SER A 159 9.92 -30.96 -18.38
CA SER A 159 10.48 -30.79 -17.04
C SER A 159 9.41 -30.45 -16.00
N GLY A 160 8.35 -29.73 -16.39
CA GLY A 160 7.19 -29.50 -15.52
C GLY A 160 6.45 -30.79 -15.18
N ILE A 161 6.22 -31.68 -16.16
CA ILE A 161 5.64 -33.01 -15.93
C ILE A 161 6.56 -33.88 -15.08
N GLU A 162 7.88 -33.88 -15.33
CA GLU A 162 8.87 -34.58 -14.50
C GLU A 162 8.82 -34.10 -13.04
N TYR A 163 8.77 -32.78 -12.81
CA TYR A 163 8.62 -32.22 -11.46
C TYR A 163 7.29 -32.61 -10.80
N ILE A 164 6.17 -32.63 -11.54
CA ILE A 164 4.88 -33.10 -11.01
C ILE A 164 5.02 -34.58 -10.60
N GLN A 165 5.59 -35.43 -11.47
CA GLN A 165 5.79 -36.86 -11.19
C GLN A 165 6.71 -37.11 -9.97
N GLN A 166 7.74 -36.29 -9.78
CA GLN A 166 8.69 -36.42 -8.68
C GLN A 166 8.17 -35.85 -7.36
N LEU A 167 7.44 -34.73 -7.38
CA LEU A 167 7.13 -33.94 -6.18
C LEU A 167 5.68 -34.03 -5.72
N ALA A 168 4.71 -34.28 -6.61
CA ALA A 168 3.30 -34.39 -6.22
C ALA A 168 3.00 -35.71 -5.50
N PHE A 169 1.98 -35.70 -4.64
CA PHE A 169 1.48 -36.87 -3.94
C PHE A 169 1.14 -38.00 -4.92
N LYS A 170 1.63 -39.22 -4.64
CA LYS A 170 1.52 -40.37 -5.57
C LYS A 170 0.10 -40.68 -6.02
N GLU A 171 -0.85 -40.55 -5.11
CA GLU A 171 -2.27 -40.86 -5.33
C GLU A 171 -2.97 -39.83 -6.21
N ASP A 172 -2.55 -38.56 -6.13
CA ASP A 172 -3.18 -37.45 -6.84
C ASP A 172 -2.61 -37.32 -8.27
N LEU A 173 -1.49 -37.99 -8.58
CA LEU A 173 -0.77 -37.90 -9.87
C LEU A 173 -1.65 -38.13 -11.09
N GLU A 174 -2.50 -39.15 -11.11
CA GLU A 174 -3.34 -39.45 -12.28
C GLU A 174 -4.45 -38.40 -12.47
N ALA A 175 -5.05 -37.93 -11.38
CA ALA A 175 -6.02 -36.84 -11.43
C ALA A 175 -5.37 -35.53 -11.93
N ILE A 176 -4.16 -35.21 -11.45
CA ILE A 176 -3.39 -34.04 -11.89
C ILE A 176 -3.01 -34.18 -13.37
N LYS A 177 -2.53 -35.36 -13.83
CA LYS A 177 -2.20 -35.62 -15.25
C LYS A 177 -3.40 -35.40 -16.18
N VAL A 178 -4.59 -35.86 -15.78
CA VAL A 178 -5.83 -35.61 -16.52
C VAL A 178 -6.17 -34.11 -16.53
N ALA A 179 -6.09 -33.44 -15.38
CA ALA A 179 -6.40 -32.01 -15.25
C ALA A 179 -5.43 -31.08 -16.01
N ILE A 180 -4.15 -31.43 -16.11
CA ILE A 180 -3.16 -30.66 -16.90
C ILE A 180 -3.14 -31.03 -18.38
N GLY A 181 -3.94 -32.01 -18.83
CA GLY A 181 -4.01 -32.42 -20.24
C GLY A 181 -4.45 -31.27 -21.15
N GLY A 182 -3.50 -30.74 -21.93
CA GLY A 182 -3.71 -29.56 -22.80
C GLY A 182 -3.41 -28.21 -22.13
N ASN A 183 -3.03 -28.18 -20.85
CA ASN A 183 -2.73 -26.96 -20.09
C ASN A 183 -1.23 -26.60 -20.10
N TYR A 184 -0.61 -26.67 -21.29
CA TYR A 184 0.82 -26.46 -21.58
C TYR A 184 1.43 -25.29 -20.80
N PHE A 185 0.80 -24.11 -20.83
CA PHE A 185 1.38 -22.90 -20.25
C PHE A 185 1.47 -22.99 -18.72
N SER A 186 0.48 -23.58 -18.06
CA SER A 186 0.49 -23.76 -16.60
C SER A 186 1.63 -24.68 -16.13
N VAL A 187 1.93 -25.73 -16.91
CA VAL A 187 3.02 -26.69 -16.65
C VAL A 187 4.39 -26.05 -16.89
N CYS A 188 4.54 -25.28 -17.97
CA CYS A 188 5.74 -24.46 -18.21
C CYS A 188 6.00 -23.45 -17.08
N CYS A 189 4.95 -22.80 -16.55
CA CYS A 189 5.06 -21.91 -15.39
C CYS A 189 5.55 -22.66 -14.15
N PHE A 190 5.01 -23.86 -13.88
CA PHE A 190 5.42 -24.67 -12.74
C PHE A 190 6.90 -25.08 -12.81
N SER A 191 7.37 -25.51 -14.00
CA SER A 191 8.80 -25.76 -14.25
C SER A 191 9.68 -24.54 -13.93
N ALA A 192 9.29 -23.36 -14.43
CA ALA A 192 10.06 -22.14 -14.20
C ALA A 192 10.08 -21.70 -12.73
N ALA A 193 8.95 -21.85 -12.02
CA ALA A 193 8.83 -21.56 -10.58
C ALA A 193 9.74 -22.47 -9.75
N LEU A 194 9.67 -23.79 -9.95
CA LEU A 194 10.53 -24.74 -9.23
C LEU A 194 12.01 -24.54 -9.55
N LYS A 195 12.36 -24.31 -10.83
CA LYS A 195 13.77 -24.12 -11.18
C LYS A 195 14.35 -22.81 -10.63
N TYR A 196 13.52 -21.77 -10.49
CA TYR A 196 13.90 -20.54 -9.80
C TYR A 196 14.12 -20.77 -8.30
N ILE A 197 13.24 -21.53 -7.63
CA ILE A 197 13.36 -21.88 -6.20
C ILE A 197 14.66 -22.67 -5.94
N ASP A 198 14.92 -23.70 -6.74
CA ASP A 198 16.13 -24.52 -6.71
C ASP A 198 17.39 -23.64 -6.88
N MET A 199 17.48 -22.86 -7.96
CA MET A 199 18.70 -22.11 -8.29
C MET A 199 18.92 -20.82 -7.50
N SER A 200 17.86 -20.10 -7.13
CA SER A 200 17.96 -18.74 -6.57
C SER A 200 17.71 -18.67 -5.07
N LEU A 201 16.99 -19.65 -4.51
CA LEU A 201 16.75 -19.76 -3.06
C LEU A 201 17.49 -20.94 -2.44
N SER A 202 18.09 -21.82 -3.24
CA SER A 202 18.84 -23.00 -2.76
C SER A 202 17.97 -23.97 -1.94
N LEU A 203 16.68 -24.06 -2.29
CA LEU A 203 15.68 -24.90 -1.64
C LEU A 203 15.21 -26.01 -2.59
N THR A 204 15.05 -27.22 -2.06
CA THR A 204 14.44 -28.33 -2.78
C THR A 204 13.28 -28.91 -1.96
N PHE A 205 12.37 -29.63 -2.63
CA PHE A 205 11.26 -30.33 -1.98
C PHE A 205 11.55 -31.85 -1.98
N ALA A 206 11.17 -32.55 -0.91
CA ALA A 206 11.24 -34.00 -0.85
C ALA A 206 10.35 -34.66 -1.93
N PHE A 207 10.70 -35.87 -2.35
CA PHE A 207 9.89 -36.62 -3.32
C PHE A 207 8.48 -36.88 -2.78
N HIS A 208 7.48 -36.75 -3.65
CA HIS A 208 6.06 -36.97 -3.38
C HIS A 208 5.48 -36.24 -2.17
N SER A 209 5.95 -35.02 -1.89
CA SER A 209 5.66 -34.27 -0.67
C SER A 209 5.02 -32.88 -0.86
N LEU A 210 4.95 -32.39 -2.11
CA LEU A 210 4.38 -31.09 -2.46
C LEU A 210 2.90 -31.24 -2.84
N ARG A 211 2.02 -30.41 -2.24
CA ARG A 211 0.60 -30.36 -2.63
C ARG A 211 0.46 -29.66 -3.98
N VAL A 212 0.35 -30.42 -5.07
CA VAL A 212 0.14 -29.86 -6.42
C VAL A 212 -1.33 -29.95 -6.78
N LYS A 213 -1.98 -28.83 -7.06
CA LYS A 213 -3.40 -28.75 -7.44
C LYS A 213 -3.58 -27.95 -8.73
N TYR A 214 -4.45 -28.42 -9.61
CA TYR A 214 -4.93 -27.63 -10.75
C TYR A 214 -6.25 -26.96 -10.39
N GLN A 215 -6.33 -25.64 -10.51
CA GLN A 215 -7.54 -24.86 -10.22
C GLN A 215 -8.01 -24.12 -11.50
N PRO A 216 -9.16 -24.50 -12.08
CA PRO A 216 -9.74 -23.78 -13.21
C PRO A 216 -10.18 -22.35 -12.80
N SER A 217 -10.58 -21.54 -13.78
CA SER A 217 -10.95 -20.13 -13.55
C SER A 217 -12.46 -19.91 -13.34
N GLU A 218 -13.30 -20.94 -13.47
CA GLU A 218 -14.77 -20.76 -13.66
C GLU A 218 -15.61 -21.19 -12.44
N ASP A 219 -15.02 -21.92 -11.49
CA ASP A 219 -15.70 -22.50 -10.30
C ASP A 219 -15.76 -21.57 -9.06
N SER A 220 -15.42 -20.29 -9.24
CA SER A 220 -15.41 -19.28 -8.16
C SER A 220 -15.94 -17.94 -8.64
N MET A 221 -16.73 -17.27 -7.80
CA MET A 221 -17.21 -15.91 -8.03
C MET A 221 -16.03 -14.93 -8.10
N MET A 222 -16.01 -14.10 -9.14
CA MET A 222 -15.03 -13.03 -9.29
C MET A 222 -15.45 -11.81 -8.48
N ILE A 223 -14.53 -11.26 -7.68
CA ILE A 223 -14.75 -10.05 -6.88
C ILE A 223 -13.54 -9.15 -7.07
N ASP A 224 -13.70 -8.00 -7.72
CA ASP A 224 -12.58 -7.11 -7.97
C ASP A 224 -12.05 -6.44 -6.67
N LEU A 225 -10.82 -5.92 -6.73
CA LEU A 225 -10.15 -5.33 -5.57
C LEU A 225 -10.90 -4.13 -4.98
N ALA A 226 -11.49 -3.27 -5.82
CA ALA A 226 -12.24 -2.11 -5.36
C ALA A 226 -13.54 -2.55 -4.66
N THR A 227 -14.17 -3.63 -5.14
CA THR A 227 -15.31 -4.28 -4.48
C THR A 227 -14.93 -4.90 -3.14
N ILE A 228 -13.82 -5.65 -3.06
CA ILE A 228 -13.34 -6.27 -1.82
C ILE A 228 -13.10 -5.21 -0.72
N GLN A 229 -12.52 -4.07 -1.10
CA GLN A 229 -12.33 -2.92 -0.22
C GLN A 229 -13.66 -2.23 0.11
N SER A 230 -14.51 -1.96 -0.90
CA SER A 230 -15.76 -1.21 -0.73
C SER A 230 -16.80 -1.90 0.14
N LEU A 231 -16.80 -3.24 0.14
CA LEU A 231 -17.65 -4.06 0.99
C LEU A 231 -17.00 -4.39 2.34
N GLU A 232 -15.75 -3.98 2.59
CA GLU A 232 -14.97 -4.34 3.79
C GLU A 232 -14.94 -5.86 4.01
N LEU A 233 -14.72 -6.65 2.94
CA LEU A 233 -14.79 -8.11 3.04
C LEU A 233 -13.72 -8.68 3.96
N ILE A 234 -12.51 -8.10 3.92
CA ILE A 234 -11.35 -8.61 4.67
C ILE A 234 -10.86 -7.63 5.74
N GLN A 235 -10.92 -6.33 5.47
CA GLN A 235 -10.39 -5.28 6.34
C GLN A 235 -11.34 -4.08 6.36
N ASN A 236 -11.42 -3.42 7.52
CA ASN A 236 -12.15 -2.17 7.70
C ASN A 236 -11.33 -0.98 7.17
N LEU A 237 -11.99 -0.06 6.47
CA LEU A 237 -11.37 1.07 5.77
C LEU A 237 -10.89 2.18 6.73
N GLN A 238 -11.67 2.46 7.78
CA GLN A 238 -11.33 3.52 8.74
C GLN A 238 -10.28 3.08 9.75
N ASN A 239 -10.33 1.80 10.14
CA ASN A 239 -9.38 1.23 11.08
C ASN A 239 -8.93 -0.15 10.61
N ALA A 240 -7.78 -0.18 9.92
CA ALA A 240 -7.09 -1.36 9.44
C ALA A 240 -6.86 -2.48 10.48
N LYS A 241 -6.97 -2.19 11.80
CA LYS A 241 -6.85 -3.15 12.90
C LYS A 241 -8.18 -3.60 13.51
N SER A 242 -9.32 -3.02 13.10
CA SER A 242 -10.62 -3.46 13.59
C SER A 242 -11.02 -4.82 13.00
N LYS A 243 -11.82 -5.58 13.77
CA LYS A 243 -12.52 -6.78 13.31
C LYS A 243 -13.89 -6.46 12.67
N ASP A 244 -14.20 -5.19 12.43
CA ASP A 244 -15.48 -4.76 11.84
C ASP A 244 -15.42 -4.80 10.30
N CYS A 245 -15.27 -6.02 9.80
CA CYS A 245 -15.22 -6.43 8.40
C CYS A 245 -15.90 -7.80 8.27
N LEU A 246 -16.24 -8.27 7.05
CA LEU A 246 -16.94 -9.55 6.90
C LEU A 246 -16.11 -10.74 7.43
N PHE A 247 -14.82 -10.78 7.09
CA PHE A 247 -13.86 -11.76 7.63
C PHE A 247 -13.78 -11.68 9.16
N GLY A 248 -13.70 -10.48 9.74
CA GLY A 248 -13.64 -10.29 11.19
C GLY A 248 -14.93 -10.65 11.95
N LEU A 249 -16.07 -10.70 11.26
CA LEU A 249 -17.34 -11.24 11.75
C LEU A 249 -17.41 -12.77 11.64
N MET A 250 -16.97 -13.33 10.51
CA MET A 250 -17.05 -14.77 10.22
C MET A 250 -15.92 -15.60 10.85
N ASN A 251 -14.84 -14.96 11.32
CA ASN A 251 -13.63 -15.60 11.81
C ASN A 251 -13.58 -15.73 13.34
N GLU A 252 -14.28 -16.75 13.82
CA GLU A 252 -14.18 -17.37 15.15
C GLU A 252 -13.45 -18.73 15.07
N THR A 253 -12.56 -18.89 14.08
CA THR A 253 -11.70 -20.07 13.88
C THR A 253 -10.64 -20.15 14.99
N LEU A 254 -10.26 -21.37 15.36
CA LEU A 254 -9.31 -21.65 16.43
C LEU A 254 -7.91 -22.00 15.91
N THR A 255 -7.78 -22.36 14.64
CA THR A 255 -6.52 -22.71 13.99
C THR A 255 -6.14 -21.70 12.90
N PRO A 256 -4.83 -21.43 12.68
CA PRO A 256 -4.40 -20.56 11.59
C PRO A 256 -4.77 -21.08 10.19
N MET A 257 -4.87 -22.40 10.02
CA MET A 257 -5.28 -23.02 8.74
C MET A 257 -6.76 -22.81 8.44
N GLY A 258 -7.66 -22.94 9.42
CA GLY A 258 -9.08 -22.59 9.27
C GLY A 258 -9.27 -21.11 8.91
N SER A 259 -8.54 -20.21 9.60
CA SER A 259 -8.51 -18.77 9.31
C SER A 259 -8.05 -18.46 7.88
N ARG A 260 -7.01 -19.15 7.38
CA ARG A 260 -6.52 -19.03 6.00
C ARG A 260 -7.54 -19.55 4.98
N LEU A 261 -8.16 -20.71 5.24
CA LEU A 261 -9.18 -21.29 4.37
C LEU A 261 -10.41 -20.38 4.28
N LEU A 262 -10.88 -19.83 5.40
CA LEU A 262 -11.97 -18.87 5.44
C LEU A 262 -11.67 -17.61 4.62
N ARG A 263 -10.48 -17.02 4.80
CA ARG A 263 -10.04 -15.85 4.01
C ARG A 263 -10.09 -16.14 2.52
N SER A 264 -9.57 -17.30 2.10
CA SER A 264 -9.59 -17.76 0.70
C SER A 264 -11.02 -17.89 0.16
N ASN A 265 -11.92 -18.52 0.92
CA ASN A 265 -13.31 -18.70 0.51
C ASN A 265 -14.11 -17.39 0.45
N ILE A 266 -13.80 -16.37 1.28
CA ILE A 266 -14.42 -15.04 1.17
C ILE A 266 -13.95 -14.28 -0.08
N LEU A 267 -12.67 -14.43 -0.46
CA LEU A 267 -12.09 -13.81 -1.67
C LEU A 267 -12.48 -14.54 -2.96
N GLN A 268 -12.74 -15.85 -2.89
CA GLN A 268 -13.17 -16.68 -4.01
C GLN A 268 -14.34 -17.60 -3.58
N PRO A 269 -15.56 -17.06 -3.36
CA PRO A 269 -16.74 -17.87 -3.02
C PRO A 269 -17.05 -18.86 -4.14
N SER A 270 -17.51 -20.07 -3.81
CA SER A 270 -17.69 -21.12 -4.83
C SER A 270 -18.95 -20.89 -5.66
N THR A 271 -18.91 -21.28 -6.94
CA THR A 271 -20.08 -21.38 -7.82
C THR A 271 -20.63 -22.81 -7.96
N GLN A 272 -20.11 -23.77 -7.19
CA GLN A 272 -20.54 -25.16 -7.20
C GLN A 272 -21.62 -25.44 -6.13
N SER A 273 -22.87 -25.57 -6.55
CA SER A 273 -24.01 -25.81 -5.66
C SER A 273 -23.86 -27.04 -4.76
N THR A 274 -23.30 -28.15 -5.27
CA THR A 274 -23.04 -29.38 -4.50
C THR A 274 -22.15 -29.15 -3.27
N LEU A 275 -21.09 -28.36 -3.44
CA LEU A 275 -20.16 -27.99 -2.38
C LEU A 275 -20.81 -27.06 -1.35
N LEU A 276 -21.67 -26.12 -1.79
CA LEU A 276 -22.42 -25.24 -0.89
C LEU A 276 -23.43 -26.03 -0.05
N VAL A 277 -24.19 -26.94 -0.66
CA VAL A 277 -25.16 -27.81 0.05
C VAL A 277 -24.45 -28.64 1.12
N ALA A 278 -23.33 -29.29 0.80
CA ALA A 278 -22.55 -30.08 1.76
C ALA A 278 -22.05 -29.25 2.96
N ARG A 279 -21.72 -27.96 2.75
CA ARG A 279 -21.37 -27.03 3.83
C ARG A 279 -22.58 -26.63 4.67
N TYR A 280 -23.72 -26.34 4.06
CA TYR A 280 -24.96 -26.02 4.78
C TYR A 280 -25.46 -27.19 5.63
N ASP A 281 -25.35 -28.43 5.14
CA ASP A 281 -25.76 -29.63 5.88
C ASP A 281 -24.85 -29.88 7.09
N ALA A 282 -23.53 -29.73 6.92
CA ALA A 282 -22.57 -29.81 8.04
C ALA A 282 -22.79 -28.69 9.08
N LEU A 283 -23.09 -27.47 8.64
CA LEU A 283 -23.38 -26.33 9.52
C LEU A 283 -24.70 -26.52 10.28
N ALA A 284 -25.75 -27.02 9.62
CA ALA A 284 -27.01 -27.38 10.25
C ALA A 284 -26.79 -28.43 11.34
N GLU A 285 -26.10 -29.53 11.02
CA GLU A 285 -25.83 -30.61 11.99
C GLU A 285 -25.02 -30.14 13.21
N LEU A 286 -24.02 -29.28 13.01
CA LEU A 286 -23.25 -28.68 14.12
C LEU A 286 -24.06 -27.66 14.94
N SER A 287 -25.08 -27.03 14.35
CA SER A 287 -25.96 -26.09 15.06
C SER A 287 -27.10 -26.80 15.81
N GLU A 288 -27.47 -28.01 15.38
CA GLU A 288 -28.46 -28.87 16.06
C GLU A 288 -27.85 -29.71 17.20
N ASN A 289 -26.56 -30.04 17.14
CA ASN A 289 -25.87 -30.88 18.12
C ASN A 289 -24.81 -30.10 18.92
N GLU A 290 -25.25 -29.46 20.01
CA GLU A 290 -24.42 -28.62 20.88
C GLU A 290 -23.23 -29.38 21.51
N ASP A 291 -23.41 -30.64 21.91
CA ASP A 291 -22.34 -31.47 22.48
C ASP A 291 -21.21 -31.71 21.47
N MET A 292 -21.55 -32.13 20.24
CA MET A 292 -20.58 -32.31 19.16
C MET A 292 -19.83 -31.01 18.84
N PHE A 293 -20.57 -29.89 18.78
CA PHE A 293 -20.01 -28.57 18.52
C PHE A 293 -19.00 -28.13 19.58
N LEU A 294 -19.36 -28.25 20.86
CA LEU A 294 -18.49 -27.87 21.99
C LEU A 294 -17.24 -28.76 22.06
N GLN A 295 -17.40 -30.08 21.93
CA GLN A 295 -16.28 -31.03 21.94
C GLN A 295 -15.31 -30.76 20.78
N THR A 296 -15.83 -30.51 19.58
CA THR A 296 -15.01 -30.22 18.40
C THR A 296 -14.21 -28.92 18.58
N ARG A 297 -14.83 -27.85 19.09
CA ARG A 297 -14.11 -26.59 19.39
C ARG A 297 -13.07 -26.78 20.50
N GLN A 298 -13.32 -27.64 21.49
CA GLN A 298 -12.32 -27.97 22.51
C GLN A 298 -11.10 -28.71 21.92
N ALA A 299 -11.33 -29.69 21.04
CA ALA A 299 -10.25 -30.43 20.38
C ALA A 299 -9.38 -29.52 19.50
N LEU A 300 -10.01 -28.72 18.62
CA LEU A 300 -9.34 -27.79 17.70
C LEU A 300 -8.41 -26.79 18.42
N LYS A 301 -8.76 -26.35 19.63
CA LYS A 301 -7.98 -25.37 20.41
C LYS A 301 -6.56 -25.83 20.76
N SER A 302 -6.30 -27.14 20.74
CA SER A 302 -4.98 -27.71 21.05
C SER A 302 -4.00 -27.68 19.87
N ILE A 303 -4.50 -27.47 18.65
CA ILE A 303 -3.77 -27.70 17.40
C ILE A 303 -2.93 -26.46 17.02
N PRO A 304 -1.59 -26.59 16.87
CA PRO A 304 -0.72 -25.49 16.43
C PRO A 304 -0.81 -25.28 14.90
N ASP A 305 -0.04 -24.32 14.37
CA ASP A 305 0.08 -24.12 12.92
C ASP A 305 0.92 -25.21 12.24
N ILE A 306 0.28 -26.36 12.04
CA ILE A 306 0.86 -27.59 11.51
C ILE A 306 1.25 -27.50 10.03
N GLU A 307 0.54 -26.73 9.21
CA GLU A 307 0.87 -26.63 7.78
C GLU A 307 2.28 -26.06 7.56
N LYS A 308 2.65 -25.02 8.32
CA LYS A 308 4.03 -24.47 8.29
C LYS A 308 5.06 -25.49 8.76
N LEU A 309 4.71 -26.29 9.76
CA LEU A 309 5.58 -27.34 10.30
C LEU A 309 5.85 -28.43 9.24
N LEU A 310 4.79 -29.00 8.64
CA LEU A 310 4.91 -29.99 7.57
C LEU A 310 5.67 -29.41 6.37
N THR A 311 5.41 -28.15 6.01
CA THR A 311 6.16 -27.45 4.95
C THR A 311 7.66 -27.36 5.25
N CYS A 312 8.04 -27.10 6.50
CA CYS A 312 9.44 -27.11 6.93
C CYS A 312 10.10 -28.50 6.96
N LEU A 313 9.32 -29.59 6.97
CA LEU A 313 9.84 -30.97 6.91
C LEU A 313 10.09 -31.44 5.46
N ILE A 314 9.28 -30.95 4.52
CA ILE A 314 9.41 -31.26 3.08
C ILE A 314 10.46 -30.38 2.38
N ILE A 315 10.72 -29.17 2.87
CA ILE A 315 11.77 -28.30 2.32
C ILE A 315 13.13 -28.75 2.83
N ILE A 316 13.98 -29.21 1.91
CA ILE A 316 15.34 -29.65 2.19
C ILE A 316 16.30 -28.51 1.80
N PRO A 317 17.00 -27.87 2.77
CA PRO A 317 18.02 -26.86 2.48
C PRO A 317 19.30 -27.53 1.97
N THR A 318 19.89 -27.00 0.90
CA THR A 318 21.09 -27.60 0.27
C THR A 318 22.38 -27.42 1.06
N ILE A 319 22.40 -26.55 2.08
CA ILE A 319 23.52 -26.39 3.02
C ILE A 319 22.97 -26.52 4.45
N PRO A 320 23.18 -27.66 5.13
CA PRO A 320 22.80 -27.83 6.52
C PRO A 320 23.75 -27.07 7.45
N GLY A 321 23.20 -26.44 8.48
CA GLY A 321 23.95 -25.84 9.59
C GLY A 321 23.36 -26.26 10.94
N ILE A 322 24.11 -26.11 12.02
CA ILE A 322 23.75 -26.58 13.38
C ILE A 322 22.35 -26.11 13.83
N TRP A 323 21.95 -24.90 13.42
CA TRP A 323 20.61 -24.36 13.70
C TRP A 323 19.48 -25.20 13.08
N ASN A 324 19.70 -25.81 11.91
CA ASN A 324 18.72 -26.70 11.27
C ASN A 324 18.48 -27.94 12.13
N SER A 325 19.54 -28.62 12.56
CA SER A 325 19.48 -29.79 13.46
C SER A 325 18.75 -29.47 14.78
N GLU A 326 18.99 -28.28 15.36
CA GLU A 326 18.25 -27.80 16.53
C GLU A 326 16.76 -27.56 16.23
N GLN A 327 16.41 -27.11 15.03
CA GLN A 327 15.02 -26.97 14.60
C GLN A 327 14.36 -28.32 14.28
N ASP A 328 15.08 -29.28 13.72
CA ASP A 328 14.57 -30.60 13.34
C ASP A 328 14.06 -31.38 14.55
N ILE A 329 14.77 -31.32 15.68
CA ILE A 329 14.27 -31.84 16.97
C ILE A 329 12.95 -31.14 17.37
N ASN A 330 12.87 -29.81 17.28
CA ASN A 330 11.62 -29.09 17.60
C ASN A 330 10.47 -29.52 16.69
N ARG A 331 10.77 -29.72 15.40
CA ARG A 331 9.78 -30.09 14.39
C ARG A 331 9.17 -31.45 14.70
N ILE A 332 9.98 -32.43 15.08
CA ILE A 332 9.52 -33.76 15.52
C ILE A 332 8.67 -33.66 16.80
N LEU A 333 9.09 -32.87 17.79
CA LEU A 333 8.31 -32.72 19.04
C LEU A 333 6.96 -32.03 18.81
N MET A 334 6.89 -31.07 17.89
CA MET A 334 5.62 -30.46 17.47
C MET A 334 4.75 -31.44 16.66
N LEU A 335 5.37 -32.27 15.81
CA LEU A 335 4.67 -33.29 15.02
C LEU A 335 4.04 -34.37 15.90
N LYS A 336 4.78 -34.86 16.92
CA LYS A 336 4.29 -35.79 17.95
C LYS A 336 3.04 -35.24 18.65
N SER A 337 3.09 -33.98 19.08
CA SER A 337 1.97 -33.28 19.71
C SER A 337 0.75 -33.16 18.78
N PHE A 338 0.98 -32.84 17.49
CA PHE A 338 -0.08 -32.81 16.49
C PHE A 338 -0.73 -34.19 16.27
N ALA A 339 0.08 -35.25 16.09
CA ALA A 339 -0.43 -36.60 15.92
C ALA A 339 -1.29 -37.06 17.12
N GLN A 340 -0.88 -36.72 18.34
CA GLN A 340 -1.67 -36.96 19.56
C GLN A 340 -2.99 -36.15 19.61
N SER A 341 -3.07 -34.99 18.97
CA SER A 341 -4.26 -34.14 18.96
C SER A 341 -5.38 -34.58 18.00
N ILE A 342 -5.10 -35.52 17.09
CA ILE A 342 -6.05 -35.97 16.06
C ILE A 342 -7.13 -36.90 16.63
N GLY A 343 -6.78 -37.79 17.57
CA GLY A 343 -7.75 -38.69 18.23
C GLY A 343 -8.96 -37.95 18.83
N PRO A 344 -8.76 -36.90 19.65
CA PRO A 344 -9.84 -36.06 20.16
C PRO A 344 -10.74 -35.44 19.08
N VAL A 345 -10.23 -35.11 17.88
CA VAL A 345 -11.04 -34.60 16.76
C VAL A 345 -11.89 -35.71 16.14
N PHE A 346 -11.35 -36.93 16.03
CA PHE A 346 -12.10 -38.09 15.54
C PHE A 346 -13.24 -38.51 16.48
N GLU A 347 -12.97 -38.44 17.79
CA GLU A 347 -13.95 -38.72 18.84
C GLU A 347 -15.03 -37.64 18.90
N SER A 348 -14.69 -36.36 18.76
CA SER A 348 -15.67 -35.27 18.83
C SER A 348 -16.72 -35.32 17.71
N LEU A 349 -16.39 -35.91 16.56
CA LEU A 349 -17.31 -36.13 15.43
C LEU A 349 -18.10 -37.46 15.50
N SER A 350 -18.08 -38.14 16.66
CA SER A 350 -18.86 -39.37 16.85
C SER A 350 -20.36 -39.14 16.61
N GLY A 351 -20.94 -39.88 15.67
CA GLY A 351 -22.35 -39.78 15.29
C GLY A 351 -22.67 -38.83 14.13
N ALA A 352 -21.67 -38.16 13.54
CA ALA A 352 -21.85 -37.30 12.37
C ALA A 352 -22.51 -38.04 11.18
N ARG A 353 -23.49 -37.37 10.55
CA ARG A 353 -24.37 -37.89 9.50
C ARG A 353 -24.21 -37.17 8.15
N SER A 354 -23.91 -35.87 8.18
CA SER A 354 -23.62 -35.11 6.96
C SER A 354 -22.38 -35.65 6.27
N GLU A 355 -22.41 -35.73 4.94
CA GLU A 355 -21.35 -36.35 4.15
C GLU A 355 -19.98 -35.68 4.43
N LEU A 356 -19.95 -34.35 4.51
CA LEU A 356 -18.74 -33.59 4.77
C LEU A 356 -18.13 -33.89 6.15
N LEU A 357 -18.93 -33.94 7.22
CA LEU A 357 -18.41 -34.26 8.56
C LEU A 357 -17.99 -35.74 8.67
N ALA A 358 -18.72 -36.65 8.01
CA ALA A 358 -18.34 -38.05 7.94
C ALA A 358 -17.02 -38.28 7.16
N GLN A 359 -16.80 -37.56 6.07
CA GLN A 359 -15.53 -37.56 5.33
C GLN A 359 -14.38 -37.00 6.19
N ILE A 360 -14.56 -35.83 6.82
CA ILE A 360 -13.58 -35.23 7.73
C ILE A 360 -13.21 -36.21 8.86
N ARG A 361 -14.21 -36.84 9.49
CA ARG A 361 -13.98 -37.85 10.53
C ARG A 361 -13.19 -39.05 10.00
N ASN A 362 -13.49 -39.55 8.80
CA ASN A 362 -12.75 -40.65 8.21
C ASN A 362 -11.28 -40.29 7.93
N ASN A 363 -11.00 -39.06 7.52
CA ASN A 363 -9.63 -38.59 7.32
C ASN A 363 -8.87 -38.44 8.65
N CYS A 364 -9.56 -38.06 9.73
CA CYS A 364 -8.97 -37.88 11.07
C CYS A 364 -8.84 -39.18 11.90
N ARG A 365 -9.02 -40.38 11.33
CA ARG A 365 -8.87 -41.65 12.08
C ARG A 365 -7.47 -41.81 12.67
N THR A 366 -7.38 -42.39 13.87
CA THR A 366 -6.10 -42.66 14.56
C THR A 366 -5.17 -43.56 13.72
N GLU A 367 -5.75 -44.52 12.98
CA GLU A 367 -5.01 -45.40 12.06
C GLU A 367 -4.15 -44.65 11.02
N VAL A 368 -4.53 -43.42 10.66
CA VAL A 368 -3.82 -42.57 9.70
C VAL A 368 -2.51 -42.01 10.27
N VAL A 369 -2.40 -41.93 11.60
CA VAL A 369 -1.22 -41.38 12.30
C VAL A 369 -0.43 -42.40 13.13
N ASP A 370 -0.95 -43.61 13.31
CA ASP A 370 -0.27 -44.69 14.05
C ASP A 370 1.13 -44.98 13.51
N SER A 371 1.30 -45.03 12.18
CA SER A 371 2.60 -45.19 11.51
C SER A 371 3.60 -44.09 11.90
N THR A 372 3.17 -42.82 11.83
CA THR A 372 3.98 -41.66 12.24
C THR A 372 4.32 -41.70 13.73
N MET A 373 3.35 -42.08 14.59
CA MET A 373 3.56 -42.19 16.03
C MET A 373 4.49 -43.35 16.40
N GLN A 374 4.46 -44.47 15.69
CA GLN A 374 5.39 -45.59 15.89
C GLN A 374 6.83 -45.16 15.57
N LEU A 375 7.07 -44.58 14.39
CA LEU A 375 8.40 -44.07 13.99
C LEU A 375 8.96 -43.07 15.02
N ILE A 376 8.14 -42.12 15.48
CA ILE A 376 8.54 -41.16 16.52
C ILE A 376 8.82 -41.87 17.85
N ASN A 377 7.93 -42.76 18.30
CA ASN A 377 8.07 -43.44 19.59
C ASN A 377 9.20 -44.47 19.62
N GLU A 378 9.72 -44.95 18.49
CA GLU A 378 10.93 -45.79 18.46
C GLU A 378 12.17 -44.99 18.86
N VAL A 379 12.31 -43.76 18.34
CA VAL A 379 13.52 -42.94 18.46
C VAL A 379 13.45 -41.91 19.60
N VAL A 380 12.27 -41.37 19.89
CA VAL A 380 12.05 -40.25 20.82
C VAL A 380 11.50 -40.77 22.16
N ASN A 381 11.93 -40.18 23.26
CA ASN A 381 11.41 -40.49 24.60
C ASN A 381 9.91 -40.10 24.74
N GLU A 382 9.15 -40.92 25.47
CA GLU A 382 7.69 -40.77 25.61
C GLU A 382 7.30 -39.49 26.34
N ASP A 383 7.99 -39.13 27.43
CA ASP A 383 7.73 -37.93 28.23
C ASP A 383 8.07 -36.60 27.52
N VAL A 384 8.79 -36.67 26.39
CA VAL A 384 9.32 -35.47 25.74
C VAL A 384 8.24 -34.78 24.90
N THR A 385 8.06 -33.49 25.14
CA THR A 385 7.04 -32.62 24.55
C THR A 385 7.62 -31.26 24.15
N TYR A 386 7.02 -30.60 23.16
CA TYR A 386 7.41 -29.24 22.79
C TYR A 386 7.02 -28.23 23.88
N GLN A 387 7.97 -27.41 24.33
CA GLN A 387 7.78 -26.40 25.38
C GLN A 387 8.03 -24.98 24.85
N LYS A 388 7.32 -23.99 25.41
CA LYS A 388 7.41 -22.58 24.98
C LYS A 388 8.47 -21.77 25.71
N THR A 389 8.87 -22.21 26.90
CA THR A 389 9.90 -21.60 27.75
C THR A 389 11.30 -21.99 27.24
N PRO A 390 12.24 -21.04 27.07
CA PRO A 390 13.55 -21.34 26.46
C PRO A 390 14.37 -22.39 27.21
N LEU A 391 14.29 -22.42 28.54
CA LEU A 391 14.99 -23.41 29.36
C LEU A 391 14.39 -24.81 29.21
N ASP A 392 13.07 -24.94 29.35
CA ASP A 392 12.42 -26.25 29.25
C ASP A 392 12.56 -26.80 27.83
N LEU A 393 12.41 -25.97 26.80
CA LEU A 393 12.65 -26.40 25.41
C LEU A 393 14.09 -26.89 25.19
N ARG A 394 15.09 -26.26 25.82
CA ARG A 394 16.48 -26.75 25.82
C ARG A 394 16.59 -28.14 26.44
N ASN A 395 16.02 -28.32 27.63
CA ASN A 395 16.04 -29.60 28.34
C ASN A 395 15.34 -30.71 27.53
N GLN A 396 14.17 -30.41 26.96
CA GLN A 396 13.40 -31.33 26.11
C GLN A 396 14.21 -31.76 24.87
N ARG A 397 14.97 -30.85 24.23
CA ARG A 397 15.89 -31.21 23.13
C ARG A 397 17.02 -32.13 23.59
N THR A 398 17.69 -31.78 24.69
CA THR A 398 18.83 -32.55 25.22
C THR A 398 18.48 -34.03 25.42
N TYR A 399 17.28 -34.28 25.92
CA TYR A 399 16.78 -35.63 26.22
C TYR A 399 15.76 -36.15 25.20
N ALA A 400 15.66 -35.57 23.99
CA ALA A 400 14.66 -35.96 23.00
C ALA A 400 14.84 -37.41 22.51
N VAL A 401 16.01 -37.73 21.98
CA VAL A 401 16.35 -39.09 21.51
C VAL A 401 16.47 -40.04 22.70
N LYS A 402 16.06 -41.31 22.57
CA LYS A 402 16.23 -42.32 23.65
C LYS A 402 17.70 -42.52 24.04
N ALA A 403 17.93 -43.04 25.25
CA ALA A 403 19.26 -43.45 25.70
C ALA A 403 19.70 -44.75 24.99
N GLY A 404 21.01 -45.00 24.88
CA GLY A 404 21.56 -46.20 24.25
C GLY A 404 21.67 -46.16 22.73
N VAL A 405 21.21 -45.09 22.07
CA VAL A 405 21.38 -44.87 20.62
C VAL A 405 22.85 -44.59 20.25
N SER A 406 23.59 -43.91 21.11
CA SER A 406 25.03 -43.66 20.94
C SER A 406 25.69 -43.39 22.30
N GLY A 407 26.76 -44.13 22.60
CA GLY A 407 27.53 -43.91 23.83
C GLY A 407 28.14 -42.50 23.94
N PHE A 408 28.47 -41.87 22.81
CA PHE A 408 28.95 -40.48 22.80
C PHE A 408 27.85 -39.47 23.16
N LEU A 409 26.61 -39.72 22.70
CA LEU A 409 25.46 -38.87 23.02
C LEU A 409 25.13 -38.94 24.51
N ASP A 410 25.16 -40.13 25.10
CA ASP A 410 24.87 -40.32 26.53
C ASP A 410 25.98 -39.74 27.43
N VAL A 411 27.25 -39.77 27.00
CA VAL A 411 28.34 -39.04 27.69
C VAL A 411 28.14 -37.52 27.60
N ALA A 412 27.81 -36.97 26.43
CA ALA A 412 27.56 -35.53 26.28
C ALA A 412 26.37 -35.05 27.14
N ARG A 413 25.32 -35.88 27.27
CA ARG A 413 24.19 -35.63 28.17
C ARG A 413 24.59 -35.61 29.64
N GLN A 414 25.44 -36.56 30.06
CA GLN A 414 25.95 -36.60 31.43
C GLN A 414 26.78 -35.33 31.72
N THR A 415 27.65 -34.91 30.80
CA THR A 415 28.41 -33.65 30.92
C THR A 415 27.50 -32.42 31.01
N PHE A 416 26.44 -32.35 30.19
CA PHE A 416 25.45 -31.27 30.25
C PHE A 416 24.69 -31.23 31.59
N LYS A 417 24.32 -32.41 32.12
CA LYS A 417 23.66 -32.55 33.42
C LYS A 417 24.58 -32.07 34.55
N GLU A 418 25.80 -32.58 34.62
CA GLU A 418 26.80 -32.18 35.62
C GLU A 418 27.08 -30.67 35.55
N ALA A 419 27.26 -30.11 34.35
CA ALA A 419 27.46 -28.67 34.17
C ALA A 419 26.24 -27.82 34.61
N THR A 420 25.03 -28.37 34.55
CA THR A 420 23.81 -27.71 35.06
C THR A 420 23.73 -27.81 36.58
N GLU A 421 24.10 -28.95 37.17
CA GLU A 421 24.24 -29.12 38.62
C GLU A 421 25.33 -28.20 39.20
N ASP A 422 26.48 -28.04 38.52
CA ASP A 422 27.53 -27.08 38.83
C ASP A 422 26.98 -25.64 38.95
N VAL A 423 26.06 -25.23 38.08
CA VAL A 423 25.41 -23.90 38.15
C VAL A 423 24.56 -23.76 39.39
N HIS A 424 23.71 -24.75 39.71
CA HIS A 424 22.88 -24.71 40.91
C HIS A 424 23.70 -24.72 42.20
N GLN A 425 24.80 -25.47 42.22
CA GLN A 425 25.77 -25.50 43.31
C GLN A 425 26.45 -24.13 43.48
N HIS A 426 26.99 -23.55 42.39
CA HIS A 426 27.63 -22.23 42.41
C HIS A 426 26.68 -21.11 42.88
N VAL A 427 25.40 -21.14 42.47
CA VAL A 427 24.40 -20.19 42.96
C VAL A 427 24.16 -20.36 44.47
N THR A 428 24.10 -21.60 44.96
CA THR A 428 23.96 -21.91 46.40
C THR A 428 25.14 -21.41 47.21
N GLU A 429 26.37 -21.56 46.69
CA GLU A 429 27.59 -21.03 47.31
C GLU A 429 27.61 -19.50 47.37
N ILE A 430 27.14 -18.81 46.32
CA ILE A 430 26.97 -17.34 46.33
C ILE A 430 25.94 -16.91 47.39
N HIS A 431 24.82 -17.62 47.52
CA HIS A 431 23.79 -17.31 48.52
C HIS A 431 24.31 -17.48 49.96
N GLN A 432 25.05 -18.55 50.23
CA GLN A 432 25.64 -18.81 51.55
C GLN A 432 26.77 -17.84 51.88
N LYS A 433 27.71 -17.60 50.94
CA LYS A 433 28.93 -16.82 51.19
C LYS A 433 28.70 -15.32 51.40
N TYR A 434 27.62 -14.78 50.84
CA TYR A 434 27.29 -13.36 50.89
C TYR A 434 25.98 -13.05 51.64
N GLU A 435 25.30 -14.08 52.18
CA GLU A 435 24.01 -13.97 52.88
C GLU A 435 22.96 -13.24 52.02
N MET A 436 22.67 -13.80 50.84
CA MET A 436 21.72 -13.25 49.85
C MET A 436 20.82 -14.36 49.26
N GLN A 437 19.63 -14.01 48.78
CA GLN A 437 18.62 -14.88 48.19
C GLN A 437 18.21 -14.38 46.79
N GLY A 438 18.98 -14.80 45.78
CA GLY A 438 18.68 -14.54 44.37
C GLY A 438 17.80 -15.62 43.74
N GLU A 439 17.03 -15.23 42.74
CA GLU A 439 16.42 -16.15 41.79
C GLU A 439 17.41 -16.46 40.65
N THR A 440 17.58 -17.75 40.32
CA THR A 440 18.19 -18.14 39.05
C THR A 440 17.17 -17.98 37.92
N ARG A 441 17.54 -17.28 36.86
CA ARG A 441 16.71 -17.06 35.67
C ARG A 441 17.50 -17.44 34.40
N PHE A 442 16.80 -17.71 33.31
CA PHE A 442 17.40 -18.10 32.03
C PHE A 442 16.80 -17.28 30.88
N ASP A 443 17.65 -16.80 29.97
CA ASP A 443 17.20 -16.26 28.67
C ASP A 443 18.18 -16.63 27.52
N ASN A 444 17.75 -16.45 26.27
CA ASN A 444 18.53 -16.89 25.11
C ASN A 444 19.82 -16.10 24.87
N LEU A 445 19.98 -14.90 25.43
CA LEU A 445 21.14 -14.04 25.19
C LEU A 445 22.17 -14.15 26.32
N ARG A 446 21.72 -14.22 27.56
CA ARG A 446 22.55 -14.27 28.77
C ARG A 446 22.73 -15.68 29.33
N ARG A 447 21.99 -16.67 28.80
CA ARG A 447 21.84 -18.02 29.38
C ARG A 447 21.41 -17.90 30.85
N TYR A 448 22.01 -18.64 31.79
CA TYR A 448 21.69 -18.49 33.21
C TYR A 448 22.23 -17.16 33.76
N TYR A 449 21.40 -16.46 34.51
CA TYR A 449 21.73 -15.23 35.23
C TYR A 449 21.04 -15.18 36.59
N LEU A 450 21.53 -14.32 37.47
CA LEU A 450 21.00 -14.11 38.82
C LEU A 450 20.12 -12.86 38.86
N ARG A 451 19.05 -12.93 39.65
CA ARG A 451 18.13 -11.82 39.89
C ARG A 451 17.84 -11.69 41.39
N PHE A 452 18.32 -10.61 41.99
CA PHE A 452 18.13 -10.29 43.40
C PHE A 452 17.10 -9.17 43.57
N SER A 453 16.46 -9.07 44.74
CA SER A 453 15.58 -7.92 45.04
C SER A 453 16.41 -6.64 45.23
N GLU A 454 15.87 -5.46 44.93
CA GLU A 454 16.60 -4.21 45.18
C GLU A 454 16.69 -3.89 46.69
N ASN A 455 15.62 -4.17 47.44
CA ASN A 455 15.58 -4.08 48.91
C ASN A 455 16.69 -4.90 49.59
N GLU A 456 17.14 -5.96 48.91
CA GLU A 456 18.17 -6.86 49.43
C GLU A 456 19.54 -6.18 49.54
N PHE A 457 19.77 -5.05 48.88
CA PHE A 457 21.00 -4.27 48.99
C PHE A 457 20.82 -2.95 49.76
N ASP A 458 19.68 -2.73 50.39
CA ASP A 458 19.48 -1.53 51.21
C ASP A 458 20.45 -1.50 52.40
N GLY A 459 21.34 -0.51 52.40
CA GLY A 459 22.38 -0.33 53.43
C GLY A 459 23.64 -1.18 53.26
N ARG A 460 23.76 -2.06 52.24
CA ARG A 460 24.97 -2.84 51.96
C ARG A 460 25.50 -2.66 50.53
N SER A 461 26.82 -2.64 50.37
CA SER A 461 27.45 -2.56 49.04
C SER A 461 27.24 -3.87 48.26
N ILE A 462 26.93 -3.74 46.97
CA ILE A 462 26.73 -4.89 46.08
C ILE A 462 28.08 -5.59 45.85
N PRO A 463 28.25 -6.89 46.18
CA PRO A 463 29.52 -7.59 46.09
C PRO A 463 30.18 -7.56 44.70
N ASP A 464 31.50 -7.39 44.66
CA ASP A 464 32.27 -7.25 43.41
C ASP A 464 32.30 -8.50 42.52
N VAL A 465 32.01 -9.67 43.09
CA VAL A 465 31.82 -10.92 42.33
C VAL A 465 30.63 -10.86 41.37
N LEU A 466 29.64 -9.99 41.65
CA LEU A 466 28.50 -9.76 40.76
C LEU A 466 28.92 -8.79 39.65
N ILE A 467 28.97 -9.27 38.42
CA ILE A 467 29.27 -8.52 37.19
C ILE A 467 27.99 -8.31 36.35
N ASN A 468 28.09 -7.52 35.27
CA ASN A 468 26.98 -7.28 34.33
C ASN A 468 25.67 -6.85 35.03
N ARG A 469 25.76 -5.86 35.94
CA ARG A 469 24.65 -5.42 36.81
C ARG A 469 23.66 -4.52 36.07
N PHE A 470 22.39 -4.91 36.00
CA PHE A 470 21.28 -4.13 35.43
C PHE A 470 20.14 -3.99 36.44
N ARG A 471 19.69 -2.76 36.73
CA ARG A 471 18.50 -2.52 37.58
C ARG A 471 17.23 -2.47 36.74
N ARG A 472 16.22 -3.26 37.11
CA ARG A 472 14.91 -3.31 36.43
C ARG A 472 13.78 -3.56 37.43
N LYS A 473 12.82 -2.64 37.51
CA LYS A 473 11.55 -2.77 38.25
C LYS A 473 11.69 -3.31 39.69
N GLY A 474 12.61 -2.78 40.49
CA GLY A 474 12.83 -3.21 41.88
C GLY A 474 13.68 -4.49 42.04
N TYR A 475 14.40 -4.89 41.01
CA TYR A 475 15.34 -6.02 41.03
C TYR A 475 16.68 -5.63 40.39
N ILE A 476 17.74 -6.33 40.82
CA ILE A 476 19.08 -6.27 40.23
C ILE A 476 19.35 -7.60 39.52
N GLU A 477 19.48 -7.55 38.19
CA GLU A 477 19.92 -8.67 37.36
C GLU A 477 21.45 -8.61 37.20
N CYS A 478 22.14 -9.73 37.36
CA CYS A 478 23.61 -9.81 37.29
C CYS A 478 24.10 -11.23 36.95
N GLN A 479 25.40 -11.38 36.75
CA GLN A 479 26.09 -12.66 36.56
C GLN A 479 27.34 -12.72 37.44
N THR A 480 28.02 -13.86 37.52
CA THR A 480 29.40 -13.95 38.04
C THR A 480 30.33 -14.41 36.92
N LEU A 481 31.64 -14.20 37.07
CA LEU A 481 32.62 -14.70 36.09
C LEU A 481 32.53 -16.22 35.92
N ASP A 482 32.35 -16.97 37.01
CA ASP A 482 32.26 -18.43 36.97
C ASP A 482 30.92 -18.92 36.41
N LEU A 483 29.82 -18.20 36.64
CA LEU A 483 28.54 -18.48 35.98
C LEU A 483 28.64 -18.25 34.46
N VAL A 484 29.43 -17.29 33.99
CA VAL A 484 29.71 -17.10 32.55
C VAL A 484 30.53 -18.28 31.98
N LYS A 485 31.54 -18.78 32.71
CA LYS A 485 32.29 -19.99 32.30
C LYS A 485 31.41 -21.25 32.27
N LEU A 486 30.58 -21.45 33.28
CA LEU A 486 29.64 -22.58 33.35
C LEU A 486 28.58 -22.50 32.24
N ASN A 487 28.06 -21.31 31.95
CA ASN A 487 27.18 -21.09 30.80
C ASN A 487 27.85 -21.50 29.48
N GLN A 488 29.15 -21.21 29.29
CA GLN A 488 29.90 -21.67 28.11
C GLN A 488 30.03 -23.21 28.08
N LYS A 489 30.43 -23.85 29.20
CA LYS A 489 30.51 -25.33 29.32
C LYS A 489 29.17 -26.02 28.99
N ILE A 490 28.05 -25.46 29.46
CA ILE A 490 26.69 -25.93 29.16
C ILE A 490 26.36 -25.73 27.68
N GLU A 491 26.81 -24.62 27.07
CA GLU A 491 26.62 -24.36 25.64
C GLU A 491 27.36 -25.37 24.77
N ASP A 492 28.64 -25.60 25.04
CA ASP A 492 29.49 -26.52 24.30
C ASP A 492 28.93 -27.95 24.38
N SER A 493 28.61 -28.43 25.59
CA SER A 493 28.01 -29.75 25.81
C SER A 493 26.63 -29.90 25.13
N HIS A 494 25.83 -28.83 25.08
CA HIS A 494 24.54 -28.85 24.40
C HIS A 494 24.68 -28.90 22.87
N ILE A 495 25.71 -28.25 22.30
CA ILE A 495 26.04 -28.35 20.88
C ILE A 495 26.49 -29.78 20.54
N GLU A 496 27.32 -30.40 21.39
CA GLU A 496 27.71 -31.81 21.25
C GLU A 496 26.50 -32.76 21.29
N VAL A 497 25.53 -32.54 22.18
CA VAL A 497 24.28 -33.32 22.23
C VAL A 497 23.44 -33.16 20.97
N ILE A 498 23.32 -31.94 20.41
CA ILE A 498 22.60 -31.71 19.15
C ILE A 498 23.29 -32.43 17.99
N LEU A 499 24.62 -32.25 17.84
CA LEU A 499 25.39 -32.89 16.78
C LEU A 499 25.40 -34.42 16.91
N GLY A 500 25.47 -34.95 18.12
CA GLY A 500 25.38 -36.39 18.40
C GLY A 500 23.99 -36.98 18.17
N SER A 501 22.93 -36.14 18.17
CA SER A 501 21.55 -36.55 17.86
C SER A 501 21.19 -36.39 16.37
N ASP A 502 21.86 -35.49 15.65
CA ASP A 502 21.50 -35.06 14.29
C ASP A 502 21.32 -36.24 13.33
N LYS A 503 22.26 -37.18 13.26
CA LYS A 503 22.17 -38.33 12.35
C LYS A 503 20.87 -39.14 12.54
N THR A 504 20.57 -39.52 13.78
CA THR A 504 19.35 -40.29 14.10
C THR A 504 18.08 -39.49 13.83
N ILE A 505 18.13 -38.18 14.04
CA ILE A 505 17.03 -37.27 13.75
C ILE A 505 16.80 -37.13 12.23
N GLN A 506 17.86 -37.03 11.41
CA GLN A 506 17.72 -37.01 9.95
C GLN A 506 17.18 -38.35 9.41
N GLU A 507 17.68 -39.49 9.91
CA GLU A 507 17.16 -40.83 9.58
C GLU A 507 15.66 -40.95 9.92
N LEU A 508 15.23 -40.45 11.09
CA LEU A 508 13.81 -40.38 11.46
C LEU A 508 13.01 -39.46 10.53
N LEU A 509 13.54 -38.28 10.18
CA LEU A 509 12.87 -37.34 9.27
C LEU A 509 12.68 -37.90 7.86
N GLU A 510 13.66 -38.65 7.35
CA GLU A 510 13.54 -39.34 6.05
C GLU A 510 12.41 -40.36 6.05
N ASN A 511 12.26 -41.14 7.13
CA ASN A 511 11.15 -42.08 7.27
C ASN A 511 9.81 -41.35 7.44
N VAL A 512 9.73 -40.32 8.27
CA VAL A 512 8.49 -39.54 8.49
C VAL A 512 8.01 -38.84 7.21
N ARG A 513 8.90 -38.49 6.28
CA ARG A 513 8.53 -37.82 5.02
C ARG A 513 7.59 -38.65 4.13
N SER A 514 7.54 -39.97 4.24
CA SER A 514 6.56 -40.79 3.49
C SER A 514 5.12 -40.58 3.95
N GLU A 515 4.92 -40.23 5.22
CA GLU A 515 3.59 -40.12 5.85
C GLU A 515 2.99 -38.70 5.73
N ILE A 516 3.81 -37.70 5.38
CA ILE A 516 3.40 -36.30 5.27
C ILE A 516 2.18 -36.06 4.35
N PRO A 517 2.00 -36.74 3.20
CA PRO A 517 0.79 -36.58 2.37
C PRO A 517 -0.52 -36.85 3.14
N SER A 518 -0.55 -37.92 3.94
CA SER A 518 -1.70 -38.26 4.80
C SER A 518 -1.95 -37.18 5.84
N LEU A 519 -0.88 -36.66 6.48
CA LEU A 519 -0.98 -35.59 7.45
C LEU A 519 -1.51 -34.28 6.84
N PHE A 520 -1.14 -33.94 5.61
CA PHE A 520 -1.70 -32.78 4.91
C PHE A 520 -3.21 -32.93 4.63
N ARG A 521 -3.70 -34.12 4.28
CA ARG A 521 -5.14 -34.39 4.12
C ARG A 521 -5.91 -34.22 5.44
N VAL A 522 -5.31 -34.62 6.56
CA VAL A 522 -5.83 -34.33 7.90
C VAL A 522 -5.88 -32.83 8.16
N CYS A 523 -4.82 -32.08 7.82
CA CYS A 523 -4.80 -30.62 7.96
C CYS A 523 -5.90 -29.92 7.15
N GLU A 524 -6.15 -30.34 5.90
CA GLU A 524 -7.21 -29.77 5.06
C GLU A 524 -8.61 -30.09 5.62
N SER A 525 -8.79 -31.30 6.16
CA SER A 525 -10.03 -31.72 6.82
C SER A 525 -10.30 -30.92 8.10
N ILE A 526 -9.26 -30.68 8.90
CA ILE A 526 -9.31 -29.86 10.13
C ILE A 526 -9.56 -28.38 9.79
N ALA A 527 -8.94 -27.83 8.74
CA ALA A 527 -9.17 -26.47 8.31
C ALA A 527 -10.62 -26.25 7.84
N MET A 528 -11.19 -27.22 7.11
CA MET A 528 -12.61 -27.20 6.73
C MET A 528 -13.51 -27.26 7.97
N LEU A 529 -13.23 -28.17 8.92
CA LEU A 529 -13.99 -28.30 10.16
C LEU A 529 -13.96 -27.03 11.02
N ASP A 530 -12.80 -26.40 11.14
CA ASP A 530 -12.61 -25.15 11.89
C ASP A 530 -13.35 -23.98 11.21
N MET A 531 -13.39 -23.94 9.88
CA MET A 531 -14.20 -22.97 9.14
C MET A 531 -15.71 -23.17 9.37
N ILE A 532 -16.22 -24.40 9.30
CA ILE A 532 -17.66 -24.66 9.51
C ILE A 532 -18.06 -24.47 10.98
N THR A 533 -17.23 -24.88 11.94
CA THR A 533 -17.48 -24.61 13.37
C THR A 533 -17.35 -23.12 13.72
N SER A 534 -16.56 -22.34 12.98
CA SER A 534 -16.57 -20.88 13.06
C SER A 534 -17.93 -20.30 12.64
N PHE A 535 -18.55 -20.84 11.57
CA PHE A 535 -19.91 -20.45 11.19
C PHE A 535 -20.94 -20.88 12.23
N GLY A 536 -20.81 -22.09 12.80
CA GLY A 536 -21.67 -22.57 13.89
C GLY A 536 -21.61 -21.66 15.12
N GLN A 537 -20.41 -21.17 15.49
CA GLN A 537 -20.25 -20.18 16.56
C GLN A 537 -20.99 -18.88 16.24
N LEU A 538 -20.88 -18.36 15.02
CA LEU A 538 -21.57 -17.12 14.60
C LEU A 538 -23.10 -17.28 14.66
N VAL A 539 -23.63 -18.35 14.06
CA VAL A 539 -25.07 -18.67 14.02
C VAL A 539 -25.63 -18.81 15.44
N THR A 540 -24.98 -19.60 16.30
CA THR A 540 -25.40 -19.85 17.68
C THR A 540 -25.35 -18.57 18.54
N SER A 541 -24.36 -17.70 18.31
CA SER A 541 -24.18 -16.48 19.12
C SER A 541 -25.18 -15.36 18.79
N GLN A 542 -25.73 -15.32 17.58
CA GLN A 542 -26.64 -14.25 17.12
C GLN A 542 -28.11 -14.70 17.00
N GLY A 543 -28.38 -16.00 16.82
CA GLY A 543 -29.72 -16.58 16.90
C GLY A 543 -30.73 -16.21 15.80
N THR A 544 -30.43 -15.26 14.92
CA THR A 544 -31.31 -14.82 13.82
C THR A 544 -30.75 -15.09 12.42
N TYR A 545 -30.05 -16.22 12.28
CA TYR A 545 -29.43 -16.67 11.03
C TYR A 545 -30.23 -17.82 10.42
N VAL A 546 -30.40 -17.81 9.10
CA VAL A 546 -31.18 -18.80 8.35
C VAL A 546 -30.34 -19.45 7.24
N ARG A 547 -30.59 -20.74 6.98
CA ARG A 547 -30.04 -21.45 5.83
C ARG A 547 -30.57 -20.83 4.54
N PRO A 548 -29.71 -20.35 3.62
CA PRO A 548 -30.15 -19.81 2.35
C PRO A 548 -30.50 -20.93 1.35
N GLU A 549 -31.48 -20.65 0.49
CA GLU A 549 -31.83 -21.50 -0.65
C GLU A 549 -31.12 -20.99 -1.92
N ILE A 550 -30.58 -21.90 -2.74
CA ILE A 550 -30.01 -21.55 -4.05
C ILE A 550 -31.11 -21.73 -5.11
N THR A 551 -31.59 -20.64 -5.70
CA THR A 551 -32.65 -20.63 -6.72
C THR A 551 -32.25 -19.73 -7.91
N ASP A 552 -33.21 -19.14 -8.64
CA ASP A 552 -32.97 -18.17 -9.73
C ASP A 552 -33.26 -16.70 -9.32
N CYS A 553 -33.59 -16.44 -8.06
CA CYS A 553 -33.94 -15.09 -7.58
C CYS A 553 -33.28 -14.71 -6.24
N ILE A 554 -33.10 -13.39 -6.04
CA ILE A 554 -32.79 -12.84 -4.72
C ILE A 554 -34.11 -12.57 -4.01
N ALA A 555 -34.39 -13.31 -2.95
CA ALA A 555 -35.58 -13.12 -2.12
C ALA A 555 -35.18 -13.24 -0.64
N ILE A 556 -35.05 -12.11 0.05
CA ILE A 556 -34.61 -12.04 1.45
C ILE A 556 -35.68 -11.35 2.27
N LYS A 557 -36.20 -12.02 3.29
CA LYS A 557 -37.22 -11.48 4.20
C LYS A 557 -36.58 -11.06 5.52
N SER A 558 -36.77 -9.80 5.89
CA SER A 558 -36.23 -9.20 7.11
C SER A 558 -34.71 -9.40 7.26
N GLY A 559 -33.98 -9.24 6.17
CA GLY A 559 -32.53 -9.30 6.12
C GLY A 559 -31.87 -8.14 6.86
N ARG A 560 -30.71 -8.41 7.44
CA ARG A 560 -29.89 -7.45 8.19
C ARG A 560 -28.50 -7.32 7.58
N HIS A 561 -27.82 -6.21 7.87
CA HIS A 561 -26.45 -5.98 7.39
C HIS A 561 -25.46 -6.74 8.26
N PRO A 562 -24.73 -7.77 7.76
CA PRO A 562 -23.97 -8.69 8.61
C PRO A 562 -23.01 -8.01 9.60
N ILE A 563 -22.18 -7.07 9.13
CA ILE A 563 -21.20 -6.36 9.98
C ILE A 563 -21.88 -5.53 11.09
N ARG A 564 -23.13 -5.09 10.88
CA ARG A 564 -23.89 -4.25 11.83
C ARG A 564 -24.84 -5.06 12.72
N ASP A 565 -24.95 -6.38 12.55
CA ASP A 565 -25.85 -7.23 13.35
C ASP A 565 -25.40 -7.35 14.83
N LYS A 566 -24.15 -7.00 15.13
CA LYS A 566 -23.65 -6.78 16.51
C LYS A 566 -24.38 -5.65 17.26
N VAL A 567 -25.10 -4.76 16.56
CA VAL A 567 -25.92 -3.71 17.18
C VAL A 567 -27.17 -4.37 17.77
N PRO A 568 -27.53 -4.12 19.06
CA PRO A 568 -28.70 -4.75 19.68
C PRO A 568 -29.96 -4.66 18.82
N SER A 569 -30.67 -5.78 18.67
CA SER A 569 -31.82 -5.96 17.78
C SER A 569 -32.86 -4.84 17.86
N ASN A 570 -33.09 -4.28 19.05
CA ASN A 570 -34.02 -3.17 19.30
C ASN A 570 -33.60 -1.83 18.63
N LYS A 571 -32.45 -1.76 17.96
CA LYS A 571 -31.90 -0.57 17.27
C LYS A 571 -31.61 -0.78 15.78
N PHE A 572 -31.75 -2.00 15.25
CA PHE A 572 -31.52 -2.29 13.83
C PHE A 572 -32.83 -2.64 13.14
N VAL A 573 -33.17 -1.95 12.03
CA VAL A 573 -34.41 -2.18 11.28
C VAL A 573 -34.14 -3.15 10.12
N PRO A 574 -34.74 -4.35 10.12
CA PRO A 574 -34.56 -5.32 9.05
C PRO A 574 -35.37 -4.94 7.80
N ASN A 575 -34.78 -5.20 6.63
CA ASN A 575 -35.37 -4.86 5.33
C ASN A 575 -35.55 -6.09 4.45
N ASP A 576 -36.51 -5.99 3.53
CA ASP A 576 -36.85 -7.05 2.59
C ASP A 576 -36.18 -6.74 1.24
N TYR A 577 -35.69 -7.76 0.54
CA TYR A 577 -35.00 -7.64 -0.73
C TYR A 577 -35.63 -8.58 -1.74
N TYR A 578 -35.96 -8.08 -2.93
CA TYR A 578 -36.55 -8.89 -3.99
C TYR A 578 -36.04 -8.47 -5.38
N ALA A 579 -35.39 -9.39 -6.09
CA ALA A 579 -34.97 -9.19 -7.47
C ALA A 579 -35.06 -10.50 -8.27
N THR A 580 -35.55 -10.36 -9.50
CA THR A 580 -35.68 -11.42 -10.51
C THR A 580 -35.20 -10.87 -11.86
N GLN A 581 -35.14 -11.69 -12.92
CA GLN A 581 -34.82 -11.18 -14.27
C GLN A 581 -35.82 -10.11 -14.79
N GLN A 582 -37.07 -10.13 -14.29
CA GLN A 582 -38.11 -9.12 -14.57
C GLN A 582 -38.03 -7.88 -13.67
N SER A 583 -37.40 -7.99 -12.50
CA SER A 583 -37.17 -6.92 -11.51
C SER A 583 -35.68 -6.80 -11.17
N ARG A 584 -34.84 -6.78 -12.20
CA ARG A 584 -33.38 -6.91 -12.06
C ARG A 584 -32.68 -5.61 -11.66
N PHE A 585 -33.29 -4.46 -11.94
CA PHE A 585 -32.70 -3.15 -11.65
C PHE A 585 -33.49 -2.43 -10.57
N GLN A 586 -32.85 -2.14 -9.46
CA GLN A 586 -33.45 -1.59 -8.24
C GLN A 586 -32.90 -0.18 -8.05
N VAL A 587 -33.71 0.87 -8.28
CA VAL A 587 -33.30 2.26 -7.98
C VAL A 587 -33.68 2.60 -6.54
N ILE A 588 -32.72 2.98 -5.71
CA ILE A 588 -32.95 3.33 -4.31
C ILE A 588 -32.72 4.82 -4.09
N THR A 589 -33.75 5.52 -3.62
CA THR A 589 -33.70 6.95 -3.30
C THR A 589 -33.88 7.20 -1.79
N GLY A 590 -33.56 8.41 -1.33
CA GLY A 590 -33.68 8.78 0.08
C GLY A 590 -32.59 9.76 0.52
N CYS A 591 -32.85 10.52 1.59
CA CYS A 591 -31.92 11.54 2.08
C CYS A 591 -30.57 10.95 2.52
N ASN A 592 -29.57 11.80 2.75
CA ASN A 592 -28.35 11.39 3.45
C ASN A 592 -28.73 10.82 4.83
N MET A 593 -27.92 9.89 5.34
CA MET A 593 -28.13 9.18 6.62
C MET A 593 -29.39 8.29 6.74
N SER A 594 -30.26 8.21 5.71
CA SER A 594 -31.43 7.30 5.70
C SER A 594 -31.07 5.80 5.66
N GLY A 595 -29.82 5.45 5.32
CA GLY A 595 -29.33 4.07 5.29
C GLY A 595 -29.13 3.45 3.89
N LYS A 596 -29.25 4.20 2.79
CA LYS A 596 -29.08 3.68 1.39
C LYS A 596 -27.88 2.76 1.23
N SER A 597 -26.69 3.24 1.57
CA SER A 597 -25.42 2.51 1.50
C SER A 597 -25.42 1.24 2.36
N THR A 598 -26.06 1.28 3.54
CA THR A 598 -26.24 0.10 4.40
C THR A 598 -27.21 -0.92 3.78
N TYR A 599 -28.27 -0.48 3.12
CA TYR A 599 -29.19 -1.39 2.43
C TYR A 599 -28.49 -2.13 1.27
N ILE A 600 -27.83 -1.40 0.35
CA ILE A 600 -27.19 -2.02 -0.81
C ILE A 600 -25.95 -2.88 -0.46
N ARG A 601 -25.14 -2.48 0.54
CA ARG A 601 -24.04 -3.34 1.03
C ARG A 601 -24.58 -4.60 1.71
N GLY A 602 -25.75 -4.52 2.34
CA GLY A 602 -26.40 -5.65 3.01
C GLY A 602 -26.65 -6.84 2.06
N VAL A 603 -27.26 -6.61 0.89
CA VAL A 603 -27.51 -7.69 -0.09
C VAL A 603 -26.21 -8.28 -0.64
N ALA A 604 -25.23 -7.45 -1.00
CA ALA A 604 -23.94 -7.93 -1.49
C ALA A 604 -23.21 -8.81 -0.46
N LEU A 605 -23.16 -8.39 0.81
CA LEU A 605 -22.54 -9.16 1.88
C LEU A 605 -23.26 -10.48 2.17
N MET A 606 -24.59 -10.49 2.18
CA MET A 606 -25.36 -11.73 2.37
C MET A 606 -25.17 -12.71 1.20
N SER A 607 -25.07 -12.22 -0.04
CA SER A 607 -24.74 -13.05 -1.21
C SER A 607 -23.35 -13.71 -1.09
N VAL A 608 -22.33 -12.97 -0.63
CA VAL A 608 -21.01 -13.54 -0.35
C VAL A 608 -21.09 -14.61 0.75
N MET A 609 -21.81 -14.34 1.85
CA MET A 609 -21.97 -15.31 2.95
C MET A 609 -22.63 -16.62 2.50
N ALA A 610 -23.68 -16.52 1.67
CA ALA A 610 -24.31 -17.70 1.07
C ALA A 610 -23.30 -18.49 0.22
N GLN A 611 -22.58 -17.85 -0.71
CA GLN A 611 -21.62 -18.54 -1.58
C GLN A 611 -20.30 -18.97 -0.90
N VAL A 612 -20.09 -18.57 0.36
CA VAL A 612 -19.06 -19.15 1.24
C VAL A 612 -19.55 -20.46 1.88
N GLY A 613 -20.86 -20.71 1.91
CA GLY A 613 -21.48 -21.85 2.58
C GLY A 613 -21.90 -21.56 4.03
N CYS A 614 -22.12 -20.28 4.38
CA CYS A 614 -22.57 -19.84 5.69
C CYS A 614 -24.07 -19.46 5.66
N PHE A 615 -24.73 -19.53 6.82
CA PHE A 615 -26.09 -19.01 6.98
C PHE A 615 -26.09 -17.47 6.99
N VAL A 616 -27.23 -16.85 6.67
CA VAL A 616 -27.35 -15.40 6.52
C VAL A 616 -28.31 -14.78 7.56
N PRO A 617 -28.09 -13.53 8.01
CA PRO A 617 -28.92 -12.87 9.02
C PRO A 617 -30.25 -12.38 8.42
N ALA A 618 -31.22 -13.29 8.30
CA ALA A 618 -32.56 -13.04 7.75
C ALA A 618 -33.59 -14.02 8.35
N SER A 619 -34.88 -13.78 8.11
CA SER A 619 -35.96 -14.72 8.47
C SER A 619 -36.27 -15.76 7.39
N TYR A 620 -35.95 -15.44 6.13
CA TYR A 620 -35.92 -16.31 4.97
C TYR A 620 -34.94 -15.69 3.97
N ALA A 621 -34.19 -16.51 3.24
CA ALA A 621 -33.28 -16.01 2.23
C ALA A 621 -33.11 -17.02 1.08
N SER A 622 -33.18 -16.51 -0.13
CA SER A 622 -32.84 -17.23 -1.36
C SER A 622 -31.94 -16.35 -2.22
N PHE A 623 -30.99 -16.97 -2.91
CA PHE A 623 -30.04 -16.31 -3.81
C PHE A 623 -29.86 -17.10 -5.12
N PRO A 624 -29.61 -16.40 -6.24
CA PRO A 624 -29.12 -17.02 -7.45
C PRO A 624 -27.61 -17.27 -7.38
N MET A 625 -27.12 -18.14 -8.26
CA MET A 625 -25.70 -18.45 -8.36
C MET A 625 -24.94 -17.28 -9.03
N ILE A 626 -24.43 -16.33 -8.24
CA ILE A 626 -23.74 -15.14 -8.75
C ILE A 626 -22.30 -15.50 -9.14
N HIS A 627 -21.91 -15.15 -10.36
CA HIS A 627 -20.58 -15.46 -10.91
C HIS A 627 -19.61 -14.27 -10.82
N GLN A 628 -20.14 -13.05 -10.74
CA GLN A 628 -19.34 -11.82 -10.59
C GLN A 628 -20.02 -10.85 -9.63
N LEU A 629 -19.26 -10.25 -8.72
CA LEU A 629 -19.75 -9.23 -7.78
C LEU A 629 -18.97 -7.93 -7.98
N PHE A 630 -19.70 -6.86 -8.28
CA PHE A 630 -19.18 -5.51 -8.46
C PHE A 630 -19.80 -4.54 -7.45
N ALA A 631 -19.00 -3.67 -6.85
CA ALA A 631 -19.44 -2.63 -5.94
C ALA A 631 -18.67 -1.33 -6.19
N ARG A 632 -19.37 -0.32 -6.73
CA ARG A 632 -18.93 1.07 -6.68
C ARG A 632 -19.66 1.74 -5.52
N VAL A 633 -18.99 1.92 -4.38
CA VAL A 633 -19.55 2.68 -3.26
C VAL A 633 -18.74 3.95 -3.06
N SER A 634 -19.40 5.10 -3.03
CA SER A 634 -18.74 6.38 -2.72
C SER A 634 -18.05 6.30 -1.36
N MET A 635 -16.74 6.51 -1.36
CA MET A 635 -15.93 6.71 -0.15
C MET A 635 -15.57 8.19 -0.08
N ASP A 636 -15.61 8.76 1.12
CA ASP A 636 -15.06 10.11 1.35
C ASP A 636 -13.54 10.08 1.09
N ASP A 637 -13.11 11.01 0.24
CA ASP A 637 -11.74 11.34 -0.19
C ASP A 637 -10.59 10.40 0.26
N SER A 638 -10.27 9.41 -0.59
CA SER A 638 -8.91 8.85 -0.60
C SER A 638 -7.95 9.85 -1.24
N ILE A 639 -7.20 10.54 -0.39
CA ILE A 639 -6.14 11.49 -0.77
C ILE A 639 -4.98 10.79 -1.53
N GLU A 640 -4.89 9.46 -1.45
CA GLU A 640 -3.74 8.66 -1.91
C GLU A 640 -3.70 8.38 -3.43
N ALA A 641 -4.80 8.59 -4.16
CA ALA A 641 -4.95 8.08 -5.54
C ALA A 641 -4.41 9.00 -6.66
N ASN A 642 -4.10 10.27 -6.37
CA ASN A 642 -3.53 11.25 -7.31
C ASN A 642 -4.32 11.43 -8.64
N VAL A 643 -5.61 11.09 -8.61
CA VAL A 643 -6.59 11.14 -9.70
C VAL A 643 -7.85 11.78 -9.12
N SER A 644 -8.50 12.67 -9.88
CA SER A 644 -9.78 13.28 -9.44
C SER A 644 -10.78 12.19 -9.01
N THR A 645 -11.52 12.43 -7.93
CA THR A 645 -12.53 11.49 -7.40
C THR A 645 -13.51 11.05 -8.49
N PHE A 646 -13.94 11.99 -9.33
CA PHE A 646 -14.76 11.73 -10.51
C PHE A 646 -14.05 10.89 -11.59
N ALA A 647 -12.74 11.08 -11.79
CA ALA A 647 -11.98 10.28 -12.76
C ALA A 647 -11.72 8.84 -12.28
N SER A 648 -11.59 8.60 -10.96
CA SER A 648 -11.57 7.24 -10.39
C SER A 648 -12.95 6.58 -10.54
N GLU A 649 -14.00 7.30 -10.16
CA GLU A 649 -15.40 6.89 -10.31
C GLU A 649 -15.75 6.47 -11.75
N MET A 650 -15.32 7.25 -12.76
CA MET A 650 -15.50 6.91 -14.17
C MET A 650 -14.67 5.70 -14.60
N ARG A 651 -13.45 5.51 -14.07
CA ARG A 651 -12.60 4.35 -14.38
C ARG A 651 -13.17 3.05 -13.81
N GLU A 652 -13.60 3.08 -12.55
CA GLU A 652 -14.26 1.96 -11.87
C GLU A 652 -15.57 1.59 -12.59
N THR A 653 -16.38 2.59 -12.94
CA THR A 653 -17.65 2.33 -13.65
C THR A 653 -17.43 1.82 -15.06
N ALA A 654 -16.40 2.29 -15.78
CA ALA A 654 -16.00 1.75 -17.07
C ALA A 654 -15.45 0.31 -16.97
N PHE A 655 -14.84 -0.07 -15.84
CA PHE A 655 -14.45 -1.46 -15.57
C PHE A 655 -15.68 -2.36 -15.38
N ILE A 656 -16.67 -1.94 -14.58
CA ILE A 656 -17.92 -2.68 -14.38
C ILE A 656 -18.62 -2.89 -15.73
N LEU A 657 -18.87 -1.81 -16.49
CA LEU A 657 -19.57 -1.86 -17.79
C LEU A 657 -18.90 -2.76 -18.84
N ARG A 658 -17.59 -3.01 -18.74
CA ARG A 658 -16.85 -3.87 -19.69
C ARG A 658 -16.86 -5.36 -19.35
N ASN A 659 -17.19 -5.73 -18.11
CA ASN A 659 -17.09 -7.10 -17.61
C ASN A 659 -18.44 -7.69 -17.17
N ILE A 660 -19.43 -6.83 -16.88
CA ILE A 660 -20.75 -7.22 -16.38
C ILE A 660 -21.54 -8.10 -17.37
N ASP A 661 -22.18 -9.15 -16.84
CA ASP A 661 -22.99 -10.14 -17.56
C ASP A 661 -24.32 -10.44 -16.85
N GLU A 662 -25.17 -11.29 -17.44
CA GLU A 662 -26.48 -11.66 -16.87
C GLU A 662 -26.41 -12.45 -15.54
N LYS A 663 -25.22 -12.92 -15.15
CA LYS A 663 -24.94 -13.66 -13.90
C LYS A 663 -24.20 -12.81 -12.86
N SER A 664 -24.10 -11.50 -13.11
CA SER A 664 -23.44 -10.53 -12.25
C SER A 664 -24.39 -9.89 -11.25
N LEU A 665 -23.87 -9.59 -10.05
CA LEU A 665 -24.50 -8.69 -9.08
C LEU A 665 -23.68 -7.39 -9.03
N ALA A 666 -24.32 -6.24 -9.28
CA ALA A 666 -23.68 -4.94 -9.20
C ALA A 666 -24.38 -4.03 -8.17
N ILE A 667 -23.61 -3.39 -7.29
CA ILE A 667 -24.10 -2.31 -6.43
C ILE A 667 -23.41 -1.00 -6.78
N ILE A 668 -24.18 0.08 -6.88
CA ILE A 668 -23.70 1.42 -7.25
C ILE A 668 -24.30 2.41 -6.27
N ASP A 669 -23.45 3.19 -5.59
CA ASP A 669 -23.85 4.21 -4.63
C ASP A 669 -23.43 5.60 -5.12
N GLU A 670 -24.44 6.44 -5.36
CA GLU A 670 -24.33 7.89 -5.52
C GLU A 670 -23.46 8.35 -6.71
N LEU A 671 -23.51 7.58 -7.82
CA LEU A 671 -22.82 7.88 -9.07
C LEU A 671 -23.17 9.27 -9.64
N GLY A 672 -22.15 10.01 -10.10
CA GLY A 672 -22.26 11.32 -10.76
C GLY A 672 -22.15 12.52 -9.82
N ARG A 673 -21.73 12.34 -8.56
CA ARG A 673 -21.61 13.43 -7.57
C ARG A 673 -20.43 14.37 -7.79
N GLY A 674 -19.29 13.89 -8.30
CA GLY A 674 -18.03 14.64 -8.36
C GLY A 674 -17.92 15.70 -9.45
N THR A 675 -19.03 16.13 -10.06
CA THR A 675 -19.05 17.00 -11.24
C THR A 675 -20.29 17.92 -11.24
N SER A 676 -20.51 18.70 -12.31
CA SER A 676 -21.69 19.54 -12.47
C SER A 676 -22.97 18.71 -12.35
N THR A 677 -24.01 19.23 -11.69
CA THR A 677 -25.24 18.45 -11.42
C THR A 677 -25.99 18.02 -12.68
N ARG A 678 -25.81 18.74 -13.80
CA ARG A 678 -26.39 18.38 -15.10
C ARG A 678 -25.60 17.27 -15.78
N ASP A 679 -24.28 17.39 -15.81
CA ASP A 679 -23.41 16.39 -16.44
C ASP A 679 -23.40 15.09 -15.62
N GLY A 680 -23.37 15.21 -14.30
CA GLY A 680 -23.50 14.09 -13.36
C GLY A 680 -24.80 13.31 -13.53
N LEU A 681 -25.94 14.02 -13.66
CA LEU A 681 -27.24 13.39 -13.97
C LEU A 681 -27.21 12.70 -15.35
N ALA A 682 -26.72 13.37 -16.39
CA ALA A 682 -26.70 12.83 -17.75
C ALA A 682 -25.82 11.57 -17.86
N ILE A 683 -24.64 11.58 -17.22
CA ILE A 683 -23.71 10.47 -17.17
C ILE A 683 -24.30 9.32 -16.33
N ALA A 684 -24.83 9.61 -15.13
CA ALA A 684 -25.44 8.59 -14.27
C ALA A 684 -26.65 7.92 -14.94
N LEU A 685 -27.48 8.68 -15.67
CA LEU A 685 -28.61 8.14 -16.43
C LEU A 685 -28.12 7.25 -17.58
N SER A 686 -27.16 7.71 -18.38
CA SER A 686 -26.61 6.94 -19.51
C SER A 686 -26.01 5.62 -19.05
N ILE A 687 -25.33 5.62 -17.90
CA ILE A 687 -24.74 4.42 -17.29
C ILE A 687 -25.83 3.51 -16.72
N ALA A 688 -26.85 4.06 -16.06
CA ALA A 688 -27.98 3.28 -15.54
C ALA A 688 -28.75 2.57 -16.67
N GLU A 689 -28.89 3.20 -17.84
CA GLU A 689 -29.48 2.57 -19.03
C GLU A 689 -28.62 1.43 -19.57
N ALA A 690 -27.32 1.64 -19.78
CA ALA A 690 -26.40 0.59 -20.23
C ALA A 690 -26.34 -0.62 -19.28
N LEU A 691 -26.40 -0.36 -17.96
CA LEU A 691 -26.49 -1.41 -16.95
C LEU A 691 -27.83 -2.16 -17.00
N ALA A 692 -28.96 -1.47 -17.19
CA ALA A 692 -30.27 -2.13 -17.32
C ALA A 692 -30.38 -3.06 -18.56
N GLU A 693 -29.59 -2.78 -19.60
CA GLU A 693 -29.45 -3.62 -20.80
C GLU A 693 -28.61 -4.89 -20.56
N SER A 694 -27.61 -4.86 -19.66
CA SER A 694 -26.70 -5.99 -19.35
C SER A 694 -27.38 -7.26 -18.81
N ARG A 695 -28.62 -7.14 -18.35
CA ARG A 695 -29.41 -8.17 -17.64
C ARG A 695 -28.89 -8.61 -16.26
N ALA A 696 -27.81 -8.02 -15.76
CA ALA A 696 -27.33 -8.22 -14.40
C ALA A 696 -28.37 -7.81 -13.34
N LEU A 697 -28.18 -8.32 -12.11
CA LEU A 697 -28.91 -7.87 -10.93
C LEU A 697 -28.22 -6.63 -10.36
N ILE A 698 -28.93 -5.50 -10.26
CA ILE A 698 -28.34 -4.18 -10.01
C ILE A 698 -29.09 -3.45 -8.89
N TRP A 699 -28.36 -2.98 -7.88
CA TRP A 699 -28.84 -2.03 -6.87
C TRP A 699 -28.17 -0.67 -7.07
N PHE A 700 -28.94 0.32 -7.54
CA PHE A 700 -28.47 1.65 -7.88
C PHE A 700 -29.04 2.68 -6.89
N ALA A 701 -28.25 3.07 -5.89
CA ALA A 701 -28.62 4.12 -4.95
C ALA A 701 -28.26 5.51 -5.52
N THR A 702 -29.18 6.46 -5.46
CA THR A 702 -28.97 7.80 -6.04
C THR A 702 -29.68 8.93 -5.26
N HIS A 703 -29.20 10.15 -5.49
CA HIS A 703 -29.84 11.41 -5.08
C HIS A 703 -30.60 12.10 -6.20
N PHE A 704 -30.36 11.70 -7.43
CA PHE A 704 -31.05 12.23 -8.60
C PHE A 704 -32.48 11.69 -8.65
N LYS A 705 -33.44 12.48 -8.16
CA LYS A 705 -34.87 12.15 -8.23
C LYS A 705 -35.34 12.02 -9.68
N GLU A 706 -34.74 12.79 -10.57
CA GLU A 706 -34.95 12.79 -12.02
C GLU A 706 -34.55 11.44 -12.63
N LEU A 707 -33.40 10.87 -12.22
CA LEU A 707 -32.95 9.55 -12.67
C LEU A 707 -33.94 8.48 -12.25
N ALA A 708 -34.40 8.49 -11.00
CA ALA A 708 -35.41 7.56 -10.51
C ALA A 708 -36.75 7.67 -11.28
N GLN A 709 -37.20 8.89 -11.59
CA GLN A 709 -38.40 9.11 -12.40
C GLN A 709 -38.23 8.55 -13.82
N ILE A 710 -37.14 8.88 -14.52
CA ILE A 710 -36.89 8.45 -15.90
C ILE A 710 -36.71 6.93 -15.97
N MET A 711 -35.89 6.35 -15.10
CA MET A 711 -35.64 4.91 -15.06
C MET A 711 -36.90 4.13 -14.67
N SER A 712 -37.84 4.70 -13.91
CA SER A 712 -39.11 4.04 -13.59
C SER A 712 -39.96 3.68 -14.82
N GLU A 713 -39.82 4.39 -15.95
CA GLU A 713 -40.50 4.08 -17.21
C GLU A 713 -39.88 2.89 -17.96
N ARG A 714 -38.66 2.46 -17.60
CA ARG A 714 -37.93 1.38 -18.27
C ARG A 714 -38.40 -0.01 -17.78
N PRO A 715 -38.46 -1.04 -18.67
CA PRO A 715 -38.80 -2.40 -18.28
C PRO A 715 -37.63 -3.08 -17.55
N GLY A 716 -37.91 -3.82 -16.47
CA GLY A 716 -36.87 -4.39 -15.61
C GLY A 716 -36.50 -3.53 -14.41
N VAL A 717 -37.02 -2.29 -14.33
CA VAL A 717 -36.68 -1.32 -13.28
C VAL A 717 -37.82 -1.17 -12.28
N GLU A 718 -37.49 -1.40 -11.01
CA GLU A 718 -38.29 -1.04 -9.85
C GLU A 718 -37.63 0.09 -9.06
N VAL A 719 -38.45 0.94 -8.44
CA VAL A 719 -37.99 2.13 -7.70
C VAL A 719 -38.46 2.06 -6.27
N TYR A 720 -37.55 2.33 -5.34
CA TYR A 720 -37.78 2.31 -3.91
C TYR A 720 -37.21 3.57 -3.25
N HIS A 721 -37.64 3.80 -2.01
CA HIS A 721 -37.08 4.81 -1.15
C HIS A 721 -36.97 4.32 0.29
N LEU A 722 -36.05 4.92 1.06
CA LEU A 722 -36.01 4.74 2.51
C LEU A 722 -36.91 5.79 3.18
N SER A 723 -37.85 5.33 3.99
CA SER A 723 -38.85 6.18 4.64
C SER A 723 -38.26 7.01 5.78
N VAL A 724 -38.79 8.22 5.93
CA VAL A 724 -38.43 9.19 6.96
C VAL A 724 -39.73 9.70 7.57
N ASP A 725 -39.79 9.77 8.89
CA ASP A 725 -40.87 10.43 9.62
C ASP A 725 -40.50 11.90 9.84
N MET A 726 -41.40 12.80 9.44
CA MET A 726 -41.31 14.25 9.61
C MET A 726 -42.63 14.86 10.13
N ASP A 727 -43.50 14.06 10.79
CA ASP A 727 -44.78 14.53 11.34
C ASP A 727 -44.61 15.69 12.34
N ASN A 728 -43.42 15.79 12.96
CA ASN A 728 -43.03 16.92 13.80
C ASN A 728 -42.04 17.84 13.06
N PRO A 729 -42.38 19.12 12.82
CA PRO A 729 -41.55 20.05 12.03
C PRO A 729 -40.16 20.36 12.63
N ASN A 730 -39.91 19.98 13.89
CA ASN A 730 -38.65 20.20 14.60
C ASN A 730 -37.82 18.91 14.80
N THR A 731 -38.30 17.73 14.39
CA THR A 731 -37.56 16.46 14.55
C THR A 731 -37.71 15.58 13.31
N MET A 732 -36.59 15.28 12.66
CA MET A 732 -36.52 14.36 11.51
C MET A 732 -36.08 12.98 12.00
N THR A 733 -36.96 11.97 11.91
CA THR A 733 -36.68 10.62 12.39
C THR A 733 -36.48 9.65 11.22
N MET A 734 -35.28 9.06 11.13
CA MET A 734 -35.00 8.05 10.10
C MET A 734 -35.66 6.72 10.49
N LEU A 735 -36.60 6.24 9.69
CA LEU A 735 -37.28 4.96 9.96
C LEU A 735 -36.47 3.74 9.51
N TYR A 736 -35.46 3.94 8.66
CA TYR A 736 -34.57 2.90 8.10
C TYR A 736 -35.31 1.73 7.38
N LYS A 737 -36.60 1.88 7.08
CA LYS A 737 -37.44 0.90 6.38
C LYS A 737 -37.62 1.30 4.93
N ILE A 738 -37.51 0.34 4.02
CA ILE A 738 -37.72 0.55 2.58
C ILE A 738 -39.20 0.52 2.21
N GLY A 739 -39.61 1.46 1.35
CA GLY A 739 -40.94 1.54 0.74
C GLY A 739 -40.83 1.58 -0.79
N GLN A 740 -41.86 1.07 -1.48
CA GLN A 740 -41.91 1.08 -2.95
C GLN A 740 -42.37 2.45 -3.48
N GLY A 741 -41.88 2.82 -4.66
CA GLY A 741 -42.25 4.04 -5.37
C GLY A 741 -41.30 5.23 -5.15
N CYS A 742 -41.50 6.27 -5.95
CA CYS A 742 -40.77 7.53 -5.87
C CYS A 742 -41.20 8.36 -4.65
N VAL A 743 -40.26 9.10 -4.07
CA VAL A 743 -40.50 9.94 -2.89
C VAL A 743 -41.41 11.13 -3.22
N ALA A 744 -42.59 11.16 -2.58
CA ALA A 744 -43.61 12.21 -2.79
C ALA A 744 -43.22 13.59 -2.25
N GLU A 745 -42.44 13.66 -1.17
CA GLU A 745 -42.23 14.91 -0.43
C GLU A 745 -40.96 15.70 -0.84
N GLN A 746 -41.03 17.01 -0.60
CA GLN A 746 -40.05 17.99 -1.03
C GLN A 746 -39.21 18.50 0.16
N HIS A 747 -37.92 18.74 -0.08
CA HIS A 747 -36.99 19.48 0.81
C HIS A 747 -36.41 18.79 2.07
N TYR A 748 -36.07 17.50 2.05
CA TYR A 748 -35.31 16.83 3.15
C TYR A 748 -34.07 17.58 3.62
N GLY A 749 -33.32 18.24 2.72
CA GLY A 749 -32.16 19.04 3.10
C GLY A 749 -32.49 20.24 3.97
N LEU A 750 -33.65 20.88 3.75
CA LEU A 750 -34.13 22.01 4.56
C LEU A 750 -34.72 21.51 5.89
N ALA A 751 -35.39 20.36 5.91
CA ALA A 751 -35.83 19.71 7.14
C ALA A 751 -34.65 19.34 8.05
N LEU A 752 -33.60 18.72 7.50
CA LEU A 752 -32.37 18.44 8.25
C LEU A 752 -31.69 19.73 8.73
N ALA A 753 -31.65 20.77 7.88
CA ALA A 753 -31.09 22.07 8.24
C ALA A 753 -31.82 22.75 9.42
N ARG A 754 -33.15 22.57 9.54
CA ARG A 754 -33.94 23.02 10.70
C ARG A 754 -33.58 22.26 11.98
N VAL A 755 -33.26 20.96 11.90
CA VAL A 755 -32.88 20.11 13.04
C VAL A 755 -31.46 20.40 13.53
N VAL A 756 -30.57 20.90 12.67
CA VAL A 756 -29.15 21.21 12.98
C VAL A 756 -28.97 22.63 13.59
N ASP A 757 -30.05 23.30 13.99
CA ASP A 757 -30.07 24.61 14.66
C ASP A 757 -29.37 25.74 13.84
N LEU A 758 -29.54 25.71 12.51
CA LEU A 758 -29.06 26.77 11.63
C LEU A 758 -29.84 28.08 11.86
N PRO A 759 -29.18 29.26 11.77
CA PRO A 759 -29.83 30.54 12.01
C PRO A 759 -31.15 30.72 11.22
N PRO A 760 -32.29 31.04 11.87
CA PRO A 760 -33.60 31.07 11.22
C PRO A 760 -33.70 31.98 9.99
N LYS A 761 -32.88 33.04 9.94
CA LYS A 761 -32.77 33.94 8.77
C LYS A 761 -32.22 33.24 7.53
N ILE A 762 -31.28 32.30 7.69
CA ILE A 762 -30.68 31.52 6.59
C ILE A 762 -31.71 30.50 6.07
N LEU A 763 -32.39 29.80 6.98
CA LEU A 763 -33.45 28.84 6.63
C LEU A 763 -34.59 29.49 5.84
N ALA A 764 -35.07 30.66 6.29
CA ALA A 764 -36.12 31.41 5.59
C ALA A 764 -35.70 31.85 4.16
N VAL A 765 -34.44 32.22 3.95
CA VAL A 765 -33.91 32.55 2.62
C VAL A 765 -33.77 31.28 1.76
N ALA A 766 -33.24 30.19 2.32
CA ALA A 766 -33.07 28.92 1.61
C ALA A 766 -34.42 28.30 1.17
N GLU A 767 -35.46 28.38 2.02
CA GLU A 767 -36.82 27.99 1.67
C GLU A 767 -37.41 28.84 0.55
N LYS A 768 -37.22 30.18 0.60
CA LYS A 768 -37.66 31.08 -0.48
C LYS A 768 -36.98 30.74 -1.80
N VAL A 769 -35.65 30.59 -1.81
CA VAL A 769 -34.87 30.22 -3.00
C VAL A 769 -35.30 28.85 -3.54
N SER A 770 -35.47 27.85 -2.68
CA SER A 770 -35.87 26.51 -3.12
C SER A 770 -37.27 26.50 -3.74
N LYS A 771 -38.24 27.25 -3.19
CA LYS A 771 -39.58 27.42 -3.80
C LYS A 771 -39.51 28.12 -5.17
N THR A 772 -38.72 29.18 -5.30
CA THR A 772 -38.52 29.86 -6.60
C THR A 772 -37.91 28.94 -7.65
N LEU A 773 -36.89 28.15 -7.29
CA LEU A 773 -36.26 27.19 -8.20
C LEU A 773 -37.21 26.07 -8.64
N VAL A 774 -38.02 25.53 -7.71
CA VAL A 774 -39.05 24.53 -8.05
C VAL A 774 -40.10 25.12 -9.00
N ALA A 775 -40.57 26.35 -8.77
CA ALA A 775 -41.49 27.04 -9.67
C ALA A 775 -40.90 27.24 -11.08
N GLN A 776 -39.63 27.65 -11.18
CA GLN A 776 -38.92 27.79 -12.46
C GLN A 776 -38.69 26.46 -13.21
N ILE A 777 -38.54 25.35 -12.47
CA ILE A 777 -38.42 24.00 -13.07
C ILE A 777 -39.78 23.48 -13.52
N ALA A 778 -40.85 23.73 -12.76
CA ALA A 778 -42.22 23.39 -13.12
C ALA A 778 -42.64 24.11 -14.41
N ALA A 779 -42.38 25.43 -14.49
CA ALA A 779 -42.63 26.25 -15.68
C ALA A 779 -41.88 25.78 -16.96
N LYS A 780 -40.88 24.90 -16.85
CA LYS A 780 -40.14 24.32 -17.98
C LYS A 780 -40.58 22.89 -18.37
N LYS A 781 -41.56 22.29 -17.69
CA LYS A 781 -42.07 20.93 -18.00
C LYS A 781 -43.47 20.96 -18.60
N ILE A 782 -43.58 21.32 -19.88
CA ILE A 782 -44.79 21.06 -20.68
C ILE A 782 -44.42 20.18 -21.90
N SER A 783 -44.64 18.87 -21.76
CA SER A 783 -44.74 17.88 -22.85
C SER A 783 -45.30 16.57 -22.30
N SER A 784 -46.63 16.43 -22.31
CA SER A 784 -47.37 15.40 -21.56
C SER A 784 -47.70 14.12 -22.33
N ARG A 785 -47.52 14.11 -23.66
CA ARG A 785 -48.12 13.07 -24.53
C ARG A 785 -47.37 11.73 -24.56
N ALA A 786 -46.07 11.73 -24.22
CA ALA A 786 -45.22 10.54 -24.27
C ALA A 786 -45.34 9.66 -23.01
N SER A 787 -45.26 10.24 -21.81
CA SER A 787 -45.21 9.49 -20.54
C SER A 787 -46.47 8.65 -20.29
N ALA A 788 -47.66 9.20 -20.52
CA ALA A 788 -48.93 8.46 -20.36
C ALA A 788 -49.00 7.18 -21.23
N THR A 789 -48.40 7.21 -22.43
CA THR A 789 -48.35 6.06 -23.34
C THR A 789 -47.40 4.97 -22.83
N ASN A 790 -46.30 5.35 -22.17
CA ASN A 790 -45.36 4.42 -21.54
C ASN A 790 -45.90 3.82 -20.24
N LYS A 791 -46.50 4.63 -19.35
CA LYS A 791 -47.16 4.16 -18.12
C LYS A 791 -48.17 3.04 -18.42
N ARG A 792 -49.02 3.23 -19.44
CA ARG A 792 -49.99 2.23 -19.92
C ARG A 792 -49.33 0.93 -20.40
N ARG A 793 -48.20 1.01 -21.11
CA ARG A 793 -47.44 -0.17 -21.56
C ARG A 793 -46.82 -0.94 -20.39
N LYS A 794 -46.24 -0.25 -19.39
CA LYS A 794 -45.68 -0.89 -18.19
C LYS A 794 -46.76 -1.67 -17.43
N LEU A 795 -47.93 -1.06 -17.23
CA LEU A 795 -49.04 -1.70 -16.51
C LEU A 795 -49.61 -2.93 -17.25
N LEU A 796 -49.81 -2.84 -18.56
CA LEU A 796 -50.28 -3.97 -19.38
C LEU A 796 -49.31 -5.15 -19.38
N ARG A 797 -48.00 -4.87 -19.36
CA ARG A 797 -46.97 -5.92 -19.30
C ARG A 797 -46.91 -6.56 -17.92
N GLY A 798 -46.97 -5.77 -16.84
CA GLY A 798 -47.05 -6.30 -15.48
C GLY A 798 -48.28 -7.18 -15.25
N LEU A 799 -49.43 -6.87 -15.86
CA LEU A 799 -50.61 -7.76 -15.82
C LEU A 799 -50.33 -9.11 -16.49
N LYS A 800 -49.66 -9.12 -17.66
CA LYS A 800 -49.28 -10.35 -18.35
C LYS A 800 -48.34 -11.21 -17.49
N GLU A 801 -47.32 -10.60 -16.90
CA GLU A 801 -46.30 -11.32 -16.11
C GLU A 801 -46.89 -11.92 -14.82
N HIS A 802 -47.82 -11.22 -14.14
CA HIS A 802 -48.58 -11.79 -13.03
C HIS A 802 -49.46 -13.00 -13.45
N LEU A 803 -50.01 -13.00 -14.67
CA LEU A 803 -50.79 -14.13 -15.18
C LEU A 803 -49.92 -15.31 -15.63
N GLU A 804 -48.70 -15.05 -16.13
CA GLU A 804 -47.72 -16.10 -16.46
C GLU A 804 -47.15 -16.74 -15.18
N GLN A 805 -46.83 -15.96 -14.14
CA GLN A 805 -46.37 -16.50 -12.85
C GLN A 805 -47.43 -17.35 -12.13
N LEU A 806 -48.72 -17.08 -12.34
CA LEU A 806 -49.82 -17.93 -11.84
C LEU A 806 -49.89 -19.29 -12.55
N GLN A 807 -49.43 -19.39 -13.80
CA GLN A 807 -49.52 -20.62 -14.59
C GLN A 807 -48.62 -21.74 -14.03
N ASP A 808 -47.47 -21.37 -13.46
CA ASP A 808 -46.50 -22.29 -12.87
C ASP A 808 -46.59 -22.36 -11.33
N SER A 809 -47.63 -21.76 -10.73
CA SER A 809 -47.78 -21.65 -9.27
C SER A 809 -48.55 -22.82 -8.65
N PRO A 810 -48.11 -23.41 -7.52
CA PRO A 810 -48.75 -24.55 -6.87
C PRO A 810 -49.98 -24.17 -6.00
N MET A 811 -50.72 -23.11 -6.37
CA MET A 811 -51.85 -22.59 -5.59
C MET A 811 -53.15 -23.36 -5.86
N ASP A 812 -54.05 -23.38 -4.87
CA ASP A 812 -55.38 -23.99 -5.01
C ASP A 812 -56.37 -23.05 -5.74
N ASN A 813 -57.36 -23.65 -6.40
CA ASN A 813 -58.30 -22.94 -7.28
C ASN A 813 -59.08 -21.80 -6.61
N GLN A 814 -59.32 -21.85 -5.29
CA GLN A 814 -60.09 -20.82 -4.60
C GLN A 814 -59.22 -19.59 -4.31
N THR A 815 -58.02 -19.81 -3.75
CA THR A 815 -57.04 -18.73 -3.53
C THR A 815 -56.58 -18.09 -4.84
N LEU A 816 -56.47 -18.88 -5.92
CA LEU A 816 -56.17 -18.40 -7.27
C LEU A 816 -57.23 -17.39 -7.76
N LEU A 817 -58.51 -17.69 -7.56
CA LEU A 817 -59.65 -16.87 -7.99
C LEU A 817 -59.67 -15.52 -7.26
N GLU A 818 -59.51 -15.52 -5.93
CA GLU A 818 -59.45 -14.31 -5.10
C GLU A 818 -58.25 -13.43 -5.49
N TRP A 819 -57.11 -14.03 -5.79
CA TRP A 819 -55.91 -13.30 -6.22
C TRP A 819 -56.09 -12.66 -7.61
N VAL A 820 -56.69 -13.37 -8.56
CA VAL A 820 -57.00 -12.84 -9.91
C VAL A 820 -58.02 -11.70 -9.84
N GLU A 821 -59.05 -11.78 -8.98
CA GLU A 821 -59.95 -10.65 -8.76
C GLU A 821 -59.23 -9.41 -8.20
N ARG A 822 -58.30 -9.62 -7.25
CA ARG A 822 -57.51 -8.54 -6.66
C ARG A 822 -56.63 -7.85 -7.70
N VAL A 823 -55.89 -8.62 -8.51
CA VAL A 823 -55.04 -8.08 -9.57
C VAL A 823 -55.85 -7.37 -10.65
N ARG A 824 -57.02 -7.91 -11.03
CA ARG A 824 -57.96 -7.24 -11.95
C ARG A 824 -58.42 -5.88 -11.40
N ARG A 825 -58.80 -5.81 -10.12
CA ARG A 825 -59.29 -4.59 -9.46
C ARG A 825 -58.19 -3.52 -9.40
N GLU A 826 -56.98 -3.92 -9.01
CA GLU A 826 -55.82 -3.04 -8.95
C GLU A 826 -55.39 -2.51 -10.32
N PHE A 827 -55.44 -3.35 -11.36
CA PHE A 827 -55.16 -2.95 -12.74
C PHE A 827 -56.14 -1.87 -13.24
N ILE A 828 -57.44 -2.02 -12.98
CA ILE A 828 -58.47 -1.06 -13.42
C ILE A 828 -58.22 0.32 -12.79
N ILE A 829 -58.05 0.38 -11.46
CA ILE A 829 -57.81 1.64 -10.73
C ILE A 829 -56.55 2.35 -11.25
N ARG A 830 -55.47 1.59 -11.51
CA ARG A 830 -54.22 2.14 -12.04
C ARG A 830 -54.35 2.62 -13.49
N MET A 831 -55.21 2.01 -14.31
CA MET A 831 -55.50 2.48 -15.67
C MET A 831 -56.26 3.80 -15.70
N GLU A 832 -57.34 3.93 -14.91
CA GLU A 832 -58.19 5.14 -14.90
C GLU A 832 -57.39 6.39 -14.50
N ASN A 833 -56.51 6.27 -13.51
CA ASN A 833 -55.62 7.37 -13.09
C ASN A 833 -54.70 7.87 -14.22
N ILE A 834 -54.19 6.98 -15.08
CA ILE A 834 -53.32 7.34 -16.21
C ILE A 834 -54.10 8.06 -17.31
N GLU A 835 -55.40 7.77 -17.47
CA GLU A 835 -56.24 8.42 -18.48
C GLU A 835 -56.69 9.83 -18.03
N ASN A 836 -56.89 10.05 -16.73
CA ASN A 836 -57.21 11.36 -16.16
C ASN A 836 -56.04 12.35 -16.23
N GLU A 837 -54.82 11.94 -15.85
CA GLU A 837 -53.59 12.79 -15.91
C GLU A 837 -53.32 13.41 -17.30
N LYS A 838 -53.88 12.81 -18.35
CA LYS A 838 -53.70 13.25 -19.73
C LYS A 838 -54.58 14.46 -20.11
N ALA A 839 -55.72 14.64 -19.44
CA ALA A 839 -56.71 15.66 -19.77
C ALA A 839 -56.31 17.06 -19.29
N ASP A 840 -55.66 17.17 -18.12
CA ASP A 840 -55.32 18.45 -17.48
C ASP A 840 -54.16 19.20 -18.18
N SER A 841 -53.49 18.58 -19.15
CA SER A 841 -52.23 19.06 -19.70
C SER A 841 -52.31 19.96 -20.95
N ASP A 842 -53.52 20.19 -21.48
CA ASP A 842 -53.73 20.90 -22.76
C ASP A 842 -53.95 22.43 -22.60
N THR A 843 -53.81 23.01 -21.40
CA THR A 843 -54.35 24.35 -21.06
C THR A 843 -53.37 25.51 -20.74
N GLU A 844 -52.04 25.32 -20.62
CA GLU A 844 -51.17 26.29 -19.90
C GLU A 844 -49.99 26.98 -20.65
N THR A 845 -49.96 27.08 -21.99
CA THR A 845 -48.79 27.66 -22.71
C THR A 845 -48.98 29.08 -23.29
N SER A 846 -48.64 30.13 -22.54
CA SER A 846 -48.22 31.44 -23.08
C SER A 846 -47.58 32.38 -22.02
N GLU A 847 -46.46 33.04 -22.40
CA GLU A 847 -45.83 34.28 -21.87
C GLU A 847 -44.40 34.22 -21.21
N ASP A 848 -43.59 35.22 -21.60
CA ASP A 848 -42.40 35.88 -20.99
C ASP A 848 -40.91 35.42 -21.11
N GLU A 849 -40.05 36.41 -21.48
CA GLU A 849 -38.57 36.47 -21.42
C GLU A 849 -38.08 37.92 -21.10
N ASN A 850 -37.04 38.14 -20.25
CA ASN A 850 -35.80 38.93 -20.55
C ASN A 850 -34.88 39.45 -19.37
N THR A 851 -33.62 39.82 -19.73
CA THR A 851 -32.61 40.77 -19.13
C THR A 851 -31.57 40.38 -18.03
N ASN A 852 -30.44 41.14 -17.96
CA ASN A 852 -29.05 40.77 -17.54
C ASN A 852 -28.23 41.90 -16.78
N GLU A 853 -26.87 41.75 -16.61
CA GLU A 853 -25.78 42.76 -16.25
C GLU A 853 -25.31 42.96 -14.75
N GLU A 854 -24.09 43.42 -14.31
CA GLU A 854 -22.63 43.36 -14.73
C GLU A 854 -21.62 43.89 -13.61
N SER A 855 -20.33 44.27 -13.89
CA SER A 855 -19.25 44.98 -13.07
C SER A 855 -18.37 44.24 -11.99
N ASP A 856 -17.15 44.65 -11.47
CA ASP A 856 -15.94 45.47 -11.87
C ASP A 856 -14.79 45.45 -10.76
N ILE A 857 -13.60 46.10 -10.94
CA ILE A 857 -12.67 46.81 -9.96
C ILE A 857 -11.17 46.37 -9.70
N LEU A 858 -10.19 47.10 -10.32
CA LEU A 858 -8.96 47.90 -9.90
C LEU A 858 -7.72 47.56 -8.95
N PHE A 859 -6.50 47.89 -9.46
CA PHE A 859 -5.29 48.69 -8.96
C PHE A 859 -4.02 48.26 -8.09
N SER A 860 -2.81 48.44 -8.71
CA SER A 860 -1.55 49.21 -8.30
C SER A 860 -0.30 48.60 -7.57
N GLU A 861 0.88 49.27 -7.74
CA GLU A 861 2.29 48.76 -7.61
C GLU A 861 3.14 49.27 -6.39
N GLY A 862 4.34 48.67 -6.18
CA GLY A 862 5.53 49.27 -5.50
C GLY A 862 6.82 48.42 -5.64
N SER A 863 8.05 49.01 -5.65
CA SER A 863 9.32 48.23 -5.78
C SER A 863 10.61 48.94 -5.31
N ARG A 864 11.66 48.18 -4.90
CA ARG A 864 13.11 48.56 -4.94
C ARG A 864 14.13 47.49 -4.46
N SER A 865 15.18 47.21 -5.27
CA SER A 865 16.64 47.33 -4.94
C SER A 865 17.67 46.17 -5.22
N LYS A 866 18.84 46.60 -5.75
CA LYS A 866 20.25 46.08 -5.67
C LYS A 866 20.69 44.71 -6.26
N GLU A 867 21.79 44.77 -7.04
CA GLU A 867 22.45 43.62 -7.70
C GLU A 867 23.63 42.98 -6.93
N THR A 868 23.85 41.66 -7.14
CA THR A 868 25.15 40.95 -7.04
C THR A 868 25.20 39.78 -8.04
N PRO A 869 26.28 39.58 -8.82
CA PRO A 869 26.24 38.69 -10.00
C PRO A 869 26.58 37.21 -9.70
N ALA A 870 25.59 36.33 -9.89
CA ALA A 870 25.77 34.91 -10.20
C ALA A 870 24.72 34.54 -11.27
N ARG A 871 25.08 33.75 -12.29
CA ARG A 871 24.36 33.70 -13.58
C ARG A 871 24.28 32.28 -14.15
N ASP A 872 23.06 31.80 -14.36
CA ASP A 872 22.74 30.43 -14.82
C ASP A 872 21.77 30.49 -16.04
N GLY A 873 21.48 29.41 -16.77
CA GLY A 873 21.84 28.01 -16.55
C GLY A 873 21.98 27.19 -17.86
N THR A 874 21.73 25.89 -17.78
CA THR A 874 21.73 24.93 -18.92
C THR A 874 20.35 24.77 -19.56
N THR A 875 19.28 25.05 -18.79
CA THR A 875 17.87 24.89 -19.16
C THR A 875 17.50 25.63 -20.45
N GLY A 876 17.84 26.92 -20.57
CA GLY A 876 17.51 27.71 -21.76
C GLY A 876 18.19 27.20 -23.05
N LEU A 877 19.40 26.62 -22.93
CA LEU A 877 20.07 25.99 -24.08
C LEU A 877 19.38 24.68 -24.48
N LEU A 878 18.88 23.91 -23.51
CA LEU A 878 18.14 22.67 -23.75
C LEU A 878 16.76 22.94 -24.39
N ILE A 879 16.06 23.98 -23.92
CA ILE A 879 14.82 24.48 -24.55
C ILE A 879 15.10 24.88 -26.01
N ALA A 880 16.15 25.67 -26.25
CA ALA A 880 16.53 26.11 -27.59
C ALA A 880 16.87 24.93 -28.53
N GLN A 881 17.55 23.88 -28.04
CA GLN A 881 17.75 22.65 -28.83
C GLN A 881 16.43 21.94 -29.13
N GLY A 882 15.49 21.89 -28.18
CA GLY A 882 14.18 21.26 -28.38
C GLY A 882 13.31 22.01 -29.39
N LEU A 883 13.26 23.35 -29.31
CA LEU A 883 12.58 24.19 -30.29
C LEU A 883 13.23 24.04 -31.68
N LYS A 884 14.57 24.03 -31.75
CA LYS A 884 15.31 23.75 -32.99
C LYS A 884 14.97 22.37 -33.58
N LYS A 885 14.91 21.33 -32.73
CA LYS A 885 14.55 19.95 -33.12
C LYS A 885 13.11 19.86 -33.65
N ALA A 886 12.19 20.63 -33.05
CA ALA A 886 10.82 20.78 -33.50
C ALA A 886 10.65 21.72 -34.71
N GLY A 887 11.74 22.33 -35.22
CA GLY A 887 11.73 23.27 -36.33
C GLY A 887 10.94 24.56 -36.04
N ILE A 888 10.96 25.01 -34.79
CA ILE A 888 10.28 26.22 -34.29
C ILE A 888 11.32 27.33 -34.14
N ASP A 889 11.00 28.55 -34.58
CA ASP A 889 11.91 29.69 -34.49
C ASP A 889 12.08 30.17 -33.04
N PHE A 890 13.30 30.59 -32.68
CA PHE A 890 13.66 31.07 -31.35
C PHE A 890 14.85 32.02 -31.39
N GLU A 891 14.97 32.88 -30.37
CA GLU A 891 16.17 33.67 -30.09
C GLU A 891 16.65 33.41 -28.65
N VAL A 892 17.96 33.27 -28.45
CA VAL A 892 18.55 33.03 -27.12
C VAL A 892 19.29 34.28 -26.65
N PHE A 893 18.83 34.86 -25.55
CA PHE A 893 19.43 36.03 -24.90
C PHE A 893 20.18 35.62 -23.63
N GLU A 894 21.44 36.01 -23.52
CA GLU A 894 22.34 35.63 -22.43
C GLU A 894 23.00 36.87 -21.82
N GLN A 895 22.86 37.01 -20.50
CA GLN A 895 23.39 38.16 -19.75
C GLN A 895 24.92 38.17 -19.65
N ALA A 896 25.62 37.04 -19.84
CA ALA A 896 27.08 36.99 -19.85
C ALA A 896 27.73 37.64 -21.09
N THR A 897 29.01 37.98 -20.96
CA THR A 897 29.79 38.67 -22.01
C THR A 897 30.20 37.78 -23.18
N SER A 898 30.32 36.46 -22.97
CA SER A 898 30.62 35.48 -24.03
C SER A 898 30.37 34.05 -23.53
N ALA A 899 30.40 33.07 -24.45
CA ALA A 899 30.33 31.64 -24.14
C ALA A 899 31.34 31.23 -23.06
N ASN A 900 32.59 31.67 -23.23
CA ASN A 900 33.77 31.31 -22.42
C ASN A 900 34.22 32.43 -21.48
N SER A 901 33.29 33.28 -21.01
CA SER A 901 33.60 34.42 -20.14
C SER A 901 34.38 34.00 -18.89
N LYS A 902 35.63 34.47 -18.76
CA LYS A 902 36.51 34.18 -17.61
C LYS A 902 35.94 34.62 -16.26
N ASN A 903 34.97 35.55 -16.26
CA ASN A 903 34.32 36.06 -15.05
C ASN A 903 33.11 35.21 -14.60
N ARG A 904 32.84 34.06 -15.22
CA ARG A 904 31.84 33.09 -14.75
C ARG A 904 32.44 32.25 -13.61
N ALA A 905 32.27 32.76 -12.39
CA ALA A 905 33.09 32.41 -11.23
C ALA A 905 33.08 30.94 -10.75
N ARG A 906 32.12 30.08 -11.16
CA ARG A 906 32.03 28.70 -10.63
C ARG A 906 31.64 27.68 -11.70
N ASP A 907 32.53 26.70 -11.89
CA ASP A 907 32.25 25.45 -12.58
C ASP A 907 32.15 24.34 -11.53
N TRP A 908 31.14 23.47 -11.67
CA TRP A 908 30.81 22.44 -10.69
C TRP A 908 30.11 21.26 -11.37
N SER A 909 30.21 20.10 -10.72
CA SER A 909 29.59 18.86 -11.16
C SER A 909 28.17 18.73 -10.57
N MET A 910 27.28 18.14 -11.35
CA MET A 910 25.86 17.95 -11.03
C MET A 910 25.50 16.47 -11.16
N ALA A 911 24.47 16.01 -10.44
CA ALA A 911 23.97 14.65 -10.55
C ALA A 911 22.89 14.58 -11.64
N LEU A 912 23.14 13.79 -12.68
CA LEU A 912 22.14 13.44 -13.70
C LEU A 912 21.65 12.02 -13.40
N HIS A 913 20.35 11.85 -13.24
CA HIS A 913 19.72 10.56 -12.95
C HIS A 913 18.38 10.45 -13.71
N TRP A 914 17.24 10.35 -13.01
CA TRP A 914 15.91 10.23 -13.64
C TRP A 914 15.61 11.31 -14.69
N GLY A 915 16.19 12.52 -14.59
CA GLY A 915 15.99 13.58 -15.58
C GLY A 915 16.55 13.25 -16.97
N SER A 916 17.51 12.32 -17.06
CA SER A 916 18.14 11.91 -18.32
C SER A 916 17.15 11.40 -19.38
N GLN A 917 16.05 10.78 -18.97
CA GLN A 917 15.01 10.26 -19.88
C GLN A 917 14.40 11.36 -20.78
N HIS A 918 14.33 12.61 -20.30
CA HIS A 918 13.77 13.73 -21.04
C HIS A 918 14.80 14.44 -21.96
N LEU A 919 16.07 14.01 -21.99
CA LEU A 919 17.06 14.56 -22.91
C LEU A 919 16.75 14.20 -24.37
N HIS A 920 16.15 13.04 -24.62
CA HIS A 920 15.79 12.57 -25.97
C HIS A 920 14.70 13.43 -26.64
N SER A 921 13.77 14.01 -25.88
CA SER A 921 12.77 14.94 -26.41
C SER A 921 13.37 16.28 -26.85
N CYS A 922 14.44 16.75 -26.19
CA CYS A 922 15.01 18.08 -26.43
C CYS A 922 16.24 18.08 -27.34
N LEU A 923 17.07 17.04 -27.34
CA LEU A 923 18.34 17.03 -28.06
C LEU A 923 18.25 16.32 -29.42
N PRO A 924 18.84 16.86 -30.49
CA PRO A 924 19.08 16.12 -31.74
C PRO A 924 20.03 14.93 -31.54
N ASP A 925 19.91 13.91 -32.39
CA ASP A 925 20.67 12.65 -32.27
C ASP A 925 22.19 12.85 -32.38
N GLU A 926 22.63 13.85 -33.14
CA GLU A 926 24.05 14.26 -33.22
C GLU A 926 24.61 14.73 -31.87
N ILE A 927 23.78 15.37 -31.04
CA ILE A 927 24.16 15.85 -29.72
C ILE A 927 24.04 14.71 -28.70
N LEU A 928 22.99 13.88 -28.79
CA LEU A 928 22.79 12.70 -27.94
C LEU A 928 23.93 11.68 -28.06
N LYS A 929 24.48 11.46 -29.27
CA LYS A 929 25.68 10.63 -29.50
C LYS A 929 26.92 11.08 -28.71
N ASN A 930 26.92 12.30 -28.20
CA ASN A 930 28.03 12.88 -27.42
C ASN A 930 27.64 13.09 -25.94
N ILE A 931 26.53 12.51 -25.45
CA ILE A 931 26.04 12.78 -24.09
C ILE A 931 26.98 12.25 -22.99
N GLU A 932 27.71 11.16 -23.26
CA GLU A 932 28.74 10.60 -22.38
C GLU A 932 29.94 11.57 -22.21
N SER A 933 30.20 12.42 -23.21
CA SER A 933 31.21 13.47 -23.13
C SER A 933 30.87 14.57 -22.11
N LEU A 934 29.72 14.50 -21.43
CA LEU A 934 29.35 15.39 -20.34
C LEU A 934 29.90 14.95 -18.99
N GLU A 935 30.35 13.70 -18.87
CA GLU A 935 30.77 13.12 -17.59
C GLU A 935 32.04 13.79 -17.04
N CYS A 936 32.10 13.86 -15.70
CA CYS A 936 33.27 14.38 -14.99
C CYS A 936 34.48 13.45 -15.12
N ASP A 937 34.26 12.13 -15.21
CA ASP A 937 35.28 11.14 -15.56
C ASP A 937 34.80 10.30 -16.74
N THR A 938 35.22 10.69 -17.95
CA THR A 938 34.88 9.98 -19.19
C THR A 938 35.61 8.65 -19.37
N TYR A 939 36.54 8.30 -18.47
CA TYR A 939 37.28 7.03 -18.51
C TYR A 939 36.64 5.93 -17.63
N TYR A 940 35.56 6.24 -16.92
CA TYR A 940 35.00 5.38 -15.87
C TYR A 940 34.05 4.27 -16.36
N GLN A 941 34.04 3.87 -17.65
CA GLN A 941 32.98 2.97 -18.18
C GLN A 941 33.40 1.60 -18.76
N ASP A 942 34.68 1.23 -18.84
CA ASP A 942 35.08 -0.01 -19.53
C ASP A 942 35.58 -1.19 -18.67
N GLU A 943 35.87 -1.02 -17.36
CA GLU A 943 36.59 -2.05 -16.58
C GLU A 943 35.95 -2.52 -15.26
N HIS A 944 34.87 -1.90 -14.75
CA HIS A 944 34.43 -2.10 -13.35
C HIS A 944 32.94 -2.46 -13.13
N GLY A 945 32.14 -2.65 -14.19
CA GLY A 945 30.72 -3.02 -14.06
C GLY A 945 29.82 -1.86 -13.58
N PRO A 946 28.61 -2.15 -13.07
CA PRO A 946 27.68 -1.09 -12.63
C PRO A 946 28.24 -0.30 -11.44
N ILE A 947 28.02 1.02 -11.47
CA ILE A 947 28.48 1.96 -10.44
C ILE A 947 28.12 1.45 -9.04
N PRO A 948 29.05 1.36 -8.07
CA PRO A 948 28.73 0.94 -6.71
C PRO A 948 27.69 1.85 -6.04
N SER A 949 27.00 1.35 -5.01
CA SER A 949 26.07 2.16 -4.23
C SER A 949 26.74 3.42 -3.67
N LEU A 950 26.10 4.58 -3.77
CA LEU A 950 26.62 5.84 -3.24
C LEU A 950 26.59 5.82 -1.70
N SER A 951 27.76 5.81 -1.09
CA SER A 951 27.95 5.79 0.35
C SER A 951 27.86 7.20 0.96
N PHE A 952 27.13 7.31 2.06
CA PHE A 952 27.02 8.50 2.89
C PHE A 952 27.61 8.18 4.27
N HIS A 953 28.55 8.98 4.76
CA HIS A 953 29.34 8.67 5.94
C HIS A 953 29.11 9.67 7.08
N ASP A 954 29.25 9.20 8.32
CA ASP A 954 29.61 10.04 9.45
C ASP A 954 31.08 10.39 9.28
N ALA A 955 31.32 11.64 8.89
CA ALA A 955 32.64 12.14 8.60
C ALA A 955 33.40 12.61 9.84
N GLN A 956 32.90 12.31 11.05
CA GLN A 956 33.67 12.38 12.29
C GLN A 956 34.27 11.01 12.65
N SER A 957 33.50 9.92 12.53
CA SER A 957 33.96 8.55 12.86
C SER A 957 34.52 7.76 11.67
N GLY A 958 34.13 8.11 10.44
CA GLY A 958 34.37 7.33 9.22
C GLY A 958 33.31 6.26 8.95
N GLU A 959 32.33 6.05 9.84
CA GLU A 959 31.29 5.02 9.69
C GLU A 959 30.34 5.32 8.52
N THR A 960 30.01 4.32 7.70
CA THR A 960 29.02 4.43 6.65
C THR A 960 27.60 4.41 7.22
N LEU A 961 26.87 5.53 7.09
CA LEU A 961 25.51 5.72 7.61
C LEU A 961 24.43 5.14 6.70
N LEU A 962 24.65 5.20 5.38
CA LEU A 962 23.68 4.87 4.35
C LEU A 962 24.37 4.54 3.03
N ASN A 963 23.97 3.43 2.40
CA ASN A 963 24.31 3.11 1.02
C ASN A 963 23.07 3.32 0.15
N LEU A 964 23.13 4.27 -0.76
CA LEU A 964 22.06 4.58 -1.70
C LEU A 964 22.24 3.79 -3.01
N PRO A 965 21.17 3.20 -3.58
CA PRO A 965 21.21 2.67 -4.94
C PRO A 965 21.71 3.73 -5.93
N SER A 966 22.61 3.31 -6.80
CA SER A 966 23.35 4.13 -7.77
C SER A 966 22.75 4.10 -9.18
N ASP A 967 21.58 3.47 -9.34
CA ASP A 967 20.93 3.14 -10.61
C ASP A 967 20.94 4.31 -11.62
N GLY A 968 21.88 4.25 -12.57
CA GLY A 968 22.03 5.23 -13.65
C GLY A 968 22.53 6.63 -13.25
N ILE A 969 22.98 6.86 -12.00
CA ILE A 969 23.43 8.18 -11.55
C ILE A 969 24.80 8.53 -12.16
N ARG A 970 24.85 9.56 -13.03
CA ARG A 970 26.08 10.06 -13.67
C ARG A 970 26.44 11.46 -13.15
N ARG A 971 27.73 11.70 -12.86
CA ARG A 971 28.22 13.05 -12.52
C ARG A 971 28.63 13.78 -13.79
N VAL A 972 27.94 14.88 -14.08
CA VAL A 972 28.13 15.66 -15.31
C VAL A 972 28.68 17.06 -15.00
N SER A 973 29.62 17.53 -15.81
CA SER A 973 30.19 18.87 -15.69
C SER A 973 29.24 19.91 -16.28
N ARG A 974 28.91 20.95 -15.51
CA ARG A 974 28.09 22.07 -15.96
C ARG A 974 28.73 22.78 -17.18
N LYS A 975 30.04 22.97 -17.18
CA LYS A 975 30.79 23.54 -18.32
C LYS A 975 30.70 22.66 -19.56
N LYS A 976 30.93 21.33 -19.45
CA LYS A 976 30.80 20.40 -20.59
C LYS A 976 29.38 20.43 -21.15
N MET A 977 28.36 20.42 -20.28
CA MET A 977 26.94 20.45 -20.67
C MET A 977 26.58 21.74 -21.42
N ARG A 978 26.98 22.92 -20.92
CA ARG A 978 26.77 24.19 -21.64
C ARG A 978 27.49 24.21 -22.99
N GLY A 979 28.73 23.72 -23.04
CA GLY A 979 29.50 23.60 -24.27
C GLY A 979 28.77 22.76 -25.32
N LEU A 980 28.32 21.56 -24.94
CA LEU A 980 27.61 20.65 -25.83
C LEU A 980 26.25 21.21 -26.28
N PHE A 981 25.42 21.72 -25.36
CA PHE A 981 24.08 22.23 -25.68
C PHE A 981 24.10 23.55 -26.45
N SER A 982 25.21 24.31 -26.43
CA SER A 982 25.36 25.52 -27.24
C SER A 982 25.67 25.26 -28.73
N LYS A 983 26.02 24.02 -29.11
CA LYS A 983 26.43 23.70 -30.48
C LYS A 983 25.32 24.01 -31.48
N GLY A 984 25.64 24.85 -32.46
CA GLY A 984 24.73 25.23 -33.54
C GLY A 984 23.53 26.09 -33.12
N LEU A 985 23.61 26.81 -31.99
CA LEU A 985 22.64 27.82 -31.58
C LEU A 985 23.20 29.24 -31.80
N ALA A 986 22.36 30.16 -32.27
CA ALA A 986 22.67 31.59 -32.26
C ALA A 986 22.34 32.16 -30.86
N ILE A 987 23.33 32.73 -30.18
CA ILE A 987 23.19 33.25 -28.81
C ILE A 987 23.64 34.71 -28.77
N GLN A 988 22.75 35.59 -28.32
CA GLN A 988 23.01 37.02 -28.14
C GLN A 988 23.52 37.29 -26.72
N TYR A 989 24.79 37.71 -26.62
CA TYR A 989 25.47 37.98 -25.35
C TYR A 989 25.28 39.45 -24.88
N ASN A 990 25.56 39.71 -23.60
CA ASN A 990 25.33 40.99 -22.88
C ASN A 990 23.86 41.43 -22.74
N LYS A 991 22.91 40.50 -22.86
CA LYS A 991 21.48 40.80 -22.83
C LYS A 991 20.90 40.61 -21.43
N ARG A 992 20.76 41.70 -20.69
CA ARG A 992 20.08 41.77 -19.38
C ARG A 992 18.69 42.36 -19.56
N LEU A 993 17.66 41.66 -19.09
CA LEU A 993 16.26 42.09 -19.21
C LEU A 993 16.01 43.35 -18.35
N ALA A 994 15.60 44.45 -18.98
CA ALA A 994 15.20 45.69 -18.31
C ALA A 994 13.68 45.73 -18.05
N SER A 995 12.87 45.36 -19.05
CA SER A 995 11.41 45.22 -18.94
C SER A 995 10.85 44.33 -20.06
N PHE A 996 9.60 43.91 -19.94
CA PHE A 996 8.86 43.29 -21.04
C PHE A 996 7.43 43.86 -21.10
N THR A 997 6.77 43.70 -22.24
CA THR A 997 5.36 44.03 -22.46
C THR A 997 4.72 42.92 -23.29
N ALA A 998 3.56 42.40 -22.85
CA ALA A 998 2.80 41.39 -23.58
C ALA A 998 1.48 41.96 -24.11
N SER A 999 1.08 41.47 -25.28
CA SER A 999 -0.26 41.60 -25.86
C SER A 999 -0.81 40.21 -26.17
N ASP A 1000 -2.09 40.11 -26.56
CA ASP A 1000 -2.77 38.85 -26.88
C ASP A 1000 -2.03 37.98 -27.91
N THR A 1001 -1.17 38.56 -28.75
CA THR A 1001 -0.45 37.85 -29.82
C THR A 1001 1.08 37.91 -29.71
N THR A 1002 1.64 38.89 -29.00
CA THR A 1002 3.08 39.22 -29.06
C THR A 1002 3.63 39.63 -27.71
N VAL A 1003 4.84 39.18 -27.37
CA VAL A 1003 5.62 39.66 -26.23
C VAL A 1003 6.89 40.35 -26.73
N THR A 1004 7.17 41.53 -26.19
CA THR A 1004 8.37 42.33 -26.48
C THR A 1004 9.21 42.51 -25.23
N VAL A 1005 10.50 42.18 -25.32
CA VAL A 1005 11.49 42.40 -24.26
C VAL A 1005 12.35 43.62 -24.60
N LYS A 1006 12.70 44.40 -23.58
CA LYS A 1006 13.69 45.48 -23.64
C LYS A 1006 14.86 45.15 -22.73
N PHE A 1007 16.08 45.39 -23.20
CA PHE A 1007 17.31 45.10 -22.50
C PHE A 1007 17.98 46.37 -21.97
N GLU A 1008 18.85 46.22 -20.96
CA GLU A 1008 19.57 47.34 -20.33
C GLU A 1008 20.55 48.05 -21.28
N ASP A 1009 20.96 47.41 -22.39
CA ASP A 1009 21.77 48.01 -23.45
C ASP A 1009 20.95 48.88 -24.42
N GLY A 1010 19.65 49.08 -24.15
CA GLY A 1010 18.72 49.86 -24.98
C GLY A 1010 18.14 49.10 -26.17
N THR A 1011 18.56 47.86 -26.41
CA THR A 1011 17.99 47.03 -27.49
C THR A 1011 16.68 46.35 -27.07
N SER A 1012 15.93 45.85 -28.04
CA SER A 1012 14.67 45.13 -27.81
C SER A 1012 14.47 44.02 -28.84
N ALA A 1013 13.71 42.99 -28.46
CA ALA A 1013 13.30 41.89 -29.33
C ALA A 1013 11.83 41.53 -29.08
N SER A 1014 11.16 40.98 -30.09
CA SER A 1014 9.75 40.61 -30.03
C SER A 1014 9.52 39.20 -30.56
N GLY A 1015 8.61 38.46 -29.93
CA GLY A 1015 8.24 37.10 -30.32
C GLY A 1015 6.82 36.75 -29.84
N THR A 1016 6.39 35.50 -30.02
CA THR A 1016 5.05 35.05 -29.61
C THR A 1016 5.01 34.52 -28.17
N HIS A 1017 6.15 34.10 -27.62
CA HIS A 1017 6.29 33.53 -26.27
C HIS A 1017 7.64 33.94 -25.66
N LEU A 1018 7.70 34.07 -24.34
CA LEU A 1018 8.89 34.40 -23.56
C LEU A 1018 9.05 33.41 -22.40
N VAL A 1019 10.20 32.74 -22.31
CA VAL A 1019 10.52 31.82 -21.20
C VAL A 1019 11.74 32.30 -20.41
N GLY A 1020 11.57 32.46 -19.09
CA GLY A 1020 12.64 32.80 -18.17
C GLY A 1020 13.38 31.56 -17.70
N ALA A 1021 14.63 31.40 -18.14
CA ALA A 1021 15.51 30.29 -17.77
C ALA A 1021 16.88 30.80 -17.26
N ASP A 1022 16.88 31.97 -16.62
CA ASP A 1022 18.04 32.78 -16.25
C ASP A 1022 18.57 32.56 -14.81
N GLY A 1023 18.10 31.49 -14.15
CA GLY A 1023 18.62 30.98 -12.89
C GLY A 1023 17.86 31.43 -11.63
N ALA A 1024 18.39 31.07 -10.46
CA ALA A 1024 17.73 31.28 -9.17
C ALA A 1024 17.39 32.76 -8.89
N LYS A 1025 18.20 33.71 -9.39
CA LYS A 1025 17.99 35.16 -9.31
C LYS A 1025 17.30 35.72 -10.57
N SER A 1026 16.26 35.04 -11.06
CA SER A 1026 15.61 35.38 -12.33
C SER A 1026 15.10 36.83 -12.39
N SER A 1027 15.57 37.56 -13.41
CA SER A 1027 15.08 38.89 -13.78
C SER A 1027 13.65 38.87 -14.27
N LEU A 1028 13.20 37.76 -14.89
CA LEU A 1028 11.83 37.62 -15.35
C LEU A 1028 10.87 37.31 -14.19
N ARG A 1029 11.22 36.35 -13.31
CA ARG A 1029 10.42 36.06 -12.11
C ARG A 1029 10.19 37.33 -11.27
N THR A 1030 11.25 38.11 -11.06
CA THR A 1030 11.19 39.38 -10.32
C THR A 1030 10.20 40.40 -10.92
N ARG A 1031 9.99 40.36 -12.24
CA ARG A 1031 9.05 41.26 -12.95
C ARG A 1031 7.63 40.73 -13.01
N LEU A 1032 7.46 39.41 -13.03
CA LEU A 1032 6.14 38.76 -12.98
C LEU A 1032 5.49 38.83 -11.59
N LEU A 1033 6.31 38.81 -10.53
CA LEU A 1033 5.85 38.52 -9.17
C LEU A 1033 6.24 39.57 -8.11
N GLY A 1034 7.02 40.59 -8.48
CA GLY A 1034 7.47 41.65 -7.58
C GLY A 1034 8.19 41.09 -6.34
N ASP A 1035 7.81 41.56 -5.16
CA ASP A 1035 8.41 41.13 -3.89
C ASP A 1035 8.24 39.62 -3.60
N THR A 1036 7.18 38.98 -4.14
CA THR A 1036 6.97 37.52 -3.95
C THR A 1036 7.97 36.66 -4.74
N ALA A 1037 8.76 37.25 -5.65
CA ALA A 1037 9.85 36.57 -6.35
C ALA A 1037 11.12 36.36 -5.51
N ALA A 1038 11.19 36.95 -4.30
CA ALA A 1038 12.38 36.99 -3.48
C ALA A 1038 12.82 35.59 -3.00
N LEU A 1039 14.13 35.33 -3.05
CA LEU A 1039 14.70 34.12 -2.48
C LEU A 1039 14.83 34.27 -0.95
N THR A 1040 14.49 33.21 -0.22
CA THR A 1040 14.67 33.11 1.23
C THR A 1040 16.04 32.50 1.56
N PRO A 1041 16.85 33.12 2.44
CA PRO A 1041 18.10 32.54 2.93
C PRO A 1041 17.87 31.45 3.97
N MET A 1042 18.64 30.38 3.89
CA MET A 1042 18.79 29.35 4.91
C MET A 1042 20.00 29.64 5.81
N PRO A 1043 20.05 29.09 7.03
CA PRO A 1043 21.20 29.20 7.95
C PRO A 1043 22.38 28.29 7.54
N TYR A 1044 22.69 28.20 6.24
CA TYR A 1044 23.80 27.39 5.71
C TYR A 1044 24.67 28.22 4.77
N THR A 1045 25.97 28.27 5.04
CA THR A 1045 26.96 28.88 4.15
C THR A 1045 27.68 27.79 3.35
N MET A 1046 27.61 27.88 2.03
CA MET A 1046 28.14 26.91 1.07
C MET A 1046 29.47 27.39 0.49
N TYR A 1047 30.53 26.66 0.80
CA TYR A 1047 31.85 26.77 0.18
C TYR A 1047 31.94 25.75 -0.95
N ASN A 1048 32.02 26.21 -2.19
CA ASN A 1048 32.03 25.33 -3.37
C ASN A 1048 33.13 25.75 -4.34
N PHE A 1049 34.21 24.97 -4.40
CA PHE A 1049 35.40 25.27 -5.17
C PHE A 1049 36.01 24.03 -5.79
N LYS A 1050 36.96 24.26 -6.71
CA LYS A 1050 37.73 23.21 -7.37
C LYS A 1050 39.19 23.32 -6.97
N THR A 1051 39.89 22.19 -6.91
CA THR A 1051 41.33 22.15 -6.69
C THR A 1051 41.96 20.90 -7.30
N ASN A 1052 43.28 20.90 -7.38
CA ASN A 1052 44.10 19.78 -7.81
C ASN A 1052 44.98 19.35 -6.64
N PHE A 1053 45.34 18.07 -6.61
CA PHE A 1053 46.22 17.48 -5.60
C PHE A 1053 47.46 16.88 -6.25
N THR A 1054 48.45 16.46 -5.48
CA THR A 1054 49.60 15.70 -6.03
C THR A 1054 49.12 14.34 -6.57
N ALA A 1055 49.91 13.69 -7.43
CA ALA A 1055 49.51 12.42 -8.04
C ALA A 1055 49.18 11.31 -7.01
N GLU A 1056 49.89 11.27 -5.88
CA GLU A 1056 49.63 10.33 -4.78
C GLU A 1056 48.32 10.65 -4.04
N GLN A 1057 48.08 11.93 -3.74
CA GLN A 1057 46.86 12.41 -3.08
C GLN A 1057 45.63 12.22 -3.96
N ALA A 1058 45.74 12.50 -5.27
CA ALA A 1058 44.67 12.32 -6.23
C ALA A 1058 44.26 10.85 -6.38
N ARG A 1059 45.25 9.92 -6.42
CA ARG A 1059 44.97 8.48 -6.35
C ARG A 1059 44.31 8.09 -5.03
N TYR A 1060 44.81 8.56 -3.88
CA TYR A 1060 44.20 8.27 -2.58
C TYR A 1060 42.72 8.66 -2.50
N LEU A 1061 42.35 9.84 -3.04
CA LEU A 1061 40.97 10.33 -3.04
C LEU A 1061 40.02 9.64 -4.03
N LYS A 1062 40.54 8.87 -5.00
CA LYS A 1062 39.76 8.23 -6.08
C LYS A 1062 39.80 6.70 -6.06
N GLU A 1063 40.99 6.12 -5.90
CA GLU A 1063 41.28 4.70 -6.16
C GLU A 1063 41.26 3.83 -4.90
N THR A 1064 41.14 4.44 -3.71
CA THR A 1064 41.04 3.71 -2.44
C THR A 1064 39.67 3.05 -2.30
N SER A 1065 39.65 1.72 -2.14
CA SER A 1065 38.42 0.91 -2.06
C SER A 1065 37.45 1.26 -0.92
N THR A 1066 37.90 2.04 0.08
CA THR A 1066 37.08 2.57 1.18
C THR A 1066 36.08 3.63 0.70
N PHE A 1067 36.34 4.31 -0.42
CA PHE A 1067 35.61 5.48 -0.87
C PHE A 1067 35.05 5.30 -2.28
N HIS A 1068 33.92 5.94 -2.55
CA HIS A 1068 33.28 5.84 -3.86
C HIS A 1068 34.08 6.65 -4.90
N PRO A 1069 34.48 6.05 -6.04
CA PRO A 1069 35.48 6.62 -6.94
C PRO A 1069 35.06 7.91 -7.67
N ILE A 1070 33.76 8.24 -7.69
CA ILE A 1070 33.24 9.43 -8.37
C ILE A 1070 32.90 10.56 -7.37
N MET A 1071 32.35 10.22 -6.20
CA MET A 1071 31.68 11.17 -5.30
C MET A 1071 31.46 10.57 -3.91
N ASN A 1072 31.92 11.25 -2.87
CA ASN A 1072 31.80 10.85 -1.46
C ASN A 1072 31.04 11.91 -0.66
N PHE A 1073 30.10 11.47 0.17
CA PHE A 1073 29.31 12.33 1.06
C PHE A 1073 29.65 12.11 2.53
N GLY A 1074 29.84 13.20 3.25
CA GLY A 1074 30.17 13.18 4.67
C GLY A 1074 29.34 14.20 5.45
N THR A 1075 28.93 13.86 6.66
CA THR A 1075 28.36 14.83 7.62
C THR A 1075 29.12 14.79 8.93
N ASN A 1076 29.36 15.96 9.51
CA ASN A 1076 30.03 16.12 10.80
C ASN A 1076 29.08 16.87 11.73
N HIS A 1077 28.50 16.15 12.70
CA HIS A 1077 27.47 16.68 13.59
C HIS A 1077 28.03 17.70 14.60
N GLU A 1078 29.23 17.48 15.14
CA GLU A 1078 29.87 18.44 16.06
C GLU A 1078 30.07 19.82 15.41
N LEU A 1079 30.49 19.81 14.15
CA LEU A 1079 30.62 21.02 13.32
C LEU A 1079 29.30 21.47 12.64
N LYS A 1080 28.19 20.74 12.81
CA LYS A 1080 26.93 20.90 12.04
C LYS A 1080 27.20 21.17 10.55
N THR A 1081 28.05 20.36 9.94
CA THR A 1081 28.60 20.61 8.60
C THR A 1081 28.41 19.41 7.68
N PHE A 1082 27.88 19.63 6.48
CA PHE A 1082 27.82 18.64 5.40
C PHE A 1082 28.96 18.87 4.40
N SER A 1083 29.50 17.80 3.83
CA SER A 1083 30.55 17.84 2.81
C SER A 1083 30.31 16.86 1.67
N MET A 1084 30.72 17.25 0.47
CA MET A 1084 30.87 16.37 -0.69
C MET A 1084 32.25 16.58 -1.33
N ILE A 1085 32.95 15.48 -1.60
CA ILE A 1085 34.15 15.44 -2.43
C ILE A 1085 33.77 14.71 -3.72
N SER A 1086 33.93 15.34 -4.87
CA SER A 1086 33.57 14.76 -6.19
C SER A 1086 34.69 15.01 -7.19
N ILE A 1087 34.85 14.12 -8.15
CA ILE A 1087 35.62 14.45 -9.37
C ILE A 1087 34.84 15.52 -10.16
N LEU A 1088 35.56 16.49 -10.72
CA LEU A 1088 35.03 17.54 -11.58
C LEU A 1088 35.44 17.35 -13.04
N ASP A 1089 36.71 17.00 -13.29
CA ASP A 1089 37.24 16.72 -14.63
C ASP A 1089 38.51 15.84 -14.55
N VAL A 1090 38.52 14.74 -15.31
CA VAL A 1090 39.71 13.91 -15.57
C VAL A 1090 40.24 14.25 -16.96
N VAL A 1091 41.29 15.07 -17.02
CA VAL A 1091 41.87 15.54 -18.30
C VAL A 1091 42.75 14.46 -18.94
N ASP A 1092 43.53 13.75 -18.12
CA ASP A 1092 44.44 12.69 -18.54
C ASP A 1092 44.40 11.55 -17.51
N ARG A 1093 44.01 10.34 -17.93
CA ARG A 1093 43.91 9.15 -17.05
C ARG A 1093 45.26 8.81 -16.42
N GLU A 1094 46.37 9.01 -17.15
CA GLU A 1094 47.71 8.59 -16.72
C GLU A 1094 48.42 9.62 -15.84
N LYS A 1095 47.85 10.82 -15.66
CA LYS A 1095 48.43 11.92 -14.88
C LYS A 1095 47.49 12.42 -13.77
N PRO A 1096 47.44 11.76 -12.60
CA PRO A 1096 46.50 12.11 -11.53
C PRO A 1096 46.64 13.53 -10.96
N GLU A 1097 47.81 14.15 -11.08
CA GLU A 1097 48.03 15.56 -10.76
C GLU A 1097 47.20 16.53 -11.63
N THR A 1098 46.74 16.08 -12.80
CA THR A 1098 45.84 16.85 -13.69
C THR A 1098 44.37 16.73 -13.32
N TRP A 1099 43.99 15.77 -12.46
CA TRP A 1099 42.60 15.55 -12.09
C TRP A 1099 42.08 16.69 -11.23
N MET A 1100 40.97 17.30 -11.66
CA MET A 1100 40.30 18.34 -10.90
C MET A 1100 39.25 17.73 -9.98
N PHE A 1101 39.33 18.04 -8.69
CA PHE A 1101 38.34 17.69 -7.68
C PHE A 1101 37.48 18.90 -7.36
N GLN A 1102 36.19 18.68 -7.14
CA GLN A 1102 35.28 19.63 -6.52
C GLN A 1102 35.17 19.33 -5.03
N LEU A 1103 35.38 20.36 -4.21
CA LEU A 1103 35.19 20.35 -2.77
C LEU A 1103 33.97 21.22 -2.44
N PHE A 1104 32.96 20.62 -1.82
CA PHE A 1104 31.75 21.28 -1.35
C PHE A 1104 31.61 21.11 0.16
N TRP A 1105 31.56 22.21 0.90
CA TRP A 1105 31.29 22.25 2.34
C TRP A 1105 30.09 23.16 2.58
N SER A 1106 29.14 22.72 3.38
CA SER A 1106 27.96 23.48 3.78
C SER A 1106 27.94 23.51 5.30
N VAL A 1107 28.11 24.69 5.88
CA VAL A 1107 28.28 24.90 7.34
C VAL A 1107 27.02 25.57 7.88
N PHE A 1108 26.44 25.04 8.96
CA PHE A 1108 25.35 25.71 9.67
C PHE A 1108 25.86 26.96 10.40
N GLU A 1109 25.22 28.10 10.16
CA GLU A 1109 25.53 29.38 10.81
C GLU A 1109 24.26 29.96 11.45
N GLU A 1110 24.24 29.99 12.79
CA GLU A 1110 23.08 30.40 13.59
C GLU A 1110 22.89 31.92 13.65
N ASP A 1111 23.98 32.69 13.52
CA ASP A 1111 23.97 34.16 13.49
C ASP A 1111 24.05 34.67 12.04
N PRO A 1112 23.01 35.35 11.51
CA PRO A 1112 23.05 35.95 10.18
C PRO A 1112 24.21 36.94 9.96
N LYS A 1113 24.74 37.57 11.02
CA LYS A 1113 25.89 38.48 10.91
C LYS A 1113 27.18 37.73 10.61
N LEU A 1114 27.30 36.46 11.01
CA LEU A 1114 28.40 35.60 10.60
C LEU A 1114 28.31 35.28 9.09
N GLN A 1115 27.11 35.03 8.56
CA GLN A 1115 26.93 34.79 7.12
C GLN A 1115 27.34 36.02 6.29
N GLU A 1116 26.94 37.23 6.72
CA GLU A 1116 27.36 38.49 6.10
C GLU A 1116 28.89 38.72 6.23
N LYS A 1117 29.47 38.39 7.38
CA LYS A 1117 30.92 38.46 7.59
C LYS A 1117 31.67 37.49 6.67
N VAL A 1118 31.22 36.24 6.53
CA VAL A 1118 31.84 35.27 5.63
C VAL A 1118 31.78 35.75 4.19
N ALA A 1119 30.70 36.39 3.74
CA ALA A 1119 30.65 36.97 2.39
C ALA A 1119 31.82 37.95 2.14
N THR A 1120 32.23 38.73 3.15
CA THR A 1120 33.30 39.74 3.05
C THR A 1120 34.72 39.25 3.37
N MET A 1121 34.89 38.07 3.99
CA MET A 1121 36.22 37.48 4.27
C MET A 1121 37.00 37.18 2.98
N SER A 1122 38.32 37.30 3.05
CA SER A 1122 39.23 36.89 1.96
C SER A 1122 39.22 35.38 1.75
N HIS A 1123 39.63 34.93 0.55
CA HIS A 1123 39.75 33.50 0.24
C HIS A 1123 40.77 32.78 1.15
N GLU A 1124 41.83 33.47 1.60
CA GLU A 1124 42.81 32.89 2.52
C GLU A 1124 42.23 32.68 3.92
N GLU A 1125 41.43 33.62 4.43
CA GLU A 1125 40.73 33.47 5.73
C GLU A 1125 39.69 32.35 5.68
N LYS A 1126 38.93 32.25 4.58
CA LYS A 1126 37.98 31.15 4.33
C LYS A 1126 38.67 29.79 4.29
N LEU A 1127 39.81 29.70 3.59
CA LEU A 1127 40.61 28.48 3.55
C LEU A 1127 41.17 28.11 4.93
N LYS A 1128 41.71 29.08 5.69
CA LYS A 1128 42.18 28.88 7.07
C LYS A 1128 41.07 28.37 7.99
N PHE A 1129 39.85 28.88 7.87
CA PHE A 1129 38.69 28.41 8.64
C PHE A 1129 38.33 26.94 8.32
N LEU A 1130 38.30 26.55 7.05
CA LEU A 1130 38.06 25.15 6.67
C LEU A 1130 39.20 24.23 7.16
N GLN A 1131 40.45 24.68 7.06
CA GLN A 1131 41.63 23.92 7.48
C GLN A 1131 41.77 23.79 9.00
N SER A 1132 41.39 24.80 9.79
CA SER A 1132 41.49 24.74 11.27
C SER A 1132 40.63 23.64 11.87
N ASN A 1133 39.52 23.29 11.21
CA ASN A 1133 38.60 22.24 11.64
C ASN A 1133 38.98 20.84 11.15
N ALA A 1134 40.01 20.68 10.31
CA ALA A 1134 40.32 19.42 9.63
C ALA A 1134 40.62 18.24 10.56
N GLU A 1135 41.10 18.48 11.79
CA GLU A 1135 41.34 17.40 12.76
C GLU A 1135 40.07 16.71 13.27
N LEU A 1136 38.93 17.40 13.22
CA LEU A 1136 37.61 16.90 13.64
C LEU A 1136 36.93 16.03 12.57
N TRP A 1137 37.53 15.91 11.39
CA TRP A 1137 37.06 15.04 10.31
C TRP A 1137 37.80 13.70 10.32
N ALA A 1138 37.15 12.66 9.83
CA ALA A 1138 37.78 11.42 9.38
C ALA A 1138 38.32 11.58 7.95
N ASP A 1139 39.14 10.63 7.50
CA ASP A 1139 39.52 10.55 6.10
C ASP A 1139 38.35 10.07 5.22
N PRO A 1140 38.22 10.58 3.97
CA PRO A 1140 39.22 11.37 3.25
C PRO A 1140 39.09 12.89 3.46
N TRP A 1141 38.05 13.37 4.17
CA TRP A 1141 37.79 14.80 4.35
C TRP A 1141 38.93 15.52 5.09
N LYS A 1142 39.46 14.90 6.15
CA LYS A 1142 40.62 15.39 6.90
C LYS A 1142 41.82 15.64 5.99
N SER A 1143 42.24 14.63 5.25
CA SER A 1143 43.35 14.73 4.29
C SER A 1143 43.05 15.74 3.18
N ALA A 1144 41.87 15.67 2.55
CA ALA A 1144 41.48 16.60 1.49
C ALA A 1144 41.56 18.07 1.93
N LEU A 1145 41.06 18.43 3.13
CA LEU A 1145 41.16 19.78 3.70
C LEU A 1145 42.61 20.21 3.94
N LYS A 1146 43.43 19.35 4.55
CA LYS A 1146 44.85 19.63 4.81
C LYS A 1146 45.68 19.80 3.54
N TRP A 1147 45.33 19.10 2.47
CA TRP A 1147 46.07 19.11 1.21
C TRP A 1147 45.68 20.25 0.26
N ILE A 1148 44.64 21.05 0.56
CA ILE A 1148 44.26 22.18 -0.29
C ILE A 1148 45.47 23.14 -0.46
N PRO A 1149 45.93 23.39 -1.69
CA PRO A 1149 47.05 24.30 -1.94
C PRO A 1149 46.81 25.72 -1.42
N LYS A 1150 47.86 26.34 -0.88
CA LYS A 1150 47.83 27.76 -0.50
C LYS A 1150 47.53 28.62 -1.72
N GLY A 1151 46.63 29.59 -1.57
CA GLY A 1151 46.16 30.44 -2.67
C GLY A 1151 44.98 29.88 -3.46
N THR A 1152 44.41 28.72 -3.08
CA THR A 1152 43.13 28.25 -3.65
C THR A 1152 42.01 29.26 -3.38
N GLU A 1153 41.29 29.65 -4.43
CA GLU A 1153 40.10 30.50 -4.29
C GLU A 1153 38.94 29.71 -3.68
N VAL A 1154 38.55 30.08 -2.46
CA VAL A 1154 37.42 29.49 -1.73
C VAL A 1154 36.27 30.50 -1.69
N PRO A 1155 35.30 30.46 -2.62
CA PRO A 1155 34.13 31.32 -2.59
C PRO A 1155 33.08 30.75 -1.63
N ALA A 1156 32.23 31.61 -1.09
CA ALA A 1156 31.19 31.25 -0.14
C ALA A 1156 29.88 31.97 -0.48
N ASP A 1157 28.76 31.24 -0.52
CA ASP A 1157 27.41 31.80 -0.67
C ASP A 1157 26.50 31.33 0.47
N VAL A 1158 25.54 32.18 0.85
CA VAL A 1158 24.38 31.73 1.62
C VAL A 1158 23.52 30.80 0.76
N CYS A 1159 23.07 29.67 1.32
CA CYS A 1159 22.13 28.79 0.67
C CYS A 1159 20.75 29.46 0.58
N MET A 1160 20.18 29.53 -0.62
CA MET A 1160 18.93 30.23 -0.90
C MET A 1160 17.90 29.27 -1.54
N LEU A 1161 16.62 29.50 -1.29
CA LEU A 1161 15.51 28.82 -1.99
C LEU A 1161 14.36 29.79 -2.27
N TRP A 1162 13.53 29.53 -3.27
CA TRP A 1162 12.29 30.29 -3.46
C TRP A 1162 11.20 29.69 -2.57
N LYS A 1163 11.05 30.27 -1.37
CA LYS A 1163 10.10 29.76 -0.38
C LYS A 1163 8.67 30.11 -0.79
N ASP A 1164 7.77 29.13 -0.68
CA ASP A 1164 6.34 29.25 -0.98
C ASP A 1164 6.05 29.81 -2.39
N PRO A 1165 6.46 29.11 -3.47
CA PRO A 1165 6.26 29.58 -4.83
C PRO A 1165 4.75 29.70 -5.14
N VAL A 1166 4.43 30.81 -5.82
CA VAL A 1166 3.06 31.22 -6.20
C VAL A 1166 2.88 31.18 -7.71
N GLN A 1167 1.63 31.07 -8.15
CA GLN A 1167 1.27 31.17 -9.56
C GLN A 1167 1.61 32.58 -10.09
N TRP A 1168 2.32 32.65 -11.21
CA TRP A 1168 2.55 33.90 -11.95
C TRP A 1168 1.45 34.13 -12.99
N ASP A 1169 1.20 35.40 -13.30
CA ASP A 1169 0.45 35.77 -14.51
C ASP A 1169 1.28 35.39 -15.73
N ASN A 1170 0.77 34.49 -16.57
CA ASN A 1170 1.44 34.07 -17.80
C ASN A 1170 1.03 34.92 -19.01
N HIS A 1171 0.21 35.97 -18.81
CA HIS A 1171 -0.32 36.86 -19.82
C HIS A 1171 -0.97 36.11 -20.98
N HIS A 1172 -2.00 35.31 -20.68
CA HIS A 1172 -2.69 34.42 -21.63
C HIS A 1172 -1.75 33.43 -22.35
N GLY A 1173 -0.78 32.90 -21.61
CA GLY A 1173 0.21 31.95 -22.09
C GLY A 1173 1.29 32.56 -22.99
N ARG A 1174 1.62 33.85 -22.82
CA ARG A 1174 2.71 34.53 -23.53
C ARG A 1174 4.03 34.51 -22.76
N VAL A 1175 4.02 34.33 -21.44
CA VAL A 1175 5.22 34.41 -20.59
C VAL A 1175 5.24 33.29 -19.53
N THR A 1176 6.38 32.64 -19.33
CA THR A 1176 6.54 31.55 -18.34
C THR A 1176 7.98 31.43 -17.81
N LEU A 1177 8.24 30.51 -16.87
CA LEU A 1177 9.51 30.28 -16.19
C LEU A 1177 9.91 28.79 -16.25
N ALA A 1178 11.22 28.51 -16.27
CA ALA A 1178 11.76 27.15 -16.30
C ALA A 1178 13.07 26.99 -15.51
N GLY A 1179 13.31 25.82 -14.92
CA GLY A 1179 14.48 25.52 -14.08
C GLY A 1179 14.48 26.32 -12.78
N ASP A 1180 15.68 26.69 -12.29
CA ASP A 1180 15.83 27.48 -11.06
C ASP A 1180 15.12 28.85 -11.10
N ALA A 1181 14.73 29.35 -12.28
CA ALA A 1181 13.87 30.51 -12.39
C ALA A 1181 12.47 30.25 -11.81
N ALA A 1182 11.93 29.03 -11.99
CA ALA A 1182 10.63 28.59 -11.50
C ALA A 1182 10.68 27.86 -10.14
N HIS A 1183 11.78 27.19 -9.79
CA HIS A 1183 11.84 26.38 -8.54
C HIS A 1183 13.22 26.31 -7.85
N ALA A 1184 13.91 27.46 -7.70
CA ALA A 1184 15.19 27.55 -6.97
C ALA A 1184 15.17 26.81 -5.62
N MET A 1185 16.01 25.78 -5.50
CA MET A 1185 16.04 24.86 -4.34
C MET A 1185 17.48 24.57 -3.86
N PRO A 1186 17.66 24.11 -2.60
CA PRO A 1186 18.98 23.75 -2.08
C PRO A 1186 19.63 22.54 -2.80
N PRO A 1187 20.96 22.51 -2.97
CA PRO A 1187 21.63 21.51 -3.80
C PRO A 1187 21.83 20.13 -3.14
N HIS A 1188 21.61 20.00 -1.83
CA HIS A 1188 22.01 18.83 -1.02
C HIS A 1188 21.37 17.50 -1.45
N ARG A 1189 20.26 17.54 -2.18
CA ARG A 1189 19.57 16.35 -2.75
C ARG A 1189 19.82 16.14 -4.26
N GLY A 1190 20.49 17.06 -4.95
CA GLY A 1190 20.84 16.93 -6.38
C GLY A 1190 19.69 17.06 -7.39
N GLN A 1191 18.47 17.44 -6.98
CA GLN A 1191 17.27 17.36 -7.82
C GLN A 1191 17.11 18.48 -8.87
N GLY A 1192 17.74 19.65 -8.67
CA GLY A 1192 17.51 20.83 -9.51
C GLY A 1192 17.77 20.61 -11.02
N LEU A 1193 18.90 19.96 -11.38
CA LEU A 1193 19.22 19.66 -12.78
C LEU A 1193 18.14 18.78 -13.46
N ASN A 1194 17.63 17.79 -12.72
CA ASN A 1194 16.71 16.80 -13.28
C ASN A 1194 15.32 17.40 -13.49
N ASN A 1195 14.85 18.22 -12.53
CA ASN A 1195 13.66 19.04 -12.70
C ASN A 1195 13.80 20.03 -13.86
N ALA A 1196 14.93 20.74 -13.97
CA ALA A 1196 15.19 21.66 -15.07
C ALA A 1196 15.20 20.99 -16.47
N ILE A 1197 15.67 19.74 -16.56
CA ILE A 1197 15.62 18.97 -17.81
C ILE A 1197 14.18 18.56 -18.17
N GLN A 1198 13.37 18.19 -17.16
CA GLN A 1198 11.95 17.89 -17.35
C GLN A 1198 11.15 19.13 -17.79
N ASP A 1199 11.39 20.29 -17.15
CA ASP A 1199 10.76 21.56 -17.52
C ASP A 1199 11.00 21.91 -19.00
N ALA A 1200 12.21 21.68 -19.49
CA ALA A 1200 12.57 21.96 -20.87
C ALA A 1200 11.79 21.08 -21.85
N ALA A 1201 11.60 19.80 -21.53
CA ALA A 1201 10.83 18.87 -22.35
C ALA A 1201 9.33 19.19 -22.35
N HIS A 1202 8.76 19.45 -21.18
CA HIS A 1202 7.35 19.80 -21.05
C HIS A 1202 7.03 21.14 -21.75
N TYR A 1203 7.91 22.15 -21.65
CA TYR A 1203 7.74 23.42 -22.35
C TYR A 1203 7.79 23.27 -23.87
N VAL A 1204 8.77 22.53 -24.39
CA VAL A 1204 8.89 22.27 -25.84
C VAL A 1204 7.65 21.55 -26.37
N GLU A 1205 7.09 20.60 -25.60
CA GLU A 1205 5.86 19.91 -25.97
C GLU A 1205 4.62 20.82 -25.92
N ALA A 1206 4.53 21.74 -24.95
CA ALA A 1206 3.47 22.75 -24.91
C ALA A 1206 3.54 23.67 -26.15
N ILE A 1207 4.72 24.16 -26.51
CA ILE A 1207 4.93 25.00 -27.70
C ILE A 1207 4.63 24.24 -29.01
N LYS A 1208 4.93 22.93 -29.08
CA LYS A 1208 4.51 22.07 -30.20
C LYS A 1208 2.99 22.03 -30.35
N LYS A 1209 2.24 21.78 -29.28
CA LYS A 1209 0.75 21.74 -29.30
C LYS A 1209 0.14 23.06 -29.78
N ILE A 1210 0.71 24.18 -29.35
CA ILE A 1210 0.30 25.53 -29.80
C ILE A 1210 0.53 25.69 -31.31
N ARG A 1211 1.69 25.25 -31.83
CA ARG A 1211 1.99 25.29 -33.27
C ARG A 1211 1.12 24.36 -34.10
N GLU A 1212 0.81 23.19 -33.58
CA GLU A 1212 -0.03 22.16 -34.21
C GLU A 1212 -1.53 22.53 -34.16
N GLY A 1213 -1.91 23.58 -33.40
CA GLY A 1213 -3.29 24.03 -33.24
C GLY A 1213 -4.14 23.10 -32.35
N THR A 1214 -3.51 22.20 -31.59
CA THR A 1214 -4.19 21.23 -30.71
C THR A 1214 -4.52 21.80 -29.33
N SER A 1215 -3.99 22.97 -28.99
CA SER A 1215 -4.32 23.72 -27.77
C SER A 1215 -4.02 25.21 -28.00
N SER A 1216 -4.77 26.11 -27.36
CA SER A 1216 -4.42 27.54 -27.36
C SER A 1216 -3.18 27.80 -26.49
N ALA A 1217 -2.53 28.97 -26.69
CA ALA A 1217 -1.39 29.37 -25.87
C ALA A 1217 -1.76 29.46 -24.38
N ALA A 1218 -2.93 30.02 -24.06
CA ALA A 1218 -3.44 30.13 -22.70
C ALA A 1218 -3.63 28.75 -22.05
N GLU A 1219 -4.23 27.77 -22.74
CA GLU A 1219 -4.42 26.42 -22.20
C GLU A 1219 -3.09 25.69 -22.01
N ALA A 1220 -2.25 25.64 -23.05
CA ALA A 1220 -1.03 24.85 -23.05
C ALA A 1220 0.03 25.38 -22.08
N ILE A 1221 0.20 26.71 -21.98
CA ILE A 1221 1.15 27.30 -21.03
C ILE A 1221 0.60 27.31 -19.60
N SER A 1222 -0.71 27.53 -19.38
CA SER A 1222 -1.25 27.43 -18.01
C SER A 1222 -1.19 26.00 -17.47
N ALA A 1223 -1.38 24.98 -18.32
CA ALA A 1223 -1.18 23.57 -17.94
C ALA A 1223 0.30 23.27 -17.60
N TYR A 1224 1.24 23.85 -18.35
CA TYR A 1224 2.66 23.77 -18.05
C TYR A 1224 3.02 24.47 -16.73
N ASP A 1225 2.58 25.71 -16.52
CA ASP A 1225 2.85 26.49 -15.32
C ASP A 1225 2.33 25.77 -14.06
N ALA A 1226 1.12 25.22 -14.10
CA ALA A 1226 0.52 24.47 -13.00
C ALA A 1226 1.33 23.21 -12.63
N GLU A 1227 1.83 22.47 -13.63
CA GLU A 1227 2.69 21.29 -13.42
C GLU A 1227 4.03 21.67 -12.79
N VAL A 1228 4.69 22.70 -13.34
CA VAL A 1228 5.98 23.21 -12.85
C VAL A 1228 5.85 23.78 -11.43
N LEU A 1229 4.77 24.50 -11.14
CA LEU A 1229 4.52 25.09 -9.82
C LEU A 1229 4.32 24.02 -8.74
N GLU A 1230 3.48 23.02 -9.01
CA GLU A 1230 3.16 21.96 -8.04
C GLU A 1230 4.37 21.05 -7.78
N ARG A 1231 5.02 20.57 -8.85
CA ARG A 1231 6.27 19.79 -8.72
C ARG A 1231 7.38 20.61 -8.06
N GLY A 1232 7.54 21.87 -8.44
CA GLY A 1232 8.53 22.78 -7.90
C GLY A 1232 8.36 23.00 -6.40
N ARG A 1233 7.14 23.32 -5.95
CA ARG A 1233 6.80 23.49 -4.52
C ARG A 1233 7.17 22.26 -3.70
N ARG A 1234 6.85 21.06 -4.19
CA ARG A 1234 7.16 19.79 -3.53
C ARG A 1234 8.66 19.57 -3.39
N GLU A 1235 9.41 19.71 -4.49
CA GLU A 1235 10.87 19.48 -4.49
C GLU A 1235 11.65 20.54 -3.70
N ILE A 1236 11.20 21.80 -3.67
CA ILE A 1236 11.76 22.84 -2.80
C ILE A 1236 11.67 22.43 -1.33
N ASN A 1237 10.49 21.99 -0.87
CA ASN A 1237 10.27 21.57 0.51
C ASN A 1237 11.08 20.31 0.88
N ILE A 1238 11.07 19.30 0.02
CA ILE A 1238 11.85 18.05 0.22
C ILE A 1238 13.36 18.33 0.25
N SER A 1239 13.84 19.22 -0.63
CA SER A 1239 15.25 19.60 -0.69
C SER A 1239 15.65 20.44 0.53
N ALA A 1240 14.80 21.37 1.00
CA ALA A 1240 15.04 22.13 2.22
C ALA A 1240 15.10 21.23 3.48
N ALA A 1241 14.17 20.29 3.62
CA ALA A 1241 14.19 19.31 4.70
C ALA A 1241 15.42 18.39 4.64
N THR A 1242 15.87 18.04 3.43
CA THR A 1242 17.13 17.30 3.22
C THR A 1242 18.34 18.13 3.64
N SER A 1243 18.40 19.41 3.29
CA SER A 1243 19.47 20.31 3.73
C SER A 1243 19.51 20.42 5.25
N VAL A 1244 18.37 20.56 5.94
CA VAL A 1244 18.37 20.57 7.40
C VAL A 1244 18.97 19.30 7.97
N ALA A 1245 18.46 18.14 7.55
CA ALA A 1245 18.88 16.86 8.12
C ALA A 1245 20.29 16.41 7.68
N ALA A 1246 20.85 16.93 6.59
CA ALA A 1246 22.24 16.67 6.19
C ALA A 1246 23.28 17.25 7.16
N HIS A 1247 22.90 18.21 8.02
CA HIS A 1247 23.79 18.82 9.02
C HIS A 1247 23.49 18.34 10.46
N ASP A 1248 22.52 17.44 10.66
CA ASP A 1248 22.14 16.90 11.97
C ASP A 1248 21.82 15.39 11.90
N LEU A 1249 22.76 14.57 12.41
CA LEU A 1249 22.64 13.11 12.49
C LEU A 1249 21.41 12.60 13.26
N ASN A 1250 20.89 13.36 14.23
CA ASN A 1250 19.73 12.95 15.02
C ASN A 1250 18.46 12.84 14.17
N VAL A 1251 18.35 13.70 13.15
CA VAL A 1251 17.25 13.72 12.18
C VAL A 1251 17.64 13.17 10.80
N PHE A 1252 18.93 12.91 10.53
CA PHE A 1252 19.39 12.34 9.25
C PHE A 1252 18.65 11.05 8.84
N LYS A 1253 18.41 10.13 9.79
CA LYS A 1253 17.62 8.90 9.54
C LYS A 1253 16.14 9.14 9.23
N THR A 1254 15.64 10.32 9.54
CA THR A 1254 14.28 10.77 9.17
C THR A 1254 14.24 11.61 7.89
N SER A 1255 15.41 11.94 7.31
CA SER A 1255 15.51 12.79 6.13
C SER A 1255 14.87 12.17 4.88
N PRO A 1256 14.40 13.00 3.93
CA PRO A 1256 13.97 12.50 2.63
C PRO A 1256 15.09 11.80 1.87
N LEU A 1257 16.35 12.23 2.00
CA LEU A 1257 17.50 11.54 1.40
C LEU A 1257 17.67 10.12 1.96
N TYR A 1258 17.47 9.90 3.26
CA TYR A 1258 17.56 8.56 3.87
C TYR A 1258 16.38 7.66 3.48
N ARG A 1259 15.17 8.23 3.36
CA ARG A 1259 13.93 7.48 3.04
C ARG A 1259 13.75 7.20 1.55
N MET A 1260 14.12 8.16 0.69
CA MET A 1260 13.79 8.19 -0.74
C MET A 1260 15.04 8.15 -1.64
N GLY A 1261 16.22 8.50 -1.12
CA GLY A 1261 17.41 8.70 -1.93
C GLY A 1261 17.22 9.77 -3.01
N PHE A 1262 17.82 9.52 -4.17
CA PHE A 1262 17.79 10.41 -5.34
C PHE A 1262 16.57 10.22 -6.26
N ARG A 1263 15.60 9.37 -5.89
CA ARG A 1263 14.39 9.11 -6.71
C ARG A 1263 13.53 10.37 -6.87
N GLN A 1264 12.84 10.49 -8.01
CA GLN A 1264 11.85 11.53 -8.21
C GLN A 1264 10.71 11.39 -7.18
N PRO A 1265 10.28 12.47 -6.49
CA PRO A 1265 9.17 12.39 -5.54
C PRO A 1265 7.85 11.98 -6.19
N GLN A 1266 7.12 11.13 -5.51
CA GLN A 1266 5.74 10.78 -5.83
C GLN A 1266 4.77 11.67 -5.02
N ALA A 1267 3.46 11.60 -5.30
CA ALA A 1267 2.48 12.42 -4.58
C ALA A 1267 2.34 12.05 -3.09
N VAL A 1268 2.63 10.81 -2.73
CA VAL A 1268 2.66 10.33 -1.34
C VAL A 1268 3.87 10.81 -0.54
N ASP A 1269 4.87 11.43 -1.18
CA ASP A 1269 6.10 11.90 -0.54
C ASP A 1269 5.96 13.35 -0.02
N GLU A 1270 5.02 13.58 0.91
CA GLU A 1270 4.89 14.87 1.58
C GLU A 1270 5.85 15.02 2.76
N VAL A 1271 6.34 16.26 2.96
CA VAL A 1271 7.18 16.65 4.09
C VAL A 1271 6.69 18.00 4.58
N SER A 1272 6.62 18.18 5.90
CA SER A 1272 6.25 19.46 6.53
C SER A 1272 7.04 20.63 5.90
N PRO A 1273 6.38 21.75 5.55
CA PRO A 1273 7.07 22.95 5.07
C PRO A 1273 8.19 23.37 6.01
N TRP A 1274 9.31 23.84 5.45
CA TRP A 1274 10.42 24.33 6.26
C TRP A 1274 10.07 25.67 6.92
N THR A 1275 9.87 25.66 8.23
CA THR A 1275 9.78 26.85 9.08
C THR A 1275 11.16 27.25 9.57
N ARG A 1276 11.44 28.56 9.54
CA ARG A 1276 12.73 29.15 9.93
C ARG A 1276 12.87 29.23 11.45
#